data_AF-P12822-F1
#
_entry.id   AF-P12822-F1
#
_cell.length_a   1.000
_cell.length_b   1.000
_cell.length_c   1.000
_cell.angle_alpha   90.00
_cell.angle_beta   90.00
_cell.angle_gamma   90.00
#
_symmetry.space_group_name_H-M   'P 1'
#
loop_
_entity.id
_entity.type
_entity.pdbx_description
1 polymer ?
#
loop_
_entity_poly.entity_id
_entity_poly.type
_entity_poly.pdbx_seq_one_letter_code
_entity_poly.pdbx_strand_id
1 'polypeptide(L)'
;MGAAPGRRGPRLLRPPPPLLLLLLLLRPPPAALTLDPGLLPGDFAADEAGARLFASSYNSSAEQVLFRSTAASWAHDTNITAENARRQEEEALLSQEFAEAWGKKAKELYDPVWQNFTDPELRRIIGAVRTLGPANLPLAKRQQYNSLLSNMSQIYSTGKVCFPNKTASCWSLDPDLNNILASSRSYAMLLFAWEGWHNAVGIPLKPLYQEFTALSNEAYRQDGFSDTGAYWRSWYDSPTFEEDLERIYHQLEPLYLNLHAYVRRVLHRRYGDRYINLRGPIPAHLLGNMWAQSWESIYDMVVPFPDKPNLDVTSTMVQKGWNATHMFRVAEEFFTSLGLLPMPPEFWAESMLEKPEDGREVVCHASAWDFYNRKDFRIKQCTQVTMDQLSTVHHEMGHVQYYLQYKDQPVSLRRANPGFHEAIGDVLALSVSTPAHLHKIGLLDHVTNDTESDINYLLKMALEKIAFLPFGYLVDQWRWGVFSGRTPSSRYNFDWWYLRTKYQGICPPVVRNETHFDAGAKFHIPSVTPYIRYFVSFVLQFQFHQALCMEAGHQGPLHQCDIYQSTRAGAKLRAVLQAGCSRPWQEVLKDMVASDALDAQPLLDYFQPVTQWLQEQNERNGEVLGWPEYQWRPPLPNNYPEGIDLVTDEAEASRFVEEYDRSFQAVWNEYAEANWNYNTNITTEASKILLQKNMQIANHTLTYGNWARRFDVSNFQNATSKRIIKKVQDLQRAVLPVKELEEYNQILLDMETIYSVANVCRVDGSCLQLEPDLTNLMATSRKYDELLWVWTSWRDKVGRAILPYFPKYVEFTNKAARLNGYVDAGDSWRSMYETPTLEQDLERLFQELQPLYLNLHAYVGRALHRHYGAQHINLEGPIPAHLLGNMWAQTWSNIYDLVAPFPSASTMDATEAMIKQGWTPRRMFEEADKFFISLGLLPVPPEFWNKSMLEKPTDGREVVCHASAWDFYNGKDFRIKQCTTVNMEDLVVVHHEMGHIQYFMQYKDLPVALREGANPGFHEAIGDVLALSVSTPKHLHSINLLSSEGGGYEHDINFLMKMALDKIAFIPFSYLVDEWRWRVFDGSITKENYNQEWWSLRLKYQGLCPPAPRSQGDFDPGAKFHIPSSVPYIRYFVSFIIQFQFHEALCKAAGHTGPLHTCDIYQSKEAGKRLADAMKLGYSKPWPEAMKVITGQPNMSASAMMNYFKPLMDWLLTENGRHGEKLGWPQYTWTPNSARSEGSLPDSGRVNFLGMNLDAQQARVGQWVLLFLGVALLLASLGLTQRLFSIRYQSLRQPHHGPQFGSEVELRHS
;
A
#
# COMPACT_ATOMS: atom_id res chain seq x y z
N MET A 1 40.87 50.45 -40.19
CA MET A 1 42.03 50.41 -41.10
C MET A 1 42.89 49.22 -40.70
N GLY A 2 43.33 48.40 -41.65
CA GLY A 2 44.22 47.26 -41.39
C GLY A 2 43.68 45.95 -41.95
N ALA A 3 43.85 45.76 -43.26
CA ALA A 3 43.68 44.47 -43.91
C ALA A 3 44.84 43.54 -43.51
N ALA A 4 44.52 42.29 -43.15
CA ALA A 4 45.41 41.16 -43.31
C ALA A 4 44.60 39.97 -43.86
N PRO A 5 45.17 39.13 -44.75
CA PRO A 5 44.40 38.44 -45.77
C PRO A 5 44.18 36.95 -45.49
N GLY A 6 43.10 36.44 -46.09
CA GLY A 6 42.67 35.06 -46.27
C GLY A 6 43.58 33.91 -45.82
N ARG A 7 43.15 33.20 -44.78
CA ARG A 7 43.42 31.77 -44.65
C ARG A 7 42.27 30.99 -45.28
N ARG A 8 42.62 30.24 -46.33
CA ARG A 8 41.74 29.33 -47.08
C ARG A 8 41.01 28.37 -46.15
N GLY A 9 39.69 28.30 -46.30
CA GLY A 9 38.84 27.33 -45.61
C GLY A 9 39.27 25.88 -45.88
N PRO A 10 38.99 24.97 -44.94
CA PRO A 10 39.43 23.59 -44.99
C PRO A 10 38.82 22.89 -46.21
N ARG A 11 39.68 22.39 -47.10
CA ARG A 11 39.25 21.47 -48.16
C ARG A 11 38.67 20.23 -47.49
N LEU A 12 37.40 19.96 -47.80
CA LEU A 12 36.70 18.71 -47.55
C LEU A 12 37.59 17.53 -47.97
N LEU A 13 38.22 16.88 -46.98
CA LEU A 13 38.86 15.59 -47.16
C LEU A 13 37.74 14.57 -47.40
N ARG A 14 37.65 14.07 -48.64
CA ARG A 14 36.78 12.93 -48.95
C ARG A 14 37.17 11.75 -48.04
N PRO A 15 36.18 11.04 -47.47
CA PRO A 15 36.43 9.92 -46.57
C PRO A 15 37.24 8.82 -47.29
N PRO A 16 38.20 8.18 -46.60
CA PRO A 16 38.98 7.10 -47.17
C PRO A 16 38.09 5.91 -47.53
N PRO A 17 38.42 5.17 -48.61
CA PRO A 17 37.63 4.03 -49.06
C PRO A 17 37.63 2.91 -47.99
N PRO A 18 36.57 2.08 -47.93
CA PRO A 18 36.26 1.21 -46.79
C PRO A 18 37.25 0.03 -46.58
N LEU A 19 38.33 -0.08 -47.34
CA LEU A 19 39.29 -1.17 -47.17
C LEU A 19 40.17 -1.03 -45.92
N LEU A 20 40.37 0.17 -45.38
CA LEU A 20 41.18 0.35 -44.16
C LEU A 20 40.43 0.03 -42.86
N LEU A 21 39.10 0.04 -42.87
CA LEU A 21 38.29 -0.36 -41.71
C LEU A 21 38.15 -1.88 -41.57
N LEU A 22 38.26 -2.63 -42.68
CA LEU A 22 38.25 -4.09 -42.64
C LEU A 22 39.55 -4.69 -42.07
N LEU A 23 40.69 -4.01 -42.20
CA LEU A 23 41.95 -4.46 -41.61
C LEU A 23 42.02 -4.26 -40.09
N LEU A 24 41.18 -3.40 -39.51
CA LEU A 24 41.11 -3.20 -38.06
C LEU A 24 40.17 -4.19 -37.35
N LEU A 25 39.35 -4.96 -38.10
CA LEU A 25 38.44 -5.95 -37.54
C LEU A 25 38.95 -7.39 -37.61
N LEU A 26 40.05 -7.63 -38.31
CA LEU A 26 40.73 -8.93 -38.34
C LEU A 26 41.80 -8.95 -37.26
N ARG A 27 41.40 -9.16 -35.99
CA ARG A 27 42.37 -9.50 -34.95
C ARG A 27 43.06 -10.81 -35.36
N PRO A 28 44.41 -10.87 -35.38
CA PRO A 28 45.12 -12.11 -35.64
C PRO A 28 44.70 -13.16 -34.60
N PRO A 29 44.58 -14.45 -34.97
CA PRO A 29 44.35 -15.51 -33.99
C PRO A 29 45.47 -15.43 -32.93
N PRO A 30 45.16 -15.63 -31.64
CA PRO A 30 46.19 -15.74 -30.62
C PRO A 30 47.19 -16.78 -31.11
N ALA A 31 48.48 -16.41 -31.16
CA ALA A 31 49.53 -17.39 -31.39
C ALA A 31 49.30 -18.53 -30.40
N ALA A 32 49.31 -19.78 -30.87
CA ALA A 32 49.28 -20.92 -29.98
C ALA A 32 50.47 -20.79 -29.04
N LEU A 33 50.24 -20.31 -27.82
CA LEU A 33 51.24 -20.27 -26.78
C LEU A 33 51.55 -21.72 -26.49
N THR A 34 52.79 -22.12 -26.72
CA THR A 34 53.27 -23.47 -26.48
C THR A 34 53.89 -23.51 -25.10
N LEU A 35 53.53 -24.53 -24.32
CA LEU A 35 54.14 -24.85 -23.04
C LEU A 35 55.68 -24.86 -23.14
N ASP A 36 56.36 -24.33 -22.12
CA ASP A 36 57.83 -24.44 -22.01
C ASP A 36 58.23 -25.93 -22.09
N PRO A 37 59.18 -26.32 -22.96
CA PRO A 37 59.63 -27.69 -23.08
C PRO A 37 60.03 -28.34 -21.75
N GLY A 38 60.53 -27.56 -20.77
CA GLY A 38 60.87 -28.05 -19.44
C GLY A 38 59.68 -28.45 -18.56
N LEU A 39 58.45 -28.07 -18.95
CA LEU A 39 57.21 -28.42 -18.26
C LEU A 39 56.48 -29.62 -18.90
N LEU A 40 56.97 -30.15 -20.02
CA LEU A 40 56.42 -31.34 -20.64
C LEU A 40 56.81 -32.62 -19.85
N PRO A 41 55.97 -33.67 -19.88
CA PRO A 41 56.33 -34.94 -19.25
C PRO A 41 57.54 -35.58 -19.94
N GLY A 42 58.47 -36.11 -19.13
CA GLY A 42 59.58 -36.93 -19.62
C GLY A 42 59.16 -38.37 -19.97
N ASP A 43 60.17 -39.23 -20.14
CA ASP A 43 59.97 -40.66 -20.35
C ASP A 43 59.93 -41.41 -19.01
N PHE A 44 58.86 -42.18 -18.81
CA PHE A 44 58.62 -42.95 -17.58
C PHE A 44 58.23 -44.39 -17.92
N ALA A 45 58.59 -45.34 -17.07
CA ALA A 45 58.15 -46.72 -17.21
C ALA A 45 56.64 -46.85 -16.96
N ALA A 46 55.98 -47.78 -17.66
CA ALA A 46 54.56 -48.12 -17.53
C ALA A 46 54.29 -49.11 -16.37
N ASP A 47 54.94 -48.89 -15.22
CA ASP A 47 54.80 -49.67 -14.00
C ASP A 47 54.67 -48.74 -12.77
N GLU A 48 54.45 -49.31 -11.58
CA GLU A 48 54.28 -48.53 -10.35
C GLU A 48 55.53 -47.70 -9.98
N ALA A 49 56.73 -48.19 -10.30
CA ALA A 49 57.97 -47.46 -10.03
C ALA A 49 58.10 -46.23 -10.94
N GLY A 50 57.81 -46.38 -12.23
CA GLY A 50 57.72 -45.28 -13.18
C GLY A 50 56.64 -44.27 -12.79
N ALA A 51 55.48 -44.73 -12.30
CA ALA A 51 54.40 -43.87 -11.85
C ALA A 51 54.80 -42.98 -10.65
N ARG A 52 55.65 -43.45 -9.72
CA ARG A 52 56.18 -42.60 -8.62
C ARG A 52 57.05 -41.47 -9.14
N LEU A 53 57.94 -41.76 -10.10
CA LEU A 53 58.78 -40.73 -10.74
C LEU A 53 57.92 -39.75 -11.54
N PHE A 54 56.92 -40.25 -12.27
CA PHE A 54 55.95 -39.44 -12.99
C PHE A 54 55.20 -38.49 -12.04
N ALA A 55 54.68 -38.99 -10.92
CA ALA A 55 53.93 -38.21 -9.94
C ALA A 55 54.79 -37.10 -9.31
N SER A 56 56.04 -37.39 -8.95
CA SER A 56 56.98 -36.40 -8.40
C SER A 56 57.34 -35.31 -9.42
N SER A 57 57.59 -35.71 -10.67
CA SER A 57 57.87 -34.77 -11.75
C SER A 57 56.65 -33.91 -12.09
N TYR A 58 55.46 -34.51 -12.18
CA TYR A 58 54.20 -33.80 -12.38
C TYR A 58 53.99 -32.74 -11.30
N ASN A 59 54.19 -33.12 -10.03
CA ASN A 59 53.97 -32.23 -8.90
C ASN A 59 54.79 -30.94 -9.01
N SER A 60 56.08 -31.07 -9.34
CA SER A 60 57.02 -29.94 -9.42
C SER A 60 56.68 -29.00 -10.59
N SER A 61 56.22 -29.54 -11.72
CA SER A 61 55.79 -28.75 -12.88
C SER A 61 54.40 -28.12 -12.65
N ALA A 62 53.50 -28.85 -11.99
CA ALA A 62 52.15 -28.40 -11.69
C ALA A 62 52.15 -27.19 -10.72
N GLU A 63 53.01 -27.17 -9.71
CA GLU A 63 53.14 -26.00 -8.82
C GLU A 63 53.45 -24.71 -9.61
N GLN A 64 54.32 -24.78 -10.63
CA GLN A 64 54.69 -23.62 -11.46
C GLN A 64 53.54 -23.18 -12.37
N VAL A 65 52.88 -24.12 -13.05
CA VAL A 65 51.79 -23.83 -13.98
C VAL A 65 50.56 -23.30 -13.24
N LEU A 66 50.20 -23.93 -12.13
CA LEU A 66 49.05 -23.49 -11.32
C LEU A 66 49.30 -22.16 -10.64
N PHE A 67 50.53 -21.86 -10.19
CA PHE A 67 50.87 -20.54 -9.67
C PHE A 67 50.58 -19.44 -10.70
N ARG A 68 51.04 -19.60 -11.96
CA ARG A 68 50.81 -18.61 -13.02
C ARG A 68 49.33 -18.45 -13.36
N SER A 69 48.63 -19.58 -13.52
CA SER A 69 47.18 -19.59 -13.79
C SER A 69 46.36 -18.94 -12.66
N THR A 70 46.73 -19.20 -11.41
CA THR A 70 46.06 -18.63 -10.24
C THR A 70 46.35 -17.13 -10.12
N ALA A 71 47.60 -16.70 -10.34
CA ALA A 71 47.97 -15.29 -10.33
C ALA A 71 47.25 -14.47 -11.41
N ALA A 72 47.11 -15.01 -12.63
CA ALA A 72 46.35 -14.34 -13.69
C ALA A 72 44.85 -14.25 -13.36
N SER A 73 44.27 -15.31 -12.79
CA SER A 73 42.87 -15.31 -12.34
C SER A 73 42.63 -14.33 -11.20
N TRP A 74 43.55 -14.27 -10.22
CA TRP A 74 43.52 -13.29 -9.14
C TRP A 74 43.56 -11.85 -9.67
N ALA A 75 44.46 -11.57 -10.63
CA ALA A 75 44.58 -10.24 -11.23
C ALA A 75 43.31 -9.81 -11.97
N HIS A 76 42.62 -10.75 -12.63
CA HIS A 76 41.31 -10.49 -13.23
C HIS A 76 40.23 -10.23 -12.17
N ASP A 77 40.13 -11.10 -11.18
CA ASP A 77 39.05 -11.04 -10.19
C ASP A 77 39.16 -9.83 -9.25
N THR A 78 40.36 -9.31 -9.04
CA THR A 78 40.61 -8.10 -8.22
C THR A 78 40.71 -6.82 -9.06
N ASN A 79 40.67 -6.93 -10.39
CA ASN A 79 40.66 -5.81 -11.32
C ASN A 79 40.15 -6.25 -12.70
N ILE A 80 38.83 -6.21 -12.89
CA ILE A 80 38.14 -6.68 -14.09
C ILE A 80 38.44 -5.73 -15.26
N THR A 81 39.36 -6.13 -16.13
CA THR A 81 39.74 -5.38 -17.33
C THR A 81 39.90 -6.34 -18.51
N ALA A 82 39.73 -5.82 -19.73
CA ALA A 82 39.94 -6.61 -20.94
C ALA A 82 41.38 -7.14 -21.06
N GLU A 83 42.37 -6.49 -20.44
CA GLU A 83 43.76 -6.98 -20.40
C GLU A 83 43.89 -8.16 -19.44
N ASN A 84 43.37 -8.05 -18.21
CA ASN A 84 43.46 -9.14 -17.24
C ASN A 84 42.62 -10.35 -17.68
N ALA A 85 41.48 -10.14 -18.35
CA ALA A 85 40.68 -11.22 -18.92
C ALA A 85 41.47 -11.99 -19.99
N ARG A 86 42.18 -11.29 -20.89
CA ARG A 86 43.06 -11.94 -21.87
C ARG A 86 44.18 -12.75 -21.20
N ARG A 87 44.86 -12.18 -20.21
CA ARG A 87 45.93 -12.89 -19.47
C ARG A 87 45.40 -14.13 -18.76
N GLN A 88 44.22 -14.03 -18.15
CA GLN A 88 43.55 -15.17 -17.53
C GLN A 88 43.25 -16.26 -18.55
N GLU A 89 42.72 -15.91 -19.73
CA GLU A 89 42.45 -16.87 -20.81
C GLU A 89 43.74 -17.51 -21.34
N GLU A 90 44.82 -16.73 -21.54
CA GLU A 90 46.12 -17.21 -22.01
C GLU A 90 46.74 -18.22 -21.03
N GLU A 91 46.78 -17.89 -19.74
CA GLU A 91 47.30 -18.80 -18.71
C GLU A 91 46.38 -20.01 -18.49
N ALA A 92 45.06 -19.87 -18.66
CA ALA A 92 44.13 -21.00 -18.64
C ALA A 92 44.38 -21.96 -19.81
N LEU A 93 44.71 -21.46 -21.01
CA LEU A 93 45.06 -22.29 -22.16
C LEU A 93 46.38 -23.04 -21.95
N LEU A 94 47.41 -22.38 -21.40
CA LEU A 94 48.67 -23.03 -21.03
C LEU A 94 48.48 -24.10 -19.95
N SER A 95 47.63 -23.83 -18.95
CA SER A 95 47.24 -24.81 -17.93
C SER A 95 46.50 -26.01 -18.53
N GLN A 96 45.64 -25.78 -19.53
CA GLN A 96 44.96 -26.85 -20.27
C GLN A 96 45.91 -27.63 -21.19
N GLU A 97 46.90 -27.00 -21.81
CA GLU A 97 47.94 -27.68 -22.59
C GLU A 97 48.82 -28.56 -21.68
N PHE A 98 49.19 -28.05 -20.50
CA PHE A 98 49.86 -28.83 -19.46
C PHE A 98 49.02 -30.04 -19.03
N ALA A 99 47.74 -29.82 -18.71
CA ALA A 99 46.82 -30.90 -18.32
C ALA A 99 46.63 -31.92 -19.45
N GLU A 100 46.56 -31.50 -20.72
CA GLU A 100 46.52 -32.39 -21.86
C GLU A 100 47.79 -33.23 -21.99
N ALA A 101 48.97 -32.61 -21.95
CA ALA A 101 50.24 -33.31 -22.13
C ALA A 101 50.47 -34.36 -21.03
N TRP A 102 50.30 -33.97 -19.77
CA TRP A 102 50.47 -34.87 -18.63
C TRP A 102 49.34 -35.89 -18.51
N GLY A 103 48.10 -35.47 -18.73
CA GLY A 103 46.94 -36.37 -18.67
C GLY A 103 46.97 -37.44 -19.76
N LYS A 104 47.32 -37.08 -21.01
CA LYS A 104 47.50 -38.06 -22.09
C LYS A 104 48.63 -39.04 -21.80
N LYS A 105 49.78 -38.55 -21.30
CA LYS A 105 50.90 -39.42 -20.93
C LYS A 105 50.51 -40.36 -19.78
N ALA A 106 49.76 -39.88 -18.79
CA ALA A 106 49.24 -40.70 -17.71
C ALA A 106 48.25 -41.77 -18.21
N LYS A 107 47.35 -41.41 -19.14
CA LYS A 107 46.44 -42.39 -19.77
C LYS A 107 47.23 -43.45 -20.55
N GLU A 108 48.16 -43.02 -21.40
CA GLU A 108 49.02 -43.90 -22.21
C GLU A 108 49.80 -44.92 -21.37
N LEU A 109 50.46 -44.47 -20.30
CA LEU A 109 51.35 -45.32 -19.50
C LEU A 109 50.60 -46.14 -18.44
N TYR A 110 49.54 -45.58 -17.84
CA TYR A 110 49.01 -46.10 -16.59
C TYR A 110 47.55 -46.55 -16.63
N ASP A 111 46.75 -46.22 -17.66
CA ASP A 111 45.36 -46.71 -17.80
C ASP A 111 45.21 -48.21 -17.51
N PRO A 112 46.09 -49.10 -18.03
CA PRO A 112 45.92 -50.54 -17.84
C PRO A 112 46.28 -51.04 -16.43
N VAL A 113 47.06 -50.28 -15.65
CA VAL A 113 47.72 -50.80 -14.43
C VAL A 113 47.43 -50.00 -13.16
N TRP A 114 47.03 -48.72 -13.26
CA TRP A 114 47.02 -47.81 -12.12
C TRP A 114 46.12 -48.25 -10.95
N GLN A 115 44.97 -48.87 -11.23
CA GLN A 115 44.04 -49.33 -10.18
C GLN A 115 44.68 -50.39 -9.26
N ASN A 116 45.68 -51.12 -9.76
CA ASN A 116 46.37 -52.22 -9.09
C ASN A 116 47.66 -51.79 -8.37
N PHE A 117 48.04 -50.50 -8.40
CA PHE A 117 49.20 -50.02 -7.64
C PHE A 117 49.02 -50.28 -6.15
N THR A 118 50.10 -50.73 -5.50
CA THR A 118 50.11 -51.04 -4.08
C THR A 118 50.00 -49.79 -3.21
N ASP A 119 50.55 -48.66 -3.69
CA ASP A 119 50.48 -47.37 -3.03
C ASP A 119 49.11 -46.68 -3.27
N PRO A 120 48.25 -46.54 -2.25
CA PRO A 120 46.94 -45.90 -2.40
C PRO A 120 47.04 -44.40 -2.72
N GLU A 121 48.07 -43.71 -2.25
CA GLU A 121 48.27 -42.28 -2.52
C GLU A 121 48.62 -42.08 -3.99
N LEU A 122 49.51 -42.92 -4.51
CA LEU A 122 49.87 -42.93 -5.93
C LEU A 122 48.66 -43.21 -6.82
N ARG A 123 47.75 -44.13 -6.42
CA ARG A 123 46.49 -44.36 -7.15
C ARG A 123 45.63 -43.12 -7.25
N ARG A 124 45.51 -42.36 -6.16
CA ARG A 124 44.74 -41.10 -6.13
C ARG A 124 45.39 -40.03 -7.00
N ILE A 125 46.71 -39.87 -6.93
CA ILE A 125 47.45 -38.92 -7.76
C ILE A 125 47.27 -39.24 -9.25
N ILE A 126 47.54 -40.47 -9.65
CA ILE A 126 47.43 -40.89 -11.05
C ILE A 126 45.97 -40.83 -11.52
N GLY A 127 45.01 -41.23 -10.68
CA GLY A 127 43.58 -41.07 -10.97
C GLY A 127 43.17 -39.62 -11.26
N ALA A 128 43.68 -38.67 -10.47
CA ALA A 128 43.42 -37.25 -10.66
C ALA A 128 44.06 -36.70 -11.95
N VAL A 129 45.35 -37.00 -12.20
CA VAL A 129 46.08 -36.50 -13.39
C VAL A 129 45.48 -37.04 -14.71
N ARG A 130 44.91 -38.24 -14.69
CA ARG A 130 44.24 -38.84 -15.85
C ARG A 130 42.92 -38.15 -16.23
N THR A 131 42.37 -37.26 -15.39
CA THR A 131 41.16 -36.50 -15.72
C THR A 131 41.54 -35.16 -16.35
N LEU A 132 41.30 -35.02 -17.65
CA LEU A 132 41.74 -33.83 -18.42
C LEU A 132 40.72 -32.68 -18.36
N GLY A 133 39.45 -32.98 -18.15
CA GLY A 133 38.36 -32.02 -18.16
C GLY A 133 38.36 -31.21 -19.47
N PRO A 134 38.28 -29.85 -19.42
CA PRO A 134 38.30 -29.00 -20.60
C PRO A 134 39.49 -29.22 -21.54
N ALA A 135 40.61 -29.76 -21.05
CA ALA A 135 41.76 -30.10 -21.87
C ALA A 135 41.49 -31.23 -22.88
N ASN A 136 40.40 -31.98 -22.77
CA ASN A 136 39.98 -32.91 -23.82
C ASN A 136 39.47 -32.20 -25.10
N LEU A 137 39.03 -30.94 -25.00
CA LEU A 137 38.50 -30.22 -26.14
C LEU A 137 39.64 -29.80 -27.10
N PRO A 138 39.40 -29.71 -28.43
CA PRO A 138 40.33 -29.07 -29.35
C PRO A 138 40.59 -27.60 -28.98
N LEU A 139 41.77 -27.06 -29.36
CA LEU A 139 42.22 -25.71 -28.99
C LEU A 139 41.14 -24.62 -29.20
N ALA A 140 40.48 -24.59 -30.36
CA ALA A 140 39.44 -23.60 -30.64
C ALA A 140 38.25 -23.68 -29.67
N LYS A 141 37.85 -24.89 -29.27
CA LYS A 141 36.79 -25.10 -28.28
C LYS A 141 37.26 -24.78 -26.86
N ARG A 142 38.54 -24.97 -26.53
CA ARG A 142 39.12 -24.50 -25.24
C ARG A 142 39.09 -22.98 -25.13
N GLN A 143 39.47 -22.28 -26.20
CA GLN A 143 39.38 -20.82 -26.29
C GLN A 143 37.94 -20.36 -26.08
N GLN A 144 36.98 -20.98 -26.77
CA GLN A 144 35.56 -20.68 -26.56
C GLN A 144 35.11 -20.96 -25.12
N TYR A 145 35.50 -22.10 -24.55
CA TYR A 145 35.16 -22.49 -23.17
C TYR A 145 35.65 -21.45 -22.15
N ASN A 146 36.92 -21.03 -22.25
CA ASN A 146 37.51 -20.04 -21.34
C ASN A 146 36.87 -18.66 -21.52
N SER A 147 36.61 -18.26 -22.76
CA SER A 147 35.95 -16.98 -23.03
C SER A 147 34.51 -16.94 -22.52
N LEU A 148 33.75 -18.04 -22.62
CA LEU A 148 32.42 -18.14 -22.03
C LEU A 148 32.46 -17.98 -20.51
N LEU A 149 33.41 -18.63 -19.82
CA LEU A 149 33.59 -18.48 -18.37
C LEU A 149 33.92 -17.03 -17.99
N SER A 150 34.87 -16.40 -18.68
CA SER A 150 35.26 -15.02 -18.42
C SER A 150 34.09 -14.05 -18.65
N ASN A 151 33.38 -14.19 -19.77
CA ASN A 151 32.23 -13.35 -20.10
C ASN A 151 31.07 -13.53 -19.10
N MET A 152 30.76 -14.76 -18.69
CA MET A 152 29.71 -15.01 -17.70
C MET A 152 30.05 -14.40 -16.33
N SER A 153 31.30 -14.57 -15.89
CA SER A 153 31.80 -13.95 -14.65
C SER A 153 31.73 -12.42 -14.73
N GLN A 154 32.20 -11.83 -15.83
CA GLN A 154 32.16 -10.39 -16.05
C GLN A 154 30.73 -9.83 -16.03
N ILE A 155 29.78 -10.47 -16.72
CA ILE A 155 28.38 -10.04 -16.75
C ILE A 155 27.79 -10.01 -15.33
N TYR A 156 28.06 -11.06 -14.54
CA TYR A 156 27.57 -11.11 -13.17
C TYR A 156 28.19 -10.02 -12.30
N SER A 157 29.52 -9.90 -12.30
CA SER A 157 30.24 -9.01 -11.39
C SER A 157 30.10 -7.52 -11.72
N THR A 158 29.71 -7.18 -12.96
CA THR A 158 29.50 -5.79 -13.39
C THR A 158 28.03 -5.41 -13.57
N GLY A 159 27.10 -6.34 -13.27
CA GLY A 159 25.66 -6.13 -13.37
C GLY A 159 25.16 -4.99 -12.46
N LYS A 160 24.25 -4.17 -12.97
CA LYS A 160 23.66 -3.04 -12.22
C LYS A 160 22.16 -2.90 -12.50
N VAL A 161 21.41 -2.44 -11.51
CA VAL A 161 19.97 -2.16 -11.61
C VAL A 161 19.74 -0.66 -11.57
N CYS A 162 19.21 -0.10 -12.65
CA CYS A 162 19.00 1.35 -12.79
C CYS A 162 17.52 1.71 -12.65
N PHE A 163 17.23 2.84 -11.98
CA PHE A 163 15.86 3.34 -11.87
C PHE A 163 15.23 3.64 -13.24
N PRO A 164 13.92 3.41 -13.39
CA PRO A 164 13.16 3.98 -14.50
C PRO A 164 13.28 5.51 -14.46
N ASN A 165 13.62 6.13 -15.58
CA ASN A 165 13.64 7.59 -15.77
C ASN A 165 14.71 8.41 -15.01
N LYS A 166 15.63 7.79 -14.25
CA LYS A 166 16.81 8.47 -13.69
C LYS A 166 18.09 7.79 -14.18
N THR A 167 18.78 8.42 -15.13
CA THR A 167 20.03 7.89 -15.73
C THR A 167 21.22 7.81 -14.77
N ALA A 168 21.14 8.42 -13.58
CA ALA A 168 22.30 8.60 -12.70
C ALA A 168 22.39 7.66 -11.49
N SER A 169 21.39 6.82 -11.21
CA SER A 169 21.38 5.97 -10.01
C SER A 169 21.18 4.51 -10.41
N CYS A 170 22.30 3.82 -10.65
CA CYS A 170 22.32 2.37 -10.83
C CYS A 170 22.96 1.72 -9.61
N TRP A 171 22.34 0.67 -9.10
CA TRP A 171 22.79 -0.08 -7.94
C TRP A 171 23.54 -1.33 -8.35
N SER A 172 24.71 -1.53 -7.76
CA SER A 172 25.44 -2.80 -7.87
C SER A 172 24.86 -3.81 -6.88
N LEU A 173 25.13 -5.10 -7.05
CA LEU A 173 24.71 -6.10 -6.05
C LEU A 173 25.29 -5.78 -4.66
N ASP A 174 26.61 -5.59 -4.63
CA ASP A 174 27.38 -5.30 -3.43
C ASP A 174 27.92 -3.84 -3.43
N PRO A 175 27.52 -2.99 -2.46
CA PRO A 175 26.61 -3.28 -1.33
C PRO A 175 25.14 -2.93 -1.60
N ASP A 176 24.82 -2.21 -2.69
CA ASP A 176 23.58 -1.46 -2.81
C ASP A 176 22.30 -2.33 -2.73
N LEU A 177 22.17 -3.34 -3.60
CA LEU A 177 20.96 -4.19 -3.64
C LEU A 177 20.85 -5.11 -2.44
N ASN A 178 21.98 -5.64 -1.95
CA ASN A 178 22.00 -6.44 -0.73
C ASN A 178 21.55 -5.63 0.48
N ASN A 179 21.99 -4.37 0.61
CA ASN A 179 21.52 -3.47 1.65
C ASN A 179 20.02 -3.19 1.54
N ILE A 180 19.50 -2.97 0.33
CA ILE A 180 18.06 -2.75 0.09
C ILE A 180 17.25 -3.96 0.57
N LEU A 181 17.64 -5.17 0.16
CA LEU A 181 16.92 -6.39 0.53
C LEU A 181 17.00 -6.70 2.03
N ALA A 182 18.16 -6.44 2.65
CA ALA A 182 18.35 -6.67 4.07
C ALA A 182 17.54 -5.69 4.94
N SER A 183 17.48 -4.40 4.57
CA SER A 183 16.93 -3.34 5.42
C SER A 183 15.52 -2.86 5.05
N SER A 184 15.16 -2.86 3.76
CA SER A 184 13.86 -2.37 3.32
C SER A 184 12.73 -3.33 3.69
N ARG A 185 11.55 -2.77 3.96
CA ARG A 185 10.29 -3.50 4.18
C ARG A 185 9.19 -3.04 3.22
N SER A 186 9.55 -2.25 2.20
CA SER A 186 8.64 -1.83 1.14
C SER A 186 8.50 -2.97 0.13
N TYR A 187 7.29 -3.50 -0.02
CA TYR A 187 7.00 -4.59 -0.96
C TYR A 187 7.48 -4.25 -2.38
N ALA A 188 7.16 -3.04 -2.87
CA ALA A 188 7.48 -2.61 -4.22
C ALA A 188 8.98 -2.39 -4.44
N MET A 189 9.68 -1.81 -3.46
CA MET A 189 11.13 -1.59 -3.53
C MET A 189 11.89 -2.92 -3.57
N LEU A 190 11.51 -3.86 -2.69
CA LEU A 190 12.09 -5.21 -2.67
C LEU A 190 11.83 -5.94 -3.99
N LEU A 191 10.62 -5.80 -4.56
CA LEU A 191 10.27 -6.41 -5.84
C LEU A 191 11.12 -5.84 -6.97
N PHE A 192 11.30 -4.51 -7.01
CA PHE A 192 12.10 -3.83 -8.00
C PHE A 192 13.57 -4.24 -7.96
N ALA A 193 14.16 -4.29 -6.76
CA ALA A 193 15.54 -4.73 -6.56
C ALA A 193 15.73 -6.18 -7.04
N TRP A 194 14.81 -7.07 -6.65
CA TRP A 194 14.85 -8.48 -7.02
C TRP A 194 14.70 -8.69 -8.53
N GLU A 195 13.63 -8.13 -9.12
CA GLU A 195 13.34 -8.29 -10.55
C GLU A 195 14.45 -7.67 -11.41
N GLY A 196 14.89 -6.46 -11.05
CA GLY A 196 15.94 -5.74 -11.75
C GLY A 196 17.22 -6.55 -11.84
N TRP A 197 17.68 -7.14 -10.72
CA TRP A 197 18.91 -7.94 -10.70
C TRP A 197 18.79 -9.19 -11.57
N HIS A 198 17.71 -9.94 -11.40
CA HIS A 198 17.49 -11.17 -12.14
C HIS A 198 17.35 -10.91 -13.65
N ASN A 199 16.78 -9.77 -14.04
CA ASN A 199 16.69 -9.38 -15.45
C ASN A 199 18.06 -8.92 -15.99
N ALA A 200 18.77 -8.05 -15.27
CA ALA A 200 20.03 -7.46 -15.70
C ALA A 200 21.14 -8.50 -15.89
N VAL A 201 21.17 -9.54 -15.03
CA VAL A 201 22.24 -10.55 -15.03
C VAL A 201 21.76 -11.88 -15.62
N GLY A 202 20.56 -12.34 -15.25
CA GLY A 202 20.05 -13.64 -15.71
C GLY A 202 19.86 -13.70 -17.23
N ILE A 203 19.14 -12.74 -17.81
CA ILE A 203 18.78 -12.76 -19.24
C ILE A 203 20.02 -12.84 -20.15
N PRO A 204 21.06 -11.99 -19.99
CA PRO A 204 22.25 -12.06 -20.85
C PRO A 204 23.07 -13.34 -20.68
N LEU A 205 23.03 -13.97 -19.49
CA LEU A 205 23.78 -15.20 -19.21
C LEU A 205 23.18 -16.45 -19.90
N LYS A 206 21.88 -16.45 -20.21
CA LYS A 206 21.19 -17.64 -20.74
C LYS A 206 21.87 -18.29 -21.95
N PRO A 207 22.15 -17.57 -23.07
CA PRO A 207 22.79 -18.17 -24.24
C PRO A 207 24.21 -18.65 -23.94
N LEU A 208 25.00 -17.87 -23.19
CA LEU A 208 26.38 -18.22 -22.84
C LEU A 208 26.43 -19.50 -22.00
N TYR A 209 25.50 -19.64 -21.05
CA TYR A 209 25.41 -20.82 -20.21
C TYR A 209 25.04 -22.07 -21.01
N GLN A 210 24.16 -21.95 -22.01
CA GLN A 210 23.82 -23.06 -22.91
C GLN A 210 25.03 -23.53 -23.74
N GLU A 211 25.82 -22.62 -24.29
CA GLU A 211 27.04 -22.98 -25.02
C GLU A 211 28.08 -23.61 -24.10
N PHE A 212 28.23 -23.04 -22.90
CA PHE A 212 29.13 -23.55 -21.88
C PHE A 212 28.79 -24.98 -21.48
N THR A 213 27.51 -25.28 -21.19
CA THR A 213 27.10 -26.63 -20.73
C THR A 213 27.36 -27.69 -21.81
N ALA A 214 27.18 -27.35 -23.09
CA ALA A 214 27.48 -28.25 -24.19
C ALA A 214 28.97 -28.60 -24.28
N LEU A 215 29.85 -27.60 -24.22
CA LEU A 215 31.30 -27.80 -24.24
C LEU A 215 31.80 -28.55 -23.00
N SER A 216 31.28 -28.20 -21.82
CA SER A 216 31.61 -28.87 -20.57
C SER A 216 31.27 -30.36 -20.62
N ASN A 217 30.07 -30.70 -21.10
CA ASN A 217 29.66 -32.10 -21.26
C ASN A 217 30.51 -32.85 -22.29
N GLU A 218 30.85 -32.23 -23.41
CA GLU A 218 31.76 -32.84 -24.40
C GLU A 218 33.13 -33.15 -23.80
N ALA A 219 33.65 -32.24 -22.98
CA ALA A 219 34.95 -32.39 -22.32
C ALA A 219 34.98 -33.57 -21.36
N TYR A 220 33.98 -33.68 -20.47
CA TYR A 220 33.95 -34.73 -19.44
C TYR A 220 33.50 -36.10 -19.96
N ARG A 221 32.77 -36.17 -21.07
CA ARG A 221 32.49 -37.45 -21.76
C ARG A 221 33.75 -38.14 -22.27
N GLN A 222 34.74 -37.37 -22.70
CA GLN A 222 36.04 -37.91 -23.12
C GLN A 222 36.89 -38.43 -21.95
N ASP A 223 36.55 -38.08 -20.70
CA ASP A 223 37.12 -38.70 -19.50
C ASP A 223 36.32 -39.90 -18.98
N GLY A 224 35.25 -40.29 -19.68
CA GLY A 224 34.43 -41.47 -19.33
C GLY A 224 33.24 -41.17 -18.41
N PHE A 225 32.94 -39.90 -18.10
CA PHE A 225 31.74 -39.51 -17.38
C PHE A 225 30.54 -39.35 -18.32
N SER A 226 29.30 -39.56 -17.85
CA SER A 226 28.10 -39.35 -18.69
C SER A 226 27.90 -37.89 -19.10
N ASP A 227 28.25 -36.99 -18.19
CA ASP A 227 28.07 -35.55 -18.25
C ASP A 227 28.91 -34.86 -17.16
N THR A 228 28.96 -33.53 -17.17
CA THR A 228 29.69 -32.74 -16.16
C THR A 228 29.20 -33.00 -14.73
N GLY A 229 27.90 -33.24 -14.54
CA GLY A 229 27.33 -33.52 -13.23
C GLY A 229 27.84 -34.84 -12.64
N ALA A 230 28.00 -35.88 -13.46
CA ALA A 230 28.56 -37.16 -13.02
C ALA A 230 30.01 -37.01 -12.54
N TYR A 231 30.82 -36.18 -13.21
CA TYR A 231 32.15 -35.82 -12.73
C TYR A 231 32.10 -35.10 -11.38
N TRP A 232 31.16 -34.19 -11.18
CA TRP A 232 31.03 -33.47 -9.89
C TRP A 232 30.64 -34.39 -8.74
N ARG A 233 29.70 -35.32 -8.98
CA ARG A 233 29.28 -36.31 -7.97
C ARG A 233 30.41 -37.28 -7.64
N SER A 234 31.31 -37.56 -8.58
CA SER A 234 32.45 -38.45 -8.32
C SER A 234 33.42 -37.92 -7.25
N TRP A 235 33.38 -36.63 -6.92
CA TRP A 235 34.20 -36.04 -5.84
C TRP A 235 33.78 -36.49 -4.43
N TYR A 236 32.59 -37.07 -4.31
CA TYR A 236 32.06 -37.60 -3.06
C TYR A 236 32.33 -39.09 -2.87
N ASP A 237 32.95 -39.76 -3.85
CA ASP A 237 33.40 -41.16 -3.74
C ASP A 237 32.35 -42.08 -3.09
N SER A 238 31.08 -41.92 -3.49
CA SER A 238 29.94 -42.66 -2.97
C SER A 238 29.01 -43.06 -4.12
N PRO A 239 28.69 -44.36 -4.26
CA PRO A 239 27.75 -44.84 -5.28
C PRO A 239 26.29 -44.50 -4.95
N THR A 240 25.98 -44.17 -3.69
CA THR A 240 24.63 -43.85 -3.19
C THR A 240 24.46 -42.36 -2.89
N PHE A 241 25.34 -41.51 -3.43
CA PHE A 241 25.42 -40.10 -3.02
C PHE A 241 24.10 -39.35 -3.21
N GLU A 242 23.39 -39.57 -4.32
CA GLU A 242 22.12 -38.87 -4.60
C GLU A 242 21.02 -39.33 -3.62
N GLU A 243 20.92 -40.64 -3.35
CA GLU A 243 19.98 -41.23 -2.41
C GLU A 243 20.27 -40.81 -0.96
N ASP A 244 21.55 -40.69 -0.59
CA ASP A 244 21.98 -40.24 0.72
C ASP A 244 21.55 -38.79 0.97
N LEU A 245 21.73 -37.91 -0.03
CA LEU A 245 21.29 -36.52 0.04
C LEU A 245 19.76 -36.41 0.15
N GLU A 246 19.00 -37.18 -0.63
CA GLU A 246 17.54 -37.18 -0.58
C GLU A 246 17.01 -37.66 0.78
N ARG A 247 17.59 -38.74 1.32
CA ARG A 247 17.26 -39.23 2.67
C ARG A 247 17.52 -38.17 3.74
N ILE A 248 18.68 -37.52 3.69
CA ILE A 248 19.05 -36.46 4.64
C ILE A 248 18.11 -35.26 4.51
N TYR A 249 17.77 -34.86 3.27
CA TYR A 249 16.80 -33.79 3.05
C TYR A 249 15.46 -34.09 3.72
N HIS A 250 14.91 -35.29 3.53
CA HIS A 250 13.65 -35.69 4.16
C HIS A 250 13.73 -35.78 5.69
N GLN A 251 14.91 -36.09 6.25
CA GLN A 251 15.12 -36.05 7.70
C GLN A 251 15.05 -34.61 8.25
N LEU A 252 15.50 -33.62 7.47
CA LEU A 252 15.53 -32.20 7.83
C LEU A 252 14.23 -31.46 7.50
N GLU A 253 13.45 -31.97 6.55
CA GLU A 253 12.22 -31.37 6.03
C GLU A 253 11.19 -30.98 7.10
N PRO A 254 10.89 -31.77 8.14
CA PRO A 254 9.91 -31.38 9.16
C PRO A 254 10.24 -30.09 9.90
N LEU A 255 11.52 -29.85 10.19
CA LEU A 255 11.99 -28.61 10.81
C LEU A 255 11.84 -27.43 9.85
N TYR A 256 12.24 -27.61 8.59
CA TYR A 256 12.08 -26.58 7.56
C TYR A 256 10.62 -26.17 7.37
N LEU A 257 9.69 -27.13 7.29
CA LEU A 257 8.27 -26.86 7.11
C LEU A 257 7.69 -26.04 8.28
N ASN A 258 8.13 -26.30 9.50
CA ASN A 258 7.73 -25.55 10.68
C ASN A 258 8.27 -24.11 10.67
N LEU A 259 9.53 -23.92 10.30
CA LEU A 259 10.13 -22.59 10.13
C LEU A 259 9.41 -21.80 9.04
N HIS A 260 9.15 -22.42 7.87
CA HIS A 260 8.46 -21.80 6.75
C HIS A 260 7.05 -21.33 7.13
N ALA A 261 6.25 -22.17 7.79
CA ALA A 261 4.91 -21.82 8.23
C ALA A 261 4.90 -20.63 9.21
N TYR A 262 5.85 -20.62 10.16
CA TYR A 262 6.02 -19.51 11.10
C TYR A 262 6.35 -18.20 10.38
N VAL A 263 7.36 -18.21 9.49
CA VAL A 263 7.78 -17.02 8.74
C VAL A 263 6.67 -16.53 7.81
N ARG A 264 5.97 -17.45 7.13
CA ARG A 264 4.83 -17.10 6.27
C ARG A 264 3.72 -16.39 7.04
N ARG A 265 3.40 -16.83 8.26
CA ARG A 265 2.43 -16.13 9.12
C ARG A 265 2.91 -14.73 9.48
N VAL A 266 4.18 -14.54 9.81
CA VAL A 266 4.71 -13.21 10.15
C VAL A 266 4.66 -12.28 8.93
N LEU A 267 5.08 -12.76 7.76
CA LEU A 267 4.98 -12.01 6.50
C LEU A 267 3.52 -11.67 6.17
N HIS A 268 2.59 -12.60 6.40
CA HIS A 268 1.16 -12.38 6.23
C HIS A 268 0.65 -11.24 7.11
N ARG A 269 1.02 -11.21 8.39
CA ARG A 269 0.67 -10.09 9.28
C ARG A 269 1.19 -8.75 8.77
N ARG A 270 2.39 -8.72 8.16
CA ARG A 270 2.99 -7.48 7.65
C ARG A 270 2.38 -7.00 6.33
N TYR A 271 2.20 -7.89 5.35
CA TYR A 271 1.83 -7.53 3.97
C TYR A 271 0.36 -7.84 3.61
N GLY A 272 -0.35 -8.62 4.44
CA GLY A 272 -1.76 -8.96 4.27
C GLY A 272 -2.06 -10.03 3.21
N ASP A 273 -3.32 -10.46 3.16
CA ASP A 273 -3.83 -11.55 2.31
C ASP A 273 -3.59 -11.34 0.81
N ARG A 274 -3.49 -10.08 0.38
CA ARG A 274 -3.24 -9.74 -1.03
C ARG A 274 -1.89 -10.27 -1.49
N TYR A 275 -0.87 -10.17 -0.64
CA TYR A 275 0.52 -10.41 -1.01
C TYR A 275 1.11 -11.66 -0.37
N ILE A 276 0.42 -12.28 0.60
CA ILE A 276 0.80 -13.53 1.24
C ILE A 276 -0.43 -14.41 1.42
N ASN A 277 -0.33 -15.67 1.00
CA ASN A 277 -1.33 -16.69 1.25
C ASN A 277 -0.80 -17.69 2.28
N LEU A 278 -1.50 -17.85 3.41
CA LEU A 278 -1.14 -18.76 4.49
C LEU A 278 -1.09 -20.25 4.09
N ARG A 279 -1.54 -20.61 2.90
CA ARG A 279 -1.51 -21.97 2.32
C ARG A 279 -0.68 -22.05 1.04
N GLY A 280 -0.10 -20.94 0.61
CA GLY A 280 0.69 -20.81 -0.62
C GLY A 280 2.19 -20.67 -0.37
N PRO A 281 3.00 -20.61 -1.44
CA PRO A 281 4.43 -20.33 -1.35
C PRO A 281 4.72 -18.87 -0.98
N ILE A 282 5.91 -18.60 -0.43
CA ILE A 282 6.36 -17.25 -0.09
C ILE A 282 6.98 -16.56 -1.32
N PRO A 283 6.68 -15.29 -1.62
CA PRO A 283 7.36 -14.54 -2.68
C PRO A 283 8.84 -14.28 -2.36
N ALA A 284 9.76 -14.62 -3.27
CA ALA A 284 11.20 -14.62 -3.00
C ALA A 284 11.78 -13.30 -2.46
N HIS A 285 11.39 -12.15 -3.04
CA HIS A 285 11.89 -10.83 -2.66
C HIS A 285 11.66 -10.39 -1.20
N LEU A 286 10.81 -11.08 -0.43
CA LEU A 286 10.45 -10.67 0.94
C LEU A 286 11.33 -11.30 2.02
N LEU A 287 12.27 -12.16 1.64
CA LEU A 287 13.03 -13.01 2.56
C LEU A 287 14.42 -12.44 2.89
N GLY A 288 14.62 -11.14 2.71
CA GLY A 288 15.84 -10.44 3.15
C GLY A 288 17.08 -10.63 2.27
N ASN A 289 17.01 -11.51 1.27
CA ASN A 289 18.17 -11.92 0.47
C ASN A 289 17.82 -12.01 -1.02
N MET A 290 18.77 -11.66 -1.91
CA MET A 290 18.56 -11.60 -3.38
C MET A 290 18.03 -12.91 -3.95
N TRP A 291 18.48 -14.04 -3.40
CA TRP A 291 18.10 -15.37 -3.86
C TRP A 291 17.10 -16.06 -2.92
N ALA A 292 16.70 -15.41 -1.83
CA ALA A 292 15.91 -16.02 -0.76
C ALA A 292 16.50 -17.36 -0.27
N GLN A 293 17.83 -17.46 -0.29
CA GLN A 293 18.53 -18.65 0.18
C GLN A 293 18.61 -18.70 1.71
N SER A 294 18.62 -17.56 2.37
CA SER A 294 18.77 -17.39 3.81
C SER A 294 17.91 -16.19 4.23
N TRP A 295 17.36 -16.22 5.45
CA TRP A 295 16.25 -15.35 5.91
C TRP A 295 16.61 -14.55 7.16
N GLU A 296 17.88 -14.53 7.58
CA GLU A 296 18.39 -13.85 8.77
C GLU A 296 18.18 -12.34 8.72
N SER A 297 18.20 -11.72 7.53
CA SER A 297 18.03 -10.26 7.40
C SER A 297 16.61 -9.76 7.70
N ILE A 298 15.64 -10.67 7.91
CA ILE A 298 14.29 -10.33 8.39
C ILE A 298 14.09 -10.70 9.87
N TYR A 299 15.15 -11.03 10.60
CA TYR A 299 15.10 -11.44 12.02
C TYR A 299 14.38 -10.42 12.91
N ASP A 300 14.63 -9.13 12.70
CA ASP A 300 13.95 -8.00 13.36
C ASP A 300 12.42 -8.07 13.25
N MET A 301 11.89 -8.62 12.16
CA MET A 301 10.45 -8.78 11.95
C MET A 301 9.90 -10.08 12.57
N VAL A 302 10.70 -11.14 12.61
CA VAL A 302 10.24 -12.49 12.99
C VAL A 302 10.62 -12.91 14.42
N VAL A 303 11.39 -12.09 15.14
CA VAL A 303 11.82 -12.34 16.52
C VAL A 303 10.60 -12.52 17.46
N PRO A 304 10.50 -13.65 18.18
CA PRO A 304 9.34 -13.93 19.02
C PRO A 304 9.34 -13.20 20.36
N PHE A 305 10.52 -12.95 20.92
CA PHE A 305 10.69 -12.28 22.22
C PHE A 305 11.49 -10.98 22.05
N PRO A 306 10.87 -9.90 21.55
CA PRO A 306 11.58 -8.65 21.21
C PRO A 306 12.14 -7.89 22.42
N ASP A 307 11.63 -8.17 23.63
CA ASP A 307 12.11 -7.55 24.88
C ASP A 307 13.46 -8.12 25.37
N LYS A 308 13.94 -9.19 24.74
CA LYS A 308 15.25 -9.80 25.04
C LYS A 308 16.38 -9.11 24.28
N PRO A 309 17.64 -9.22 24.73
CA PRO A 309 18.78 -8.63 24.04
C PRO A 309 18.82 -9.00 22.55
N ASN A 310 19.02 -7.99 21.69
CA ASN A 310 19.17 -8.22 20.27
C ASN A 310 20.48 -8.97 20.00
N LEU A 311 20.38 -10.06 19.24
CA LEU A 311 21.50 -10.91 18.90
C LEU A 311 22.25 -10.45 17.64
N ASP A 312 21.76 -9.43 16.94
CA ASP A 312 22.51 -8.75 15.89
C ASP A 312 23.38 -7.64 16.50
N VAL A 313 24.69 -7.85 16.48
CA VAL A 313 25.70 -6.94 17.03
C VAL A 313 26.24 -5.93 16.01
N THR A 314 25.66 -5.86 14.80
CA THR A 314 26.11 -4.95 13.73
C THR A 314 26.18 -3.49 14.21
N SER A 315 25.17 -3.01 14.94
CA SER A 315 25.15 -1.65 15.49
C SER A 315 26.28 -1.42 16.49
N THR A 316 26.57 -2.40 17.35
CA THR A 316 27.67 -2.34 18.31
C THR A 316 29.04 -2.32 17.63
N MET A 317 29.24 -3.13 16.57
CA MET A 317 30.48 -3.14 15.78
C MET A 317 30.75 -1.75 15.16
N VAL A 318 29.72 -1.14 14.56
CA VAL A 318 29.81 0.21 13.99
C VAL A 318 30.08 1.26 15.07
N GLN A 319 29.37 1.21 16.20
CA GLN A 319 29.58 2.14 17.32
C GLN A 319 31.01 2.05 17.90
N LYS A 320 31.61 0.86 17.90
CA LYS A 320 32.99 0.63 18.33
C LYS A 320 34.04 0.95 17.26
N GLY A 321 33.63 1.38 16.07
CA GLY A 321 34.54 1.75 14.98
C GLY A 321 35.29 0.57 14.37
N TRP A 322 34.67 -0.61 14.31
CA TRP A 322 35.24 -1.78 13.64
C TRP A 322 35.46 -1.51 12.14
N ASN A 323 36.48 -2.12 11.56
CA ASN A 323 36.76 -2.15 10.12
C ASN A 323 37.08 -3.58 9.67
N ALA A 324 37.21 -3.82 8.36
CA ALA A 324 37.43 -5.18 7.86
C ALA A 324 38.71 -5.81 8.44
N THR A 325 39.83 -5.08 8.45
CA THR A 325 41.10 -5.60 9.00
C THR A 325 40.93 -6.08 10.44
N HIS A 326 40.19 -5.33 11.27
CA HIS A 326 39.88 -5.74 12.64
C HIS A 326 39.04 -7.02 12.69
N MET A 327 38.02 -7.17 11.84
CA MET A 327 37.22 -8.40 11.74
C MET A 327 38.10 -9.61 11.40
N PHE A 328 39.02 -9.48 10.44
CA PHE A 328 39.97 -10.54 10.09
C PHE A 328 40.96 -10.84 11.22
N ARG A 329 41.38 -9.84 12.01
CA ARG A 329 42.25 -10.05 13.19
C ARG A 329 41.53 -10.78 14.32
N VAL A 330 40.25 -10.47 14.55
CA VAL A 330 39.40 -11.21 15.50
C VAL A 330 39.27 -12.67 15.07
N ALA A 331 39.06 -12.91 13.77
CA ALA A 331 39.02 -14.27 13.24
C ALA A 331 40.38 -14.99 13.38
N GLU A 332 41.50 -14.36 13.03
CA GLU A 332 42.85 -14.93 13.23
C GLU A 332 43.09 -15.33 14.70
N GLU A 333 42.69 -14.48 15.65
CA GLU A 333 42.80 -14.76 17.08
C GLU A 333 41.99 -16.01 17.46
N PHE A 334 40.77 -16.16 16.96
CA PHE A 334 39.98 -17.37 17.18
C PHE A 334 40.75 -18.63 16.73
N PHE A 335 41.29 -18.66 15.50
CA PHE A 335 42.05 -19.82 15.00
C PHE A 335 43.32 -20.10 15.82
N THR A 336 44.09 -19.05 16.12
CA THR A 336 45.32 -19.19 16.90
C THR A 336 45.06 -19.59 18.36
N SER A 337 43.90 -19.23 18.92
CA SER A 337 43.45 -19.70 20.24
C SER A 337 43.26 -21.23 20.29
N LEU A 338 42.87 -21.85 19.17
CA LEU A 338 42.79 -23.31 19.01
C LEU A 338 44.18 -23.94 18.82
N GLY A 339 45.24 -23.14 18.76
CA GLY A 339 46.60 -23.56 18.44
C GLY A 339 46.85 -23.75 16.95
N LEU A 340 45.95 -23.33 16.05
CA LEU A 340 46.19 -23.40 14.61
C LEU A 340 47.23 -22.36 14.15
N LEU A 341 47.61 -22.43 12.87
CA LEU A 341 48.69 -21.60 12.33
C LEU A 341 48.21 -20.14 12.16
N PRO A 342 49.02 -19.13 12.50
CA PRO A 342 48.70 -17.75 12.16
C PRO A 342 48.68 -17.55 10.65
N MET A 343 47.97 -16.53 10.16
CA MET A 343 47.99 -16.21 8.74
C MET A 343 49.39 -15.73 8.33
N PRO A 344 49.89 -16.13 7.14
CA PRO A 344 51.23 -15.76 6.71
C PRO A 344 51.34 -14.26 6.40
N PRO A 345 52.55 -13.66 6.39
CA PRO A 345 52.73 -12.25 6.05
C PRO A 345 52.16 -11.88 4.68
N GLU A 346 52.29 -12.75 3.68
CA GLU A 346 51.78 -12.58 2.33
C GLU A 346 50.25 -12.41 2.32
N PHE A 347 49.53 -13.14 3.17
CA PHE A 347 48.07 -13.02 3.30
C PHE A 347 47.66 -11.58 3.61
N TRP A 348 48.31 -10.97 4.60
CA TRP A 348 48.00 -9.61 5.04
C TRP A 348 48.46 -8.54 4.05
N ALA A 349 49.54 -8.79 3.31
CA ALA A 349 50.07 -7.85 2.34
C ALA A 349 49.26 -7.82 1.04
N GLU A 350 48.66 -8.94 0.65
CA GLU A 350 48.20 -9.16 -0.71
C GLU A 350 46.71 -9.48 -0.86
N SER A 351 46.00 -9.77 0.22
CA SER A 351 44.55 -10.02 0.19
C SER A 351 43.75 -8.75 -0.10
N MET A 352 42.61 -8.90 -0.76
CA MET A 352 41.64 -7.83 -0.96
C MET A 352 40.53 -7.98 0.09
N LEU A 353 40.71 -7.36 1.26
CA LEU A 353 39.78 -7.48 2.39
C LEU A 353 38.59 -6.51 2.31
N GLU A 354 38.70 -5.47 1.49
CA GLU A 354 37.65 -4.47 1.25
C GLU A 354 37.55 -4.18 -0.24
N LYS A 355 36.37 -3.69 -0.67
CA LYS A 355 36.19 -3.22 -2.05
C LYS A 355 37.06 -1.97 -2.27
N PRO A 356 37.92 -1.93 -3.29
CA PRO A 356 38.73 -0.77 -3.60
C PRO A 356 37.88 0.46 -3.96
N GLU A 357 38.22 1.62 -3.41
CA GLU A 357 37.54 2.90 -3.67
C GLU A 357 38.03 3.61 -4.94
N ASP A 358 39.01 3.04 -5.64
CA ASP A 358 39.61 3.59 -6.87
C ASP A 358 38.69 3.49 -8.11
N GLY A 359 37.49 2.93 -7.94
CA GLY A 359 36.48 2.78 -8.99
C GLY A 359 36.68 1.57 -9.89
N ARG A 360 37.66 0.69 -9.61
CA ARG A 360 37.83 -0.53 -10.38
C ARG A 360 36.72 -1.54 -10.09
N GLU A 361 36.30 -2.26 -11.12
CA GLU A 361 35.34 -3.35 -10.98
C GLU A 361 36.06 -4.61 -10.50
N VAL A 362 35.45 -5.33 -9.56
CA VAL A 362 36.02 -6.52 -8.92
C VAL A 362 34.94 -7.57 -8.72
N VAL A 363 35.36 -8.83 -8.59
CA VAL A 363 34.47 -9.91 -8.17
C VAL A 363 34.33 -9.83 -6.65
N CYS A 364 33.18 -9.36 -6.15
CA CYS A 364 32.98 -9.18 -4.70
C CYS A 364 32.64 -10.45 -3.92
N HIS A 365 32.21 -11.52 -4.61
CA HIS A 365 31.91 -12.79 -3.94
C HIS A 365 33.14 -13.28 -3.17
N ALA A 366 32.94 -13.54 -1.87
CA ALA A 366 33.99 -14.00 -0.96
C ALA A 366 34.63 -15.30 -1.49
N SER A 367 35.95 -15.39 -1.38
CA SER A 367 36.71 -16.58 -1.76
C SER A 367 38.13 -16.57 -1.17
N ALA A 368 38.62 -17.75 -0.82
CA ALA A 368 39.99 -18.01 -0.43
C ALA A 368 40.80 -18.71 -1.55
N TRP A 369 42.11 -18.46 -1.60
CA TRP A 369 42.98 -18.84 -2.71
C TRP A 369 44.30 -19.44 -2.23
N ASP A 370 44.69 -20.60 -2.78
CA ASP A 370 46.03 -21.19 -2.70
C ASP A 370 46.79 -20.91 -4.00
N PHE A 371 47.93 -20.21 -3.93
CA PHE A 371 48.76 -19.90 -5.09
C PHE A 371 49.71 -21.04 -5.46
N TYR A 372 49.63 -22.19 -4.80
CA TYR A 372 50.40 -23.42 -5.08
C TYR A 372 51.92 -23.32 -4.84
N ASN A 373 52.42 -22.21 -4.28
CA ASN A 373 53.84 -22.02 -3.94
C ASN A 373 54.16 -22.32 -2.46
N ARG A 374 53.18 -22.84 -1.70
CA ARG A 374 53.26 -23.21 -0.26
C ARG A 374 53.48 -22.05 0.71
N LYS A 375 53.33 -20.80 0.24
CA LYS A 375 53.60 -19.59 1.04
C LYS A 375 52.46 -18.58 0.96
N ASP A 376 51.96 -18.36 -0.24
CA ASP A 376 51.01 -17.30 -0.56
C ASP A 376 49.58 -17.85 -0.60
N PHE A 377 48.77 -17.38 0.35
CA PHE A 377 47.36 -17.72 0.50
C PHE A 377 46.61 -16.42 0.76
N ARG A 378 45.50 -16.19 0.05
CA ARG A 378 44.82 -14.89 0.06
C ARG A 378 43.31 -15.03 0.16
N ILE A 379 42.63 -13.97 0.60
CA ILE A 379 41.18 -13.82 0.54
C ILE A 379 40.80 -12.60 -0.30
N LYS A 380 39.75 -12.76 -1.11
CA LYS A 380 39.10 -11.69 -1.86
C LYS A 380 37.66 -11.56 -1.35
N GLN A 381 37.34 -10.47 -0.67
CA GLN A 381 36.01 -10.18 -0.13
C GLN A 381 35.77 -8.67 -0.08
N CYS A 382 34.57 -8.23 -0.50
CA CYS A 382 34.14 -6.84 -0.35
C CYS A 382 33.49 -6.62 1.03
N THR A 383 34.27 -6.79 2.11
CA THR A 383 33.76 -6.85 3.48
C THR A 383 33.02 -5.58 3.90
N GLN A 384 31.85 -5.74 4.49
CA GLN A 384 31.09 -4.67 5.16
C GLN A 384 31.07 -4.93 6.67
N VAL A 385 31.02 -3.87 7.48
CA VAL A 385 31.04 -3.99 8.95
C VAL A 385 29.67 -4.42 9.47
N THR A 386 29.40 -5.72 9.40
CA THR A 386 28.15 -6.36 9.86
C THR A 386 28.46 -7.69 10.51
N MET A 387 27.55 -8.17 11.36
CA MET A 387 27.70 -9.48 12.00
C MET A 387 27.70 -10.63 10.99
N ASP A 388 26.86 -10.55 9.95
CA ASP A 388 26.83 -11.51 8.85
C ASP A 388 28.21 -11.63 8.15
N GLN A 389 28.81 -10.49 7.82
CA GLN A 389 30.12 -10.47 7.21
C GLN A 389 31.22 -10.93 8.18
N LEU A 390 31.06 -10.74 9.50
CA LEU A 390 32.00 -11.32 10.49
C LEU A 390 31.98 -12.85 10.43
N SER A 391 30.81 -13.47 10.27
CA SER A 391 30.67 -14.91 10.06
C SER A 391 31.36 -15.34 8.76
N THR A 392 31.13 -14.60 7.66
CA THR A 392 31.77 -14.83 6.36
C THR A 392 33.30 -14.76 6.47
N VAL A 393 33.85 -13.78 7.20
CA VAL A 393 35.30 -13.67 7.42
C VAL A 393 35.87 -14.92 8.10
N HIS A 394 35.20 -15.45 9.12
CA HIS A 394 35.65 -16.69 9.78
C HIS A 394 35.59 -17.89 8.83
N HIS A 395 34.54 -17.97 8.00
CA HIS A 395 34.40 -19.01 6.98
C HIS A 395 35.58 -19.00 6.00
N GLU A 396 35.87 -17.85 5.37
CA GLU A 396 36.94 -17.73 4.38
C GLU A 396 38.34 -17.97 4.98
N MET A 397 38.57 -17.52 6.20
CA MET A 397 39.82 -17.82 6.91
C MET A 397 39.95 -19.31 7.28
N GLY A 398 38.84 -20.02 7.43
CA GLY A 398 38.81 -21.46 7.59
C GLY A 398 39.34 -22.19 6.35
N HIS A 399 39.03 -21.70 5.15
CA HIS A 399 39.65 -22.21 3.91
C HIS A 399 41.16 -22.00 3.90
N VAL A 400 41.63 -20.81 4.30
CA VAL A 400 43.08 -20.53 4.40
C VAL A 400 43.77 -21.44 5.41
N GLN A 401 43.14 -21.74 6.55
CA GLN A 401 43.68 -22.75 7.46
C GLN A 401 43.82 -24.11 6.80
N TYR A 402 42.83 -24.53 6.03
CA TYR A 402 42.92 -25.79 5.30
C TYR A 402 44.15 -25.80 4.38
N TYR A 403 44.35 -24.72 3.61
CA TYR A 403 45.53 -24.57 2.75
C TYR A 403 46.84 -24.64 3.53
N LEU A 404 46.94 -23.93 4.65
CA LEU A 404 48.13 -23.91 5.49
C LEU A 404 48.49 -25.29 6.04
N GLN A 405 47.49 -26.13 6.35
CA GLN A 405 47.72 -27.44 6.95
C GLN A 405 48.15 -28.51 5.94
N TYR A 406 47.66 -28.49 4.69
CA TYR A 406 48.03 -29.49 3.67
C TYR A 406 49.04 -29.01 2.63
N LYS A 407 49.56 -27.79 2.73
CA LYS A 407 50.46 -27.18 1.73
C LYS A 407 51.67 -28.01 1.32
N ASP A 408 52.09 -28.97 2.13
CA ASP A 408 53.25 -29.84 1.82
C ASP A 408 52.87 -31.13 1.10
N GLN A 409 51.57 -31.45 0.99
CA GLN A 409 51.06 -32.53 0.17
C GLN A 409 51.35 -32.30 -1.32
N PRO A 410 51.41 -33.36 -2.14
CA PRO A 410 51.36 -33.22 -3.59
C PRO A 410 50.15 -32.39 -4.03
N VAL A 411 50.32 -31.55 -5.07
CA VAL A 411 49.31 -30.65 -5.63
C VAL A 411 47.99 -31.36 -5.92
N SER A 412 48.04 -32.58 -6.47
CA SER A 412 46.84 -33.39 -6.76
C SER A 412 46.06 -33.79 -5.50
N LEU A 413 46.67 -33.71 -4.32
CA LEU A 413 46.10 -34.06 -3.02
C LEU A 413 45.81 -32.83 -2.14
N ARG A 414 46.18 -31.61 -2.55
CA ARG A 414 45.87 -30.33 -1.88
C ARG A 414 44.43 -29.89 -2.11
N ARG A 415 43.50 -30.79 -1.83
CA ARG A 415 42.05 -30.60 -1.89
C ARG A 415 41.44 -31.44 -0.78
N ALA A 416 40.14 -31.29 -0.57
CA ALA A 416 39.36 -32.21 0.24
C ALA A 416 38.05 -32.51 -0.49
N ASN A 417 37.25 -33.43 0.06
CA ASN A 417 35.85 -33.52 -0.32
C ASN A 417 35.24 -32.09 -0.22
N PRO A 418 34.55 -31.58 -1.26
CA PRO A 418 34.09 -30.20 -1.26
C PRO A 418 33.22 -29.86 -0.05
N GLY A 419 32.24 -30.70 0.28
CA GLY A 419 31.38 -30.44 1.45
C GLY A 419 32.14 -30.45 2.76
N PHE A 420 33.14 -31.34 2.88
CA PHE A 420 34.05 -31.37 4.03
C PHE A 420 34.86 -30.06 4.13
N HIS A 421 35.39 -29.57 3.00
CA HIS A 421 36.17 -28.35 2.94
C HIS A 421 35.36 -27.12 3.37
N GLU A 422 34.14 -26.99 2.88
CA GLU A 422 33.19 -25.92 3.27
C GLU A 422 32.79 -26.04 4.76
N ALA A 423 32.54 -27.25 5.27
CA ALA A 423 32.10 -27.47 6.65
C ALA A 423 33.12 -27.01 7.70
N ILE A 424 34.40 -27.06 7.37
CA ILE A 424 35.48 -26.56 8.24
C ILE A 424 35.44 -25.03 8.36
N GLY A 425 35.12 -24.33 7.27
CA GLY A 425 34.90 -22.88 7.32
C GLY A 425 33.70 -22.54 8.20
N ASP A 426 32.59 -23.25 7.98
CA ASP A 426 31.31 -22.98 8.66
C ASP A 426 31.26 -23.38 10.14
N VAL A 427 31.91 -24.48 10.54
CA VAL A 427 31.82 -24.99 11.93
C VAL A 427 32.33 -23.97 12.95
N LEU A 428 33.30 -23.14 12.58
CA LEU A 428 33.88 -22.16 13.49
C LEU A 428 32.94 -20.97 13.70
N ALA A 429 32.18 -20.61 12.66
CA ALA A 429 31.16 -19.57 12.77
C ALA A 429 30.06 -19.93 13.80
N LEU A 430 29.81 -21.23 14.04
CA LEU A 430 28.86 -21.68 15.08
C LEU A 430 29.32 -21.32 16.50
N SER A 431 30.63 -21.34 16.78
CA SER A 431 31.16 -20.95 18.09
C SER A 431 31.17 -19.43 18.27
N VAL A 432 31.52 -18.71 17.21
CA VAL A 432 31.64 -17.24 17.20
C VAL A 432 30.28 -16.55 17.35
N SER A 433 29.22 -17.19 16.87
CA SER A 433 27.86 -16.63 16.90
C SER A 433 27.16 -16.77 18.26
N THR A 434 27.73 -17.52 19.21
CA THR A 434 27.09 -17.73 20.51
C THR A 434 27.06 -16.42 21.34
N PRO A 435 25.98 -16.15 22.11
CA PRO A 435 25.93 -14.98 22.99
C PRO A 435 27.11 -14.90 23.96
N ALA A 436 27.56 -16.06 24.47
CA ALA A 436 28.72 -16.16 25.34
C ALA A 436 30.02 -15.69 24.65
N HIS A 437 30.24 -16.09 23.39
CA HIS A 437 31.40 -15.66 22.64
C HIS A 437 31.34 -14.18 22.27
N LEU A 438 30.20 -13.70 21.78
CA LEU A 438 29.98 -12.28 21.44
C LEU A 438 30.22 -11.37 22.65
N HIS A 439 29.84 -11.79 23.85
CA HIS A 439 30.17 -11.08 25.09
C HIS A 439 31.67 -11.11 25.40
N LYS A 440 32.35 -12.26 25.25
CA LYS A 440 33.82 -12.36 25.47
C LYS A 440 34.61 -11.41 24.57
N ILE A 441 34.21 -11.27 23.29
CA ILE A 441 34.85 -10.33 22.35
C ILE A 441 34.33 -8.89 22.47
N GLY A 442 33.45 -8.62 23.45
CA GLY A 442 32.99 -7.28 23.81
C GLY A 442 31.96 -6.67 22.86
N LEU A 443 31.19 -7.50 22.14
CA LEU A 443 30.08 -7.08 21.26
C LEU A 443 28.69 -7.19 21.90
N LEU A 444 28.57 -7.91 23.01
CA LEU A 444 27.37 -7.93 23.86
C LEU A 444 27.72 -7.48 25.28
N ASP A 445 26.85 -6.67 25.90
CA ASP A 445 27.07 -6.13 27.26
C ASP A 445 26.78 -7.15 28.36
N HIS A 446 25.82 -8.05 28.15
CA HIS A 446 25.47 -9.10 29.09
C HIS A 446 24.94 -10.34 28.34
N VAL A 447 25.02 -11.50 28.99
CA VAL A 447 24.51 -12.78 28.47
C VAL A 447 23.34 -13.22 29.34
N THR A 448 22.16 -13.32 28.75
CA THR A 448 20.99 -13.96 29.37
C THR A 448 20.94 -15.42 28.98
N ASN A 449 21.00 -16.32 29.96
CA ASN A 449 20.86 -17.76 29.75
C ASN A 449 19.47 -18.21 30.24
N ASP A 450 18.46 -17.94 29.41
CA ASP A 450 17.07 -18.35 29.63
C ASP A 450 16.47 -18.89 28.33
N THR A 451 15.38 -19.66 28.44
CA THR A 451 14.76 -20.33 27.30
C THR A 451 14.32 -19.37 26.21
N GLU A 452 13.82 -18.18 26.53
CA GLU A 452 13.35 -17.23 25.52
C GLU A 452 14.52 -16.67 24.71
N SER A 453 15.64 -16.36 25.38
CA SER A 453 16.88 -15.94 24.72
C SER A 453 17.49 -17.06 23.87
N ASP A 454 17.45 -18.30 24.32
CA ASP A 454 17.87 -19.47 23.53
C ASP A 454 16.99 -19.65 22.28
N ILE A 455 15.67 -19.50 22.40
CA ILE A 455 14.76 -19.59 21.25
C ILE A 455 15.01 -18.47 20.24
N ASN A 456 15.21 -17.23 20.70
CA ASN A 456 15.60 -16.11 19.83
C ASN A 456 16.88 -16.43 19.04
N TYR A 457 17.91 -16.94 19.73
CA TYR A 457 19.17 -17.33 19.12
C TYR A 457 19.01 -18.46 18.11
N LEU A 458 18.37 -19.55 18.51
CA LEU A 458 18.16 -20.70 17.66
C LEU A 458 17.27 -20.37 16.46
N LEU A 459 16.29 -19.49 16.61
CA LEU A 459 15.49 -19.02 15.47
C LEU A 459 16.35 -18.22 14.49
N LYS A 460 17.18 -17.30 14.97
CA LYS A 460 18.12 -16.57 14.11
C LYS A 460 19.04 -17.52 13.35
N MET A 461 19.62 -18.49 14.04
CA MET A 461 20.46 -19.53 13.43
C MET A 461 19.66 -20.39 12.45
N ALA A 462 18.37 -20.65 12.69
CA ALA A 462 17.52 -21.43 11.79
C ALA A 462 17.17 -20.66 10.51
N LEU A 463 16.95 -19.35 10.61
CA LEU A 463 16.73 -18.47 9.45
C LEU A 463 17.95 -18.44 8.51
N GLU A 464 19.16 -18.63 9.03
CA GLU A 464 20.37 -18.74 8.22
C GLU A 464 20.60 -20.17 7.74
N LYS A 465 20.66 -21.14 8.68
CA LYS A 465 21.13 -22.50 8.40
C LYS A 465 20.02 -23.43 7.88
N ILE A 466 18.87 -23.45 8.53
CA ILE A 466 17.75 -24.33 8.15
C ILE A 466 17.07 -23.84 6.88
N ALA A 467 16.85 -22.53 6.75
CA ALA A 467 16.24 -21.93 5.57
C ALA A 467 17.03 -22.21 4.28
N PHE A 468 18.36 -22.34 4.41
CA PHE A 468 19.28 -22.57 3.30
C PHE A 468 19.27 -24.01 2.77
N LEU A 469 19.02 -25.01 3.61
CA LEU A 469 19.16 -26.42 3.25
C LEU A 469 18.43 -26.80 1.95
N PRO A 470 17.13 -26.47 1.75
CA PRO A 470 16.48 -26.85 0.50
C PRO A 470 17.05 -26.12 -0.72
N PHE A 471 17.54 -24.89 -0.56
CA PHE A 471 18.23 -24.17 -1.64
C PHE A 471 19.57 -24.84 -1.99
N GLY A 472 20.40 -25.12 -0.98
CA GLY A 472 21.68 -25.81 -1.14
C GLY A 472 21.52 -27.18 -1.83
N TYR A 473 20.43 -27.88 -1.54
CA TYR A 473 20.08 -29.15 -2.18
C TYR A 473 19.64 -28.97 -3.64
N LEU A 474 18.64 -28.12 -3.91
CA LEU A 474 17.96 -28.08 -5.22
C LEU A 474 18.81 -27.49 -6.36
N VAL A 475 19.77 -26.61 -6.05
CA VAL A 475 20.54 -25.89 -7.09
C VAL A 475 21.29 -26.86 -7.99
N ASP A 476 22.01 -27.82 -7.40
CA ASP A 476 22.73 -28.81 -8.20
C ASP A 476 21.83 -29.92 -8.74
N GLN A 477 20.70 -30.22 -8.09
CA GLN A 477 19.67 -31.09 -8.70
C GLN A 477 19.19 -30.51 -10.04
N TRP A 478 18.94 -29.19 -10.07
CA TRP A 478 18.62 -28.47 -11.30
C TRP A 478 19.78 -28.56 -12.31
N ARG A 479 21.03 -28.28 -11.88
CA ARG A 479 22.20 -28.34 -12.78
C ARG A 479 22.47 -29.74 -13.33
N TRP A 480 22.29 -30.79 -12.54
CA TRP A 480 22.39 -32.17 -13.00
C TRP A 480 21.30 -32.48 -14.02
N GLY A 481 20.09 -31.94 -13.85
CA GLY A 481 19.05 -31.93 -14.87
C GLY A 481 19.51 -31.27 -16.17
N VAL A 482 20.17 -30.11 -16.09
CA VAL A 482 20.73 -29.41 -17.26
C VAL A 482 21.82 -30.23 -17.94
N PHE A 483 22.81 -30.72 -17.19
CA PHE A 483 23.95 -31.46 -17.75
C PHE A 483 23.53 -32.80 -18.37
N SER A 484 22.61 -33.52 -17.73
CA SER A 484 22.07 -34.78 -18.27
C SER A 484 21.11 -34.56 -19.45
N GLY A 485 20.66 -33.32 -19.69
CA GLY A 485 19.68 -32.98 -20.72
C GLY A 485 18.22 -33.17 -20.31
N ARG A 486 17.93 -33.60 -19.07
CA ARG A 486 16.57 -33.67 -18.52
C ARG A 486 15.89 -32.30 -18.46
N THR A 487 16.69 -31.23 -18.30
CA THR A 487 16.23 -29.84 -18.29
C THR A 487 16.82 -29.11 -19.50
N PRO A 488 16.15 -29.11 -20.67
CA PRO A 488 16.62 -28.42 -21.87
C PRO A 488 16.56 -26.89 -21.70
N SER A 489 17.28 -26.14 -22.54
CA SER A 489 17.37 -24.67 -22.44
C SER A 489 16.03 -23.93 -22.58
N SER A 490 15.05 -24.57 -23.23
CA SER A 490 13.66 -24.10 -23.32
C SER A 490 12.85 -24.30 -22.03
N ARG A 491 13.44 -24.89 -20.99
CA ARG A 491 12.82 -25.15 -19.68
C ARG A 491 13.69 -24.73 -18.51
N TYR A 492 14.83 -24.08 -18.74
CA TYR A 492 15.76 -23.68 -17.68
C TYR A 492 15.04 -22.93 -16.56
N ASN A 493 14.17 -21.98 -16.90
CA ASN A 493 13.54 -21.14 -15.91
C ASN A 493 12.33 -21.81 -15.23
N PHE A 494 11.52 -22.51 -16.01
CA PHE A 494 10.39 -23.28 -15.49
C PHE A 494 10.86 -24.36 -14.49
N ASP A 495 11.85 -25.18 -14.87
CA ASP A 495 12.32 -26.27 -14.01
C ASP A 495 13.01 -25.71 -12.75
N TRP A 496 13.70 -24.57 -12.87
CA TRP A 496 14.25 -23.86 -11.71
C TRP A 496 13.16 -23.49 -10.71
N TRP A 497 12.11 -22.80 -11.16
CA TRP A 497 11.03 -22.40 -10.27
C TRP A 497 10.17 -23.56 -9.77
N TYR A 498 10.03 -24.62 -10.56
CA TYR A 498 9.40 -25.85 -10.12
C TYR A 498 10.15 -26.44 -8.92
N LEU A 499 11.48 -26.55 -8.99
CA LEU A 499 12.29 -27.07 -7.88
C LEU A 499 12.30 -26.14 -6.68
N ARG A 500 12.42 -24.82 -6.90
CA ARG A 500 12.30 -23.78 -5.86
C ARG A 500 10.97 -23.88 -5.11
N THR A 501 9.84 -24.01 -5.82
CA THR A 501 8.54 -24.17 -5.15
C THR A 501 8.40 -25.57 -4.54
N LYS A 502 8.90 -26.64 -5.17
CA LYS A 502 8.82 -28.02 -4.64
C LYS A 502 9.55 -28.18 -3.30
N TYR A 503 10.77 -27.64 -3.18
CA TYR A 503 11.61 -27.88 -2.02
C TYR A 503 11.59 -26.72 -1.01
N GLN A 504 11.55 -25.47 -1.48
CA GLN A 504 11.52 -24.32 -0.56
C GLN A 504 10.12 -23.79 -0.27
N GLY A 505 9.13 -24.05 -1.12
CA GLY A 505 7.86 -23.33 -1.00
C GLY A 505 8.01 -21.84 -1.25
N ILE A 506 8.93 -21.48 -2.15
CA ILE A 506 9.19 -20.12 -2.57
C ILE A 506 8.78 -19.99 -4.04
N CYS A 507 8.18 -18.85 -4.38
CA CYS A 507 7.70 -18.55 -5.72
C CYS A 507 8.31 -17.24 -6.27
N PRO A 508 8.33 -17.06 -7.60
CA PRO A 508 8.72 -15.79 -8.16
C PRO A 508 7.66 -14.74 -7.81
N PRO A 509 8.07 -13.52 -7.43
CA PRO A 509 7.12 -12.48 -7.03
C PRO A 509 6.43 -11.78 -8.21
N VAL A 510 6.94 -11.99 -9.42
CA VAL A 510 6.38 -11.54 -10.69
C VAL A 510 6.38 -12.70 -11.69
N VAL A 511 5.50 -12.67 -12.68
CA VAL A 511 5.45 -13.70 -13.73
C VAL A 511 6.80 -13.82 -14.43
N ARG A 512 7.34 -15.04 -14.50
CA ARG A 512 8.58 -15.36 -15.22
C ARG A 512 8.26 -16.33 -16.35
N ASN A 513 8.91 -16.15 -17.48
CA ASN A 513 8.78 -17.00 -18.66
C ASN A 513 10.17 -17.51 -19.08
N GLU A 514 10.25 -18.22 -20.20
CA GLU A 514 11.49 -18.80 -20.70
C GLU A 514 12.45 -17.80 -21.36
N THR A 515 12.12 -16.51 -21.51
CA THR A 515 13.15 -15.52 -21.88
C THR A 515 14.00 -15.14 -20.66
N HIS A 516 13.49 -15.36 -19.45
CA HIS A 516 14.22 -15.15 -18.20
C HIS A 516 15.13 -16.34 -17.90
N PHE A 517 16.15 -16.09 -17.07
CA PHE A 517 17.06 -17.11 -16.57
C PHE A 517 17.45 -16.79 -15.13
N ASP A 518 16.53 -17.06 -14.21
CA ASP A 518 16.63 -16.66 -12.80
C ASP A 518 17.73 -17.42 -12.06
N ALA A 519 18.01 -18.68 -12.46
CA ALA A 519 19.15 -19.43 -11.94
C ALA A 519 20.48 -18.69 -12.21
N GLY A 520 20.63 -18.06 -13.38
CA GLY A 520 21.83 -17.30 -13.74
C GLY A 520 22.10 -16.09 -12.85
N ALA A 521 21.09 -15.60 -12.12
CA ALA A 521 21.24 -14.50 -11.19
C ALA A 521 21.97 -14.88 -9.89
N LYS A 522 22.32 -16.16 -9.67
CA LYS A 522 23.13 -16.65 -8.54
C LYS A 522 24.57 -16.95 -8.97
N PHE A 523 25.56 -16.31 -8.32
CA PHE A 523 26.99 -16.33 -8.68
C PHE A 523 27.55 -17.71 -9.08
N HIS A 524 27.24 -18.77 -8.33
CA HIS A 524 27.76 -20.12 -8.54
C HIS A 524 27.34 -20.77 -9.86
N ILE A 525 26.30 -20.25 -10.51
CA ILE A 525 25.87 -20.68 -11.83
C ILE A 525 26.86 -20.19 -12.91
N PRO A 526 27.07 -18.88 -13.13
CA PRO A 526 28.05 -18.38 -14.09
C PRO A 526 29.51 -18.67 -13.70
N SER A 527 29.85 -18.79 -12.42
CA SER A 527 31.21 -19.19 -11.99
C SER A 527 31.45 -20.71 -12.06
N VAL A 528 30.40 -21.48 -12.34
CA VAL A 528 30.44 -22.94 -12.54
C VAL A 528 30.98 -23.72 -11.33
N THR A 529 30.71 -23.20 -10.14
CA THR A 529 31.04 -23.88 -8.88
C THR A 529 29.90 -24.85 -8.48
N PRO A 530 30.18 -26.15 -8.22
CA PRO A 530 29.16 -27.10 -7.75
C PRO A 530 28.60 -26.65 -6.42
N TYR A 531 27.28 -26.49 -6.32
CA TYR A 531 26.59 -25.92 -5.17
C TYR A 531 26.25 -26.96 -4.09
N ILE A 532 26.18 -28.25 -4.45
CA ILE A 532 25.80 -29.33 -3.52
C ILE A 532 26.76 -29.45 -2.33
N ARG A 533 27.99 -28.92 -2.49
CA ARG A 533 28.97 -28.77 -1.41
C ARG A 533 28.41 -28.08 -0.18
N TYR A 534 27.54 -27.08 -0.35
CA TYR A 534 27.01 -26.31 0.77
C TYR A 534 25.94 -27.11 1.53
N PHE A 535 25.15 -27.93 0.84
CA PHE A 535 24.22 -28.84 1.53
C PHE A 535 24.99 -29.87 2.37
N VAL A 536 26.00 -30.51 1.78
CA VAL A 536 26.85 -31.47 2.50
C VAL A 536 27.60 -30.77 3.64
N SER A 537 28.11 -29.55 3.40
CA SER A 537 28.73 -28.70 4.41
C SER A 537 27.82 -28.51 5.61
N PHE A 538 26.56 -28.19 5.35
CA PHE A 538 25.62 -27.85 6.40
C PHE A 538 25.25 -29.04 7.27
N VAL A 539 25.39 -30.27 6.77
CA VAL A 539 25.25 -31.48 7.58
C VAL A 539 26.54 -31.74 8.37
N LEU A 540 27.68 -31.73 7.67
CA LEU A 540 28.99 -32.02 8.27
C LEU A 540 29.40 -31.02 9.35
N GLN A 541 29.09 -29.73 9.20
CA GLN A 541 29.49 -28.70 10.17
C GLN A 541 28.93 -29.01 11.56
N PHE A 542 27.73 -29.58 11.69
CA PHE A 542 27.17 -29.94 13.00
C PHE A 542 27.73 -31.26 13.53
N GLN A 543 28.07 -32.22 12.66
CA GLN A 543 28.84 -33.41 13.07
C GLN A 543 30.22 -33.01 13.61
N PHE A 544 30.92 -32.08 12.94
CA PHE A 544 32.19 -31.53 13.40
C PHE A 544 32.02 -30.73 14.69
N HIS A 545 31.01 -29.87 14.77
CA HIS A 545 30.74 -29.09 15.97
C HIS A 545 30.55 -30.00 17.17
N GLN A 546 29.71 -31.03 17.06
CA GLN A 546 29.50 -32.01 18.12
C GLN A 546 30.81 -32.69 18.54
N ALA A 547 31.61 -33.17 17.60
CA ALA A 547 32.88 -33.83 17.90
C ALA A 547 33.92 -32.89 18.53
N LEU A 548 33.99 -31.62 18.09
CA LEU A 548 34.89 -30.61 18.65
C LEU A 548 34.44 -30.18 20.05
N CYS A 549 33.13 -30.06 20.28
CA CYS A 549 32.54 -29.75 21.59
C CYS A 549 32.81 -30.86 22.61
N MET A 550 32.66 -32.11 22.20
CA MET A 550 33.03 -33.27 23.02
C MET A 550 34.53 -33.23 23.37
N GLU A 551 35.39 -32.92 22.39
CA GLU A 551 36.84 -32.82 22.61
C GLU A 551 37.23 -31.64 23.51
N ALA A 552 36.51 -30.52 23.41
CA ALA A 552 36.65 -29.37 24.30
C ALA A 552 36.18 -29.66 25.73
N GLY A 553 35.40 -30.72 25.94
CA GLY A 553 34.83 -31.09 27.23
C GLY A 553 33.57 -30.29 27.59
N HIS A 554 32.84 -29.78 26.60
CA HIS A 554 31.58 -29.07 26.80
C HIS A 554 30.54 -29.98 27.46
N GLN A 555 29.84 -29.45 28.45
CA GLN A 555 28.68 -30.10 29.08
C GLN A 555 27.46 -29.20 28.89
N GLY A 556 26.40 -29.76 28.31
CA GLY A 556 25.14 -29.05 28.08
C GLY A 556 24.66 -29.14 26.64
N PRO A 557 23.65 -28.34 26.27
CA PRO A 557 23.12 -28.31 24.91
C PRO A 557 24.19 -27.93 23.90
N LEU A 558 24.13 -28.57 22.72
CA LEU A 558 25.14 -28.39 21.68
C LEU A 558 25.20 -26.94 21.15
N HIS A 559 24.08 -26.23 21.15
CA HIS A 559 23.99 -24.84 20.70
C HIS A 559 24.65 -23.81 21.65
N GLN A 560 24.97 -24.21 22.87
CA GLN A 560 25.69 -23.37 23.84
C GLN A 560 27.21 -23.61 23.82
N CYS A 561 27.68 -24.56 23.01
CA CYS A 561 29.10 -24.88 22.94
C CYS A 561 29.88 -23.82 22.16
N ASP A 562 30.99 -23.39 22.75
CA ASP A 562 32.01 -22.52 22.15
C ASP A 562 33.37 -23.19 22.35
N ILE A 563 34.04 -23.55 21.25
CA ILE A 563 35.34 -24.26 21.30
C ILE A 563 36.54 -23.31 21.45
N TYR A 564 36.32 -22.01 21.54
CA TYR A 564 37.38 -20.99 21.72
C TYR A 564 38.39 -21.40 22.81
N GLN A 565 39.68 -21.23 22.51
CA GLN A 565 40.82 -21.65 23.36
C GLN A 565 40.99 -23.16 23.61
N SER A 566 40.16 -24.02 23.01
CA SER A 566 40.34 -25.48 23.12
C SER A 566 41.43 -25.98 22.17
N THR A 567 42.66 -26.02 22.66
CA THR A 567 43.79 -26.60 21.90
C THR A 567 43.64 -28.09 21.63
N ARG A 568 42.83 -28.81 22.42
CA ARG A 568 42.45 -30.21 22.16
C ARG A 568 41.55 -30.32 20.93
N ALA A 569 40.49 -29.51 20.87
CA ALA A 569 39.63 -29.43 19.70
C ALA A 569 40.43 -28.98 18.46
N GLY A 570 41.31 -27.99 18.62
CA GLY A 570 42.19 -27.53 17.55
C GLY A 570 43.21 -28.57 17.07
N ALA A 571 43.75 -29.41 17.95
CA ALA A 571 44.62 -30.52 17.56
C ALA A 571 43.87 -31.56 16.72
N LYS A 572 42.63 -31.87 17.10
CA LYS A 572 41.74 -32.77 16.35
C LYS A 572 41.40 -32.19 14.99
N LEU A 573 41.03 -30.91 14.94
CA LEU A 573 40.80 -30.16 13.71
C LEU A 573 42.05 -30.18 12.81
N ARG A 574 43.23 -29.89 13.35
CA ARG A 574 44.50 -29.90 12.60
C ARG A 574 44.76 -31.25 11.92
N ALA A 575 44.58 -32.37 12.63
CA ALA A 575 44.83 -33.71 12.09
C ALA A 575 43.95 -34.00 10.85
N VAL A 576 42.70 -33.55 10.90
CA VAL A 576 41.76 -33.64 9.79
C VAL A 576 42.18 -32.77 8.60
N LEU A 577 42.56 -31.51 8.85
CA LEU A 577 42.95 -30.57 7.79
C LEU A 577 44.22 -31.02 7.05
N GLN A 578 45.18 -31.62 7.77
CA GLN A 578 46.44 -32.11 7.21
C GLN A 578 46.25 -33.29 6.21
N ALA A 579 45.15 -34.03 6.32
CA ALA A 579 44.91 -35.20 5.49
C ALA A 579 44.69 -34.83 4.00
N GLY A 580 44.12 -33.67 3.70
CA GLY A 580 43.72 -33.31 2.34
C GLY A 580 42.96 -34.46 1.65
N CYS A 581 43.32 -34.78 0.40
CA CYS A 581 42.78 -35.92 -0.35
C CYS A 581 43.69 -37.17 -0.29
N SER A 582 44.67 -37.23 0.63
CA SER A 582 45.56 -38.39 0.75
C SER A 582 44.83 -39.69 1.12
N ARG A 583 43.66 -39.57 1.76
CA ARG A 583 42.80 -40.66 2.22
C ARG A 583 41.34 -40.44 1.78
N PRO A 584 40.50 -41.50 1.71
CA PRO A 584 39.07 -41.32 1.51
C PRO A 584 38.48 -40.42 2.60
N TRP A 585 37.58 -39.51 2.22
CA TRP A 585 37.02 -38.54 3.16
C TRP A 585 36.20 -39.23 4.26
N GLN A 586 35.61 -40.40 3.98
CA GLN A 586 34.88 -41.21 4.95
C GLN A 586 35.79 -41.68 6.10
N GLU A 587 37.04 -42.04 5.80
CA GLU A 587 38.00 -42.42 6.84
C GLU A 587 38.46 -41.22 7.66
N VAL A 588 38.68 -40.07 7.01
CA VAL A 588 39.03 -38.81 7.68
C VAL A 588 37.88 -38.33 8.57
N LEU A 589 36.64 -38.47 8.08
CA LEU A 589 35.43 -38.21 8.86
C LEU A 589 35.36 -39.15 10.06
N LYS A 590 35.62 -40.45 9.87
CA LYS A 590 35.60 -41.43 10.96
C LYS A 590 36.64 -41.13 12.05
N ASP A 591 37.84 -40.67 11.68
CA ASP A 591 38.84 -40.24 12.66
C ASP A 591 38.37 -39.02 13.47
N MET A 592 37.54 -38.16 12.86
CA MET A 592 37.02 -36.94 13.48
C MET A 592 35.79 -37.19 14.36
N VAL A 593 34.77 -37.88 13.84
CA VAL A 593 33.44 -37.99 14.45
C VAL A 593 33.05 -39.43 14.81
N ALA A 594 33.94 -40.40 14.63
CA ALA A 594 33.72 -41.83 14.85
C ALA A 594 32.64 -42.49 13.96
N SER A 595 32.24 -41.84 12.88
CA SER A 595 31.31 -42.34 11.86
C SER A 595 31.85 -42.05 10.46
N ASP A 596 31.57 -42.92 9.49
CA ASP A 596 31.91 -42.72 8.06
C ASP A 596 30.72 -42.20 7.22
N ALA A 597 29.56 -41.96 7.86
CA ALA A 597 28.35 -41.51 7.20
C ALA A 597 28.05 -40.01 7.44
N LEU A 598 27.43 -39.38 6.43
CA LEU A 598 26.75 -38.09 6.59
C LEU A 598 25.51 -38.28 7.46
N ASP A 599 25.43 -37.55 8.57
CA ASP A 599 24.37 -37.68 9.57
C ASP A 599 23.82 -36.31 9.98
N ALA A 600 22.51 -36.13 9.83
CA ALA A 600 21.81 -34.91 10.18
C ALA A 600 21.44 -34.82 11.68
N GLN A 601 21.61 -35.90 12.45
CA GLN A 601 21.18 -35.92 13.85
C GLN A 601 21.83 -34.80 14.70
N PRO A 602 23.13 -34.50 14.59
CA PRO A 602 23.72 -33.41 15.37
C PRO A 602 23.14 -32.02 15.04
N LEU A 603 22.74 -31.81 13.79
CA LEU A 603 22.03 -30.60 13.37
C LEU A 603 20.65 -30.54 14.03
N LEU A 604 19.88 -31.63 14.00
CA LEU A 604 18.56 -31.70 14.64
C LEU A 604 18.65 -31.50 16.16
N ASP A 605 19.66 -32.10 16.81
CA ASP A 605 19.92 -31.94 18.24
C ASP A 605 20.26 -30.49 18.59
N TYR A 606 21.03 -29.79 17.74
CA TYR A 606 21.35 -28.38 17.91
C TYR A 606 20.08 -27.51 17.94
N PHE A 607 19.15 -27.75 17.02
CA PHE A 607 17.92 -26.97 16.85
C PHE A 607 16.70 -27.52 17.60
N GLN A 608 16.86 -28.55 18.44
CA GLN A 608 15.73 -29.20 19.11
C GLN A 608 14.82 -28.22 19.88
N PRO A 609 15.33 -27.25 20.67
CA PRO A 609 14.46 -26.36 21.43
C PRO A 609 13.58 -25.47 20.54
N VAL A 610 14.15 -24.89 19.47
CA VAL A 610 13.37 -24.06 18.53
C VAL A 610 12.43 -24.90 17.67
N THR A 611 12.80 -26.14 17.37
CA THR A 611 11.93 -27.07 16.64
C THR A 611 10.64 -27.31 17.42
N GLN A 612 10.76 -27.64 18.71
CA GLN A 612 9.61 -27.85 19.58
C GLN A 612 8.77 -26.57 19.70
N TRP A 613 9.42 -25.43 19.94
CA TRP A 613 8.71 -24.15 20.05
C TRP A 613 7.96 -23.78 18.77
N LEU A 614 8.57 -23.96 17.58
CA LEU A 614 7.91 -23.69 16.29
C LEU A 614 6.68 -24.59 16.09
N GLN A 615 6.77 -25.88 16.44
CA GLN A 615 5.65 -26.82 16.37
C GLN A 615 4.49 -26.33 17.26
N GLU A 616 4.77 -26.02 18.53
CA GLU A 616 3.77 -25.52 19.48
C GLU A 616 3.11 -24.22 18.98
N GLN A 617 3.91 -23.28 18.43
CA GLN A 617 3.36 -22.04 17.87
C GLN A 617 2.50 -22.28 16.63
N ASN A 618 2.91 -23.19 15.75
CA ASN A 618 2.16 -23.49 14.54
C ASN A 618 0.85 -24.21 14.84
N GLU A 619 0.87 -25.18 15.77
CA GLU A 619 -0.34 -25.87 16.25
C GLU A 619 -1.32 -24.89 16.92
N ARG A 620 -0.83 -24.01 17.80
CA ARG A 620 -1.66 -23.01 18.49
C ARG A 620 -2.36 -22.04 17.54
N ASN A 621 -1.74 -21.72 16.41
CA ASN A 621 -2.30 -20.81 15.41
C ASN A 621 -3.03 -21.55 14.26
N GLY A 622 -3.06 -22.89 14.27
CA GLY A 622 -3.70 -23.68 13.23
C GLY A 622 -3.01 -23.56 11.86
N GLU A 623 -1.68 -23.42 11.84
CA GLU A 623 -0.92 -23.26 10.60
C GLU A 623 -0.92 -24.53 9.76
N VAL A 624 -0.97 -24.34 8.44
CA VAL A 624 -0.81 -25.43 7.48
C VAL A 624 0.68 -25.58 7.16
N LEU A 625 1.29 -26.70 7.55
CA LEU A 625 2.65 -26.99 7.11
C LEU A 625 2.70 -27.23 5.60
N GLY A 626 3.73 -26.68 4.95
CA GLY A 626 3.85 -26.71 3.49
C GLY A 626 2.92 -25.73 2.78
N TRP A 627 2.76 -25.90 1.48
CA TRP A 627 2.06 -24.96 0.58
C TRP A 627 1.14 -25.70 -0.39
N PRO A 628 0.02 -26.27 0.10
CA PRO A 628 -0.91 -27.03 -0.76
C PRO A 628 -1.49 -26.20 -1.90
N GLU A 629 -1.57 -24.87 -1.77
CA GLU A 629 -1.95 -23.96 -2.85
C GLU A 629 -0.74 -23.61 -3.73
N TYR A 630 -0.13 -24.65 -4.29
CA TYR A 630 1.18 -24.62 -4.97
C TYR A 630 1.28 -23.58 -6.09
N GLN A 631 0.17 -23.33 -6.80
CA GLN A 631 0.11 -22.41 -7.94
C GLN A 631 -0.17 -20.96 -7.56
N TRP A 632 -0.47 -20.66 -6.29
CA TRP A 632 -0.75 -19.29 -5.86
C TRP A 632 0.47 -18.38 -6.09
N ARG A 633 0.23 -17.16 -6.59
CA ARG A 633 1.24 -16.12 -6.81
C ARG A 633 0.67 -14.77 -6.37
N PRO A 634 1.50 -13.86 -5.83
CA PRO A 634 1.03 -12.53 -5.47
C PRO A 634 0.71 -11.70 -6.73
N PRO A 635 -0.25 -10.77 -6.66
CA PRO A 635 -0.48 -9.78 -7.71
C PRO A 635 0.59 -8.69 -7.68
N LEU A 636 0.80 -8.02 -8.81
CA LEU A 636 1.63 -6.81 -8.85
C LEU A 636 0.97 -5.67 -8.03
N PRO A 637 1.77 -4.80 -7.40
CA PRO A 637 1.28 -3.55 -6.86
C PRO A 637 0.68 -2.68 -7.99
N ASN A 638 -0.43 -2.00 -7.73
CA ASN A 638 -1.22 -1.32 -8.78
C ASN A 638 -0.41 -0.30 -9.61
N ASN A 639 0.57 0.37 -9.00
CA ASN A 639 1.36 1.42 -9.64
C ASN A 639 2.80 0.97 -9.93
N TYR A 640 3.14 -0.31 -9.78
CA TYR A 640 4.52 -0.76 -9.97
C TYR A 640 4.99 -0.56 -11.44
N PRO A 641 6.21 -0.03 -11.69
CA PRO A 641 7.29 0.28 -10.74
C PRO A 641 7.29 1.74 -10.22
N GLU A 642 6.23 2.50 -10.42
CA GLU A 642 6.09 3.86 -9.88
C GLU A 642 5.91 3.83 -8.35
N GLY A 643 6.51 4.78 -7.65
CA GLY A 643 6.40 4.92 -6.19
C GLY A 643 7.26 3.95 -5.37
N ILE A 644 8.23 3.26 -5.96
CA ILE A 644 9.19 2.41 -5.23
C ILE A 644 10.04 3.21 -4.23
N ASP A 645 10.13 4.53 -4.39
CA ASP A 645 10.81 5.48 -3.49
C ASP A 645 9.91 6.02 -2.36
N LEU A 646 8.65 5.59 -2.29
CA LEU A 646 7.74 5.97 -1.20
C LEU A 646 8.16 5.34 0.13
N VAL A 647 8.03 6.13 1.19
CA VAL A 647 8.34 5.74 2.57
C VAL A 647 7.26 4.80 3.10
N THR A 648 7.67 3.62 3.56
CA THR A 648 6.80 2.62 4.21
C THR A 648 7.10 2.42 5.70
N ASP A 649 8.02 3.20 6.26
CA ASP A 649 8.38 3.15 7.69
C ASP A 649 7.30 3.84 8.54
N GLU A 650 6.66 3.06 9.43
CA GLU A 650 5.64 3.56 10.34
C GLU A 650 6.23 4.43 11.47
N ALA A 651 7.52 4.29 11.80
CA ALA A 651 8.17 5.16 12.79
C ALA A 651 8.37 6.57 12.22
N GLU A 652 8.81 6.69 10.97
CA GLU A 652 8.87 7.98 10.26
C GLU A 652 7.48 8.58 10.06
N ALA A 653 6.50 7.77 9.69
CA ALA A 653 5.12 8.21 9.56
C ALA A 653 4.54 8.74 10.89
N SER A 654 4.88 8.11 12.02
CA SER A 654 4.42 8.55 13.35
C SER A 654 5.00 9.93 13.70
N ARG A 655 6.30 10.15 13.45
CA ARG A 655 6.93 11.47 13.62
C ARG A 655 6.28 12.54 12.74
N PHE A 656 5.97 12.19 11.49
CA PHE A 656 5.24 13.07 10.58
C PHE A 656 3.86 13.46 11.15
N VAL A 657 3.09 12.49 11.63
CA VAL A 657 1.75 12.73 12.19
C VAL A 657 1.81 13.66 13.41
N GLU A 658 2.75 13.44 14.32
CA GLU A 658 2.94 14.29 15.52
C GLU A 658 3.31 15.73 15.15
N GLU A 659 4.23 15.92 14.20
CA GLU A 659 4.63 17.25 13.75
C GLU A 659 3.49 17.97 13.02
N TYR A 660 2.77 17.24 12.16
CA TYR A 660 1.62 17.75 11.45
C TYR A 660 0.53 18.21 12.43
N ASP A 661 0.17 17.40 13.42
CA ASP A 661 -0.88 17.74 14.38
C ASP A 661 -0.55 19.03 15.17
N ARG A 662 0.68 19.14 15.67
CA ARG A 662 1.13 20.33 16.42
C ARG A 662 1.08 21.59 15.57
N SER A 663 1.53 21.54 14.32
CA SER A 663 1.53 22.69 13.43
C SER A 663 0.11 23.04 12.95
N PHE A 664 -0.73 22.04 12.70
CA PHE A 664 -2.14 22.20 12.32
C PHE A 664 -2.88 23.04 13.37
N GLN A 665 -2.79 22.66 14.65
CA GLN A 665 -3.47 23.35 15.75
C GLN A 665 -3.20 24.86 15.75
N ALA A 666 -1.93 25.26 15.61
CA ALA A 666 -1.55 26.67 15.62
C ALA A 666 -2.11 27.43 14.41
N VAL A 667 -1.92 26.89 13.20
CA VAL A 667 -2.33 27.57 11.96
C VAL A 667 -3.86 27.69 11.87
N TRP A 668 -4.59 26.64 12.26
CA TRP A 668 -6.04 26.64 12.20
C TRP A 668 -6.70 27.46 13.31
N ASN A 669 -6.09 27.57 14.49
CA ASN A 669 -6.57 28.49 15.52
C ASN A 669 -6.51 29.96 15.04
N GLU A 670 -5.39 30.37 14.43
CA GLU A 670 -5.25 31.74 13.91
C GLU A 670 -6.24 32.05 12.77
N TYR A 671 -6.51 31.07 11.91
CA TYR A 671 -7.53 31.21 10.89
C TYR A 671 -8.94 31.27 11.47
N ALA A 672 -9.27 30.41 12.45
CA ALA A 672 -10.58 30.42 13.09
C ALA A 672 -10.87 31.79 13.73
N GLU A 673 -9.89 32.41 14.40
CA GLU A 673 -10.04 33.77 14.94
C GLU A 673 -10.25 34.82 13.84
N ALA A 674 -9.48 34.78 12.75
CA ALA A 674 -9.66 35.72 11.63
C ALA A 674 -11.03 35.56 10.95
N ASN A 675 -11.45 34.31 10.73
CA ASN A 675 -12.73 33.99 10.11
C ASN A 675 -13.91 34.38 11.00
N TRP A 676 -13.78 34.15 12.30
CA TRP A 676 -14.74 34.61 13.31
C TRP A 676 -14.88 36.13 13.30
N ASN A 677 -13.77 36.87 13.29
CA ASN A 677 -13.77 38.34 13.26
C ASN A 677 -14.45 38.89 12.00
N TYR A 678 -14.23 38.27 10.84
CA TYR A 678 -14.96 38.62 9.62
C TYR A 678 -16.46 38.32 9.75
N ASN A 679 -16.83 37.12 10.22
CA ASN A 679 -18.21 36.69 10.32
C ASN A 679 -19.05 37.50 11.32
N THR A 680 -18.41 38.06 12.36
CA THR A 680 -19.05 38.85 13.42
C THR A 680 -18.85 40.36 13.25
N ASN A 681 -18.12 40.80 12.22
CA ASN A 681 -17.94 42.20 11.85
C ASN A 681 -17.41 42.30 10.39
N ILE A 682 -18.33 42.25 9.43
CA ILE A 682 -18.03 42.27 7.99
C ILE A 682 -17.47 43.64 7.62
N THR A 683 -16.16 43.71 7.43
CA THR A 683 -15.44 44.91 7.02
C THR A 683 -14.41 44.57 5.95
N THR A 684 -14.01 45.57 5.17
CA THR A 684 -12.94 45.42 4.18
C THR A 684 -11.62 44.98 4.82
N GLU A 685 -11.34 45.41 6.05
CA GLU A 685 -10.11 45.04 6.76
C GLU A 685 -10.15 43.58 7.23
N ALA A 686 -11.25 43.15 7.86
CA ALA A 686 -11.41 41.75 8.28
C ALA A 686 -11.35 40.79 7.07
N SER A 687 -11.93 41.20 5.94
CA SER A 687 -11.86 40.48 4.66
C SER A 687 -10.42 40.24 4.19
N LYS A 688 -9.58 41.28 4.23
CA LYS A 688 -8.16 41.17 3.85
C LYS A 688 -7.39 40.22 4.77
N ILE A 689 -7.62 40.32 6.09
CA ILE A 689 -6.98 39.44 7.08
C ILE A 689 -7.40 37.98 6.83
N LEU A 690 -8.69 37.72 6.58
CA LEU A 690 -9.19 36.39 6.28
C LEU A 690 -8.57 35.81 5.00
N LEU A 691 -8.45 36.60 3.92
CA LEU A 691 -7.76 36.17 2.70
C LEU A 691 -6.29 35.84 2.95
N GLN A 692 -5.58 36.65 3.75
CA GLN A 692 -4.21 36.36 4.14
C GLN A 692 -4.10 35.03 4.92
N LYS A 693 -5.01 34.78 5.85
CA LYS A 693 -5.05 33.52 6.63
C LYS A 693 -5.44 32.30 5.78
N ASN A 694 -6.33 32.47 4.81
CA ASN A 694 -6.64 31.43 3.81
C ASN A 694 -5.38 30.99 3.05
N MET A 695 -4.52 31.94 2.67
CA MET A 695 -3.25 31.64 1.99
C MET A 695 -2.24 30.94 2.92
N GLN A 696 -2.22 31.28 4.20
CA GLN A 696 -1.37 30.61 5.20
C GLN A 696 -1.77 29.15 5.41
N ILE A 697 -3.07 28.86 5.59
CA ILE A 697 -3.56 27.47 5.64
C ILE A 697 -3.22 26.74 4.36
N ALA A 698 -3.48 27.34 3.19
CA ALA A 698 -3.21 26.65 1.94
C ALA A 698 -1.73 26.30 1.78
N ASN A 699 -0.81 27.19 2.17
CA ASN A 699 0.62 26.88 2.16
C ASN A 699 0.98 25.76 3.15
N HIS A 700 0.38 25.74 4.34
CA HIS A 700 0.54 24.65 5.30
C HIS A 700 0.03 23.31 4.76
N THR A 701 -1.20 23.29 4.21
CA THR A 701 -1.79 22.12 3.53
C THR A 701 -0.91 21.65 2.38
N LEU A 702 -0.41 22.55 1.54
CA LEU A 702 0.48 22.21 0.42
C LEU A 702 1.79 21.58 0.89
N THR A 703 2.41 22.15 1.93
CA THR A 703 3.69 21.67 2.49
C THR A 703 3.53 20.27 3.10
N TYR A 704 2.58 20.10 4.02
CA TYR A 704 2.38 18.84 4.71
C TYR A 704 1.70 17.78 3.84
N GLY A 705 0.84 18.15 2.90
CA GLY A 705 0.25 17.19 1.97
C GLY A 705 1.24 16.67 0.94
N ASN A 706 2.17 17.51 0.45
CA ASN A 706 3.28 17.02 -0.37
C ASN A 706 4.22 16.10 0.41
N TRP A 707 4.45 16.37 1.70
CA TRP A 707 5.17 15.43 2.57
C TRP A 707 4.37 14.13 2.73
N ALA A 708 3.08 14.19 3.04
CA ALA A 708 2.20 13.03 3.21
C ALA A 708 2.18 12.14 1.96
N ARG A 709 2.22 12.72 0.75
CA ARG A 709 2.28 12.01 -0.53
C ARG A 709 3.58 11.21 -0.73
N ARG A 710 4.61 11.40 0.10
CA ARG A 710 5.82 10.57 0.09
C ARG A 710 5.65 9.25 0.84
N PHE A 711 4.55 9.05 1.57
CA PHE A 711 4.29 7.80 2.29
C PHE A 711 3.38 6.86 1.48
N ASP A 712 3.76 5.59 1.38
CA ASP A 712 2.85 4.51 1.00
C ASP A 712 2.28 3.86 2.26
N VAL A 713 1.04 4.24 2.57
CA VAL A 713 0.32 3.77 3.76
C VAL A 713 -0.54 2.53 3.51
N SER A 714 -0.41 1.89 2.34
CA SER A 714 -1.27 0.77 1.93
C SER A 714 -1.24 -0.37 2.96
N ASN A 715 -0.05 -0.66 3.51
CA ASN A 715 0.20 -1.77 4.43
C ASN A 715 0.52 -1.33 5.87
N PHE A 716 0.20 -0.08 6.23
CA PHE A 716 0.38 0.39 7.60
C PHE A 716 -0.51 -0.39 8.57
N GLN A 717 0.09 -0.85 9.67
CA GLN A 717 -0.60 -1.55 10.76
C GLN A 717 -1.32 -0.56 11.68
N ASN A 718 -0.74 0.61 11.91
CA ASN A 718 -1.41 1.68 12.64
C ASN A 718 -2.52 2.32 11.77
N ALA A 719 -3.75 1.86 11.99
CA ALA A 719 -4.93 2.33 11.27
C ALA A 719 -5.17 3.85 11.44
N THR A 720 -4.83 4.41 12.59
CA THR A 720 -4.97 5.85 12.87
C THR A 720 -4.01 6.67 12.02
N SER A 721 -2.71 6.33 12.02
CA SER A 721 -1.70 7.01 11.20
C SER A 721 -2.03 6.88 9.71
N LYS A 722 -2.45 5.69 9.27
CA LYS A 722 -2.92 5.45 7.90
C LYS A 722 -4.05 6.39 7.51
N ARG A 723 -5.07 6.53 8.36
CA ARG A 723 -6.25 7.39 8.10
C ARG A 723 -5.88 8.87 8.08
N ILE A 724 -5.04 9.32 9.01
CA ILE A 724 -4.53 10.69 9.03
C ILE A 724 -3.77 10.98 7.75
N ILE A 725 -2.74 10.20 7.42
CA ILE A 725 -1.90 10.45 6.25
C ILE A 725 -2.71 10.45 4.96
N LYS A 726 -3.64 9.49 4.76
CA LYS A 726 -4.52 9.50 3.60
C LYS A 726 -5.34 10.80 3.47
N LYS A 727 -5.84 11.32 4.59
CA LYS A 727 -6.58 12.57 4.59
C LYS A 727 -5.68 13.76 4.25
N VAL A 728 -4.45 13.78 4.76
CA VAL A 728 -3.47 14.85 4.50
C VAL A 728 -2.92 14.82 3.07
N GLN A 729 -2.93 13.65 2.42
CA GLN A 729 -2.56 13.51 1.00
C GLN A 729 -3.53 14.25 0.04
N ASP A 730 -4.76 14.52 0.48
CA ASP A 730 -5.71 15.38 -0.22
C ASP A 730 -5.41 16.85 0.06
N LEU A 731 -4.90 17.54 -0.95
CA LEU A 731 -4.50 18.94 -0.87
C LEU A 731 -5.68 19.90 -0.99
N GLN A 732 -6.87 19.40 -1.32
CA GLN A 732 -8.07 20.21 -1.56
C GLN A 732 -7.76 21.36 -2.54
N ARG A 733 -8.27 22.56 -2.27
CA ARG A 733 -8.01 23.76 -3.10
C ARG A 733 -6.55 24.25 -3.07
N ALA A 734 -5.74 23.84 -2.08
CA ALA A 734 -4.34 24.27 -1.97
C ALA A 734 -3.44 23.74 -3.09
N VAL A 735 -3.90 22.74 -3.86
CA VAL A 735 -3.21 22.23 -5.04
C VAL A 735 -3.23 23.22 -6.22
N LEU A 736 -4.12 24.21 -6.20
CA LEU A 736 -4.21 25.20 -7.28
C LEU A 736 -2.97 26.11 -7.28
N PRO A 737 -2.51 26.57 -8.46
CA PRO A 737 -1.51 27.62 -8.56
C PRO A 737 -1.90 28.86 -7.75
N VAL A 738 -0.91 29.52 -7.11
CA VAL A 738 -1.12 30.63 -6.17
C VAL A 738 -2.12 31.68 -6.67
N LYS A 739 -1.97 32.16 -7.92
CA LYS A 739 -2.88 33.17 -8.49
C LYS A 739 -4.32 32.68 -8.64
N GLU A 740 -4.49 31.42 -9.05
CA GLU A 740 -5.82 30.82 -9.19
C GLU A 740 -6.45 30.56 -7.82
N LEU A 741 -5.65 30.19 -6.82
CA LEU A 741 -6.10 30.05 -5.44
C LEU A 741 -6.52 31.39 -4.82
N GLU A 742 -5.77 32.47 -5.07
CA GLU A 742 -6.13 33.83 -4.65
C GLU A 742 -7.47 34.25 -5.27
N GLU A 743 -7.64 34.04 -6.58
CA GLU A 743 -8.89 34.32 -7.29
C GLU A 743 -10.04 33.45 -6.76
N TYR A 744 -9.80 32.15 -6.52
CA TYR A 744 -10.77 31.23 -5.95
C TYR A 744 -11.27 31.70 -4.57
N ASN A 745 -10.34 32.08 -3.68
CA ASN A 745 -10.67 32.56 -2.35
C ASN A 745 -11.41 33.90 -2.41
N GLN A 746 -11.03 34.80 -3.32
CA GLN A 746 -11.74 36.06 -3.55
C GLN A 746 -13.17 35.82 -4.06
N ILE A 747 -13.36 34.90 -5.02
CA ILE A 747 -14.68 34.55 -5.55
C ILE A 747 -15.61 34.03 -4.44
N LEU A 748 -15.13 33.10 -3.60
CA LEU A 748 -15.92 32.60 -2.47
C LEU A 748 -16.32 33.73 -1.51
N LEU A 749 -15.36 34.59 -1.17
CA LEU A 749 -15.61 35.74 -0.29
C LEU A 749 -16.61 36.72 -0.90
N ASP A 750 -16.48 37.05 -2.18
CA ASP A 750 -17.38 37.97 -2.89
C ASP A 750 -18.80 37.42 -2.94
N MET A 751 -18.97 36.14 -3.30
CA MET A 751 -20.28 35.50 -3.37
C MET A 751 -20.96 35.45 -1.99
N GLU A 752 -20.22 35.08 -0.94
CA GLU A 752 -20.74 35.05 0.44
C GLU A 752 -21.07 36.46 0.96
N THR A 753 -20.24 37.45 0.63
CA THR A 753 -20.47 38.86 1.00
C THR A 753 -21.73 39.38 0.32
N ILE A 754 -21.87 39.18 -1.01
CA ILE A 754 -23.04 39.59 -1.79
C ILE A 754 -24.32 39.06 -1.15
N TYR A 755 -24.32 37.78 -0.74
CA TYR A 755 -25.45 37.19 -0.04
C TYR A 755 -25.70 37.84 1.32
N SER A 756 -24.65 38.00 2.12
CA SER A 756 -24.75 38.37 3.54
C SER A 756 -25.16 39.83 3.76
N VAL A 757 -24.76 40.76 2.88
CA VAL A 757 -25.06 42.20 3.02
C VAL A 757 -26.21 42.68 2.12
N ALA A 758 -26.89 41.77 1.42
CA ALA A 758 -27.94 42.14 0.48
C ALA A 758 -29.17 42.75 1.18
N ASN A 759 -29.62 43.88 0.62
CA ASN A 759 -30.84 44.57 1.00
C ASN A 759 -31.79 44.68 -0.21
N VAL A 760 -33.08 44.47 0.03
CA VAL A 760 -34.14 44.61 -0.97
C VAL A 760 -34.99 45.82 -0.64
N CYS A 761 -35.10 46.78 -1.55
CA CYS A 761 -35.80 48.02 -1.30
C CYS A 761 -37.16 48.08 -2.00
N ARG A 762 -38.18 48.56 -1.28
CA ARG A 762 -39.49 48.94 -1.82
C ARG A 762 -39.37 50.24 -2.61
N VAL A 763 -40.40 50.54 -3.40
CA VAL A 763 -40.47 51.76 -4.24
C VAL A 763 -40.40 53.06 -3.42
N ASP A 764 -40.87 53.02 -2.16
CA ASP A 764 -40.82 54.15 -1.23
C ASP A 764 -39.42 54.39 -0.62
N GLY A 765 -38.43 53.55 -0.95
CA GLY A 765 -37.06 53.62 -0.45
C GLY A 765 -36.80 52.82 0.83
N SER A 766 -37.80 52.17 1.43
CA SER A 766 -37.60 51.29 2.59
C SER A 766 -36.88 50.01 2.17
N CYS A 767 -35.72 49.73 2.77
CA CYS A 767 -34.92 48.55 2.47
C CYS A 767 -35.03 47.51 3.59
N LEU A 768 -35.13 46.25 3.19
CA LEU A 768 -35.32 45.10 4.07
C LEU A 768 -34.14 44.13 3.91
N GLN A 769 -33.60 43.67 5.04
CA GLN A 769 -32.62 42.59 5.09
C GLN A 769 -33.30 41.23 5.00
N LEU A 770 -32.55 40.18 4.65
CA LEU A 770 -33.08 38.82 4.72
C LEU A 770 -33.55 38.50 6.15
N GLU A 771 -32.64 38.65 7.12
CA GLU A 771 -32.89 38.38 8.53
C GLU A 771 -32.91 39.68 9.37
N PRO A 772 -34.00 39.98 10.11
CA PRO A 772 -35.24 39.19 10.21
C PRO A 772 -36.31 39.57 9.16
N ASP A 773 -36.14 40.66 8.41
CA ASP A 773 -37.26 41.36 7.77
C ASP A 773 -37.98 40.53 6.70
N LEU A 774 -37.28 40.09 5.66
CA LEU A 774 -37.88 39.33 4.56
C LEU A 774 -38.30 37.93 5.00
N THR A 775 -37.53 37.29 5.88
CA THR A 775 -37.87 35.99 6.46
C THR A 775 -39.18 36.07 7.27
N ASN A 776 -39.33 37.10 8.12
CA ASN A 776 -40.56 37.35 8.87
C ASN A 776 -41.75 37.66 7.95
N LEU A 777 -41.55 38.44 6.89
CA LEU A 777 -42.61 38.68 5.89
C LEU A 777 -43.05 37.40 5.18
N MET A 778 -42.10 36.54 4.77
CA MET A 778 -42.42 35.24 4.17
C MET A 778 -43.15 34.33 5.15
N ALA A 779 -42.77 34.34 6.42
CA ALA A 779 -43.37 33.50 7.45
C ALA A 779 -44.81 33.92 7.79
N THR A 780 -45.07 35.24 7.89
CA THR A 780 -46.33 35.77 8.46
C THR A 780 -47.34 36.25 7.42
N SER A 781 -46.91 36.73 6.25
CA SER A 781 -47.84 37.21 5.22
C SER A 781 -48.56 36.06 4.52
N ARG A 782 -49.80 36.32 4.08
CA ARG A 782 -50.62 35.43 3.24
C ARG A 782 -51.13 36.15 1.99
N LYS A 783 -50.60 37.35 1.70
CA LYS A 783 -50.97 38.11 0.50
C LYS A 783 -50.14 37.60 -0.67
N TYR A 784 -50.80 37.04 -1.68
CA TYR A 784 -50.15 36.45 -2.86
C TYR A 784 -49.10 37.38 -3.47
N ASP A 785 -49.48 38.62 -3.80
CA ASP A 785 -48.57 39.57 -4.48
C ASP A 785 -47.42 40.07 -3.59
N GLU A 786 -47.61 40.14 -2.27
CA GLU A 786 -46.53 40.56 -1.35
C GLU A 786 -45.48 39.45 -1.24
N LEU A 787 -45.91 38.20 -1.06
CA LEU A 787 -45.01 37.04 -1.06
C LEU A 787 -44.28 36.91 -2.41
N LEU A 788 -44.96 37.20 -3.52
CA LEU A 788 -44.37 37.17 -4.85
C LEU A 788 -43.28 38.23 -4.99
N TRP A 789 -43.56 39.44 -4.52
CA TRP A 789 -42.59 40.54 -4.52
C TRP A 789 -41.36 40.21 -3.66
N VAL A 790 -41.55 39.71 -2.43
CA VAL A 790 -40.43 39.32 -1.54
C VAL A 790 -39.57 38.25 -2.20
N TRP A 791 -40.21 37.17 -2.68
CA TRP A 791 -39.54 36.02 -3.28
C TRP A 791 -38.72 36.40 -4.53
N THR A 792 -39.30 37.24 -5.40
CA THR A 792 -38.70 37.66 -6.67
C THR A 792 -37.56 38.64 -6.43
N SER A 793 -37.79 39.64 -5.57
CA SER A 793 -36.83 40.72 -5.35
C SER A 793 -35.57 40.23 -4.64
N TRP A 794 -35.68 39.29 -3.69
CA TRP A 794 -34.50 38.66 -3.08
C TRP A 794 -33.64 37.92 -4.12
N ARG A 795 -34.27 37.07 -4.94
CA ARG A 795 -33.58 36.32 -6.00
C ARG A 795 -32.95 37.22 -7.04
N ASP A 796 -33.66 38.25 -7.47
CA ASP A 796 -33.14 39.21 -8.44
C ASP A 796 -31.95 40.01 -7.88
N LYS A 797 -31.96 40.32 -6.58
CA LYS A 797 -30.86 41.04 -5.94
C LYS A 797 -29.62 40.17 -5.75
N VAL A 798 -29.79 38.91 -5.38
CA VAL A 798 -28.69 38.02 -4.94
C VAL A 798 -28.26 37.05 -6.05
N GLY A 799 -29.20 36.33 -6.65
CA GLY A 799 -28.92 35.33 -7.69
C GLY A 799 -28.21 35.96 -8.90
N ARG A 800 -28.77 37.04 -9.45
CA ARG A 800 -28.17 37.77 -10.58
C ARG A 800 -26.78 38.30 -10.28
N ALA A 801 -26.54 38.73 -9.03
CA ALA A 801 -25.24 39.29 -8.62
C ALA A 801 -24.17 38.21 -8.44
N ILE A 802 -24.55 36.97 -8.08
CA ILE A 802 -23.63 35.84 -7.93
C ILE A 802 -23.30 35.15 -9.26
N LEU A 803 -24.24 35.15 -10.22
CA LEU A 803 -24.08 34.47 -11.51
C LEU A 803 -22.75 34.76 -12.25
N PRO A 804 -22.20 35.98 -12.27
CA PRO A 804 -20.91 36.25 -12.93
C PRO A 804 -19.72 35.48 -12.33
N TYR A 805 -19.77 35.14 -11.04
CA TYR A 805 -18.67 34.52 -10.31
C TYR A 805 -18.75 32.98 -10.34
N PHE A 806 -19.96 32.44 -10.27
CA PHE A 806 -20.19 31.01 -10.05
C PHE A 806 -19.57 30.09 -11.12
N PRO A 807 -19.62 30.39 -12.45
CA PRO A 807 -18.95 29.57 -13.46
C PRO A 807 -17.44 29.44 -13.24
N LYS A 808 -16.78 30.52 -12.78
CA LYS A 808 -15.34 30.52 -12.54
C LYS A 808 -14.98 29.74 -11.28
N TYR A 809 -15.82 29.83 -10.24
CA TYR A 809 -15.76 28.95 -9.07
C TYR A 809 -15.83 27.48 -9.49
N VAL A 810 -16.82 27.08 -10.31
CA VAL A 810 -16.98 25.68 -10.78
C VAL A 810 -15.73 25.22 -11.55
N GLU A 811 -15.17 26.05 -12.43
CA GLU A 811 -13.94 25.75 -13.17
C GLU A 811 -12.78 25.41 -12.22
N PHE A 812 -12.56 26.25 -11.22
CA PHE A 812 -11.47 26.08 -10.26
C PHE A 812 -11.71 24.92 -9.29
N THR A 813 -12.94 24.72 -8.79
CA THR A 813 -13.25 23.57 -7.92
C THR A 813 -13.02 22.26 -8.66
N ASN A 814 -13.45 22.15 -9.92
CA ASN A 814 -13.19 20.97 -10.75
C ASN A 814 -11.71 20.79 -11.08
N LYS A 815 -10.98 21.88 -11.31
CA LYS A 815 -9.52 21.81 -11.50
C LYS A 815 -8.83 21.29 -10.25
N ALA A 816 -9.18 21.78 -9.07
CA ALA A 816 -8.63 21.31 -7.80
C ALA A 816 -8.96 19.83 -7.55
N ALA A 817 -10.19 19.40 -7.83
CA ALA A 817 -10.60 17.99 -7.70
C ALA A 817 -9.77 17.07 -8.61
N ARG A 818 -9.62 17.43 -9.90
CA ARG A 818 -8.79 16.67 -10.86
C ARG A 818 -7.32 16.61 -10.46
N LEU A 819 -6.76 17.71 -9.94
CA LEU A 819 -5.39 17.75 -9.44
C LEU A 819 -5.18 16.91 -8.16
N ASN A 820 -6.26 16.55 -7.45
CA ASN A 820 -6.24 15.60 -6.34
C ASN A 820 -6.63 14.17 -6.73
N GLY A 821 -6.89 13.91 -8.02
CA GLY A 821 -7.18 12.56 -8.53
C GLY A 821 -8.66 12.18 -8.58
N TYR A 822 -9.58 13.11 -8.34
CA TYR A 822 -11.02 12.90 -8.51
C TYR A 822 -11.47 13.20 -9.95
N VAL A 823 -12.60 12.64 -10.36
CA VAL A 823 -13.19 12.92 -11.69
C VAL A 823 -13.61 14.39 -11.80
N ASP A 824 -14.29 14.88 -10.77
CA ASP A 824 -14.81 16.23 -10.63
C ASP A 824 -15.02 16.58 -9.14
N ALA A 825 -15.49 17.80 -8.86
CA ALA A 825 -15.73 18.25 -7.49
C ALA A 825 -16.83 17.46 -6.77
N GLY A 826 -17.82 16.93 -7.49
CA GLY A 826 -18.87 16.10 -6.91
C GLY A 826 -18.31 14.77 -6.41
N ASP A 827 -17.47 14.12 -7.21
CA ASP A 827 -16.75 12.90 -6.83
C ASP A 827 -15.91 13.10 -5.56
N SER A 828 -15.16 14.21 -5.50
CA SER A 828 -14.41 14.61 -4.30
C SER A 828 -15.31 14.74 -3.08
N TRP A 829 -16.46 15.40 -3.19
CA TRP A 829 -17.37 15.59 -2.06
C TRP A 829 -18.03 14.30 -1.58
N ARG A 830 -18.43 13.42 -2.51
CA ARG A 830 -19.04 12.13 -2.17
C ARG A 830 -18.06 11.18 -1.48
N SER A 831 -16.75 11.33 -1.73
CA SER A 831 -15.71 10.51 -1.10
C SER A 831 -15.71 10.58 0.43
N MET A 832 -16.19 11.68 1.03
CA MET A 832 -16.31 11.86 2.49
C MET A 832 -17.28 10.87 3.17
N TYR A 833 -18.13 10.18 2.40
CA TYR A 833 -19.06 9.17 2.90
C TYR A 833 -18.52 7.75 2.78
N GLU A 834 -17.30 7.56 2.28
CA GLU A 834 -16.58 6.28 2.28
C GLU A 834 -17.36 5.12 1.65
N THR A 835 -18.20 5.40 0.65
CA THR A 835 -18.99 4.40 -0.08
C THR A 835 -19.06 4.72 -1.57
N PRO A 836 -18.84 3.73 -2.47
CA PRO A 836 -18.98 3.93 -3.91
C PRO A 836 -20.43 4.00 -4.37
N THR A 837 -21.40 3.65 -3.52
CA THR A 837 -22.83 3.56 -3.87
C THR A 837 -23.67 4.72 -3.34
N LEU A 838 -23.04 5.81 -2.91
CA LEU A 838 -23.71 6.90 -2.21
C LEU A 838 -24.94 7.41 -2.96
N GLU A 839 -24.82 7.69 -4.26
CA GLU A 839 -25.93 8.23 -5.06
C GLU A 839 -27.14 7.27 -5.11
N GLN A 840 -26.90 5.97 -5.27
CA GLN A 840 -27.95 4.95 -5.27
C GLN A 840 -28.56 4.76 -3.88
N ASP A 841 -27.74 4.87 -2.82
CA ASP A 841 -28.20 4.81 -1.44
C ASP A 841 -29.12 5.97 -1.09
N LEU A 842 -28.75 7.19 -1.49
CA LEU A 842 -29.54 8.39 -1.28
C LEU A 842 -30.84 8.36 -2.09
N GLU A 843 -30.80 7.92 -3.36
CA GLU A 843 -32.00 7.78 -4.18
C GLU A 843 -32.96 6.75 -3.57
N ARG A 844 -32.48 5.58 -3.14
CA ARG A 844 -33.31 4.58 -2.45
C ARG A 844 -33.98 5.18 -1.20
N LEU A 845 -33.22 5.85 -0.34
CA LEU A 845 -33.76 6.50 0.87
C LEU A 845 -34.80 7.57 0.54
N PHE A 846 -34.59 8.32 -0.55
CA PHE A 846 -35.57 9.28 -1.05
C PHE A 846 -36.86 8.58 -1.50
N GLN A 847 -36.75 7.50 -2.28
CA GLN A 847 -37.90 6.71 -2.76
C GLN A 847 -38.70 6.09 -1.60
N GLU A 848 -38.03 5.62 -0.54
CA GLU A 848 -38.69 5.10 0.67
C GLU A 848 -39.57 6.16 1.36
N LEU A 849 -39.15 7.43 1.34
CA LEU A 849 -39.86 8.56 1.96
C LEU A 849 -40.86 9.24 1.03
N GLN A 850 -40.75 9.00 -0.28
CA GLN A 850 -41.56 9.67 -1.30
C GLN A 850 -43.08 9.52 -1.08
N PRO A 851 -43.64 8.37 -0.69
CA PRO A 851 -45.09 8.24 -0.47
C PRO A 851 -45.63 9.21 0.60
N LEU A 852 -44.87 9.41 1.68
CA LEU A 852 -45.22 10.35 2.74
C LEU A 852 -45.13 11.79 2.24
N TYR A 853 -44.08 12.13 1.48
CA TYR A 853 -43.94 13.44 0.86
C TYR A 853 -45.10 13.77 -0.10
N LEU A 854 -45.47 12.85 -0.99
CA LEU A 854 -46.53 13.06 -1.97
C LEU A 854 -47.90 13.27 -1.32
N ASN A 855 -48.18 12.56 -0.22
CA ASN A 855 -49.40 12.75 0.55
C ASN A 855 -49.44 14.10 1.27
N LEU A 856 -48.31 14.52 1.84
CA LEU A 856 -48.19 15.85 2.44
C LEU A 856 -48.37 16.94 1.37
N HIS A 857 -47.72 16.81 0.21
CA HIS A 857 -47.81 17.75 -0.90
C HIS A 857 -49.26 17.92 -1.39
N ALA A 858 -49.97 16.82 -1.64
CA ALA A 858 -51.38 16.86 -2.07
C ALA A 858 -52.28 17.55 -1.04
N TYR A 859 -52.08 17.24 0.25
CA TYR A 859 -52.84 17.86 1.34
C TYR A 859 -52.60 19.37 1.43
N VAL A 860 -51.33 19.81 1.34
CA VAL A 860 -50.94 21.22 1.33
C VAL A 860 -51.46 21.93 0.08
N GLY A 861 -51.37 21.30 -1.09
CA GLY A 861 -51.92 21.80 -2.36
C GLY A 861 -53.41 22.10 -2.25
N ARG A 862 -54.21 21.19 -1.66
CA ARG A 862 -55.64 21.44 -1.37
C ARG A 862 -55.86 22.62 -0.43
N ALA A 863 -55.07 22.74 0.63
CA ALA A 863 -55.20 23.87 1.56
C ALA A 863 -54.90 25.22 0.88
N LEU A 864 -53.82 25.29 0.11
CA LEU A 864 -53.47 26.48 -0.66
C LEU A 864 -54.51 26.80 -1.73
N HIS A 865 -55.05 25.78 -2.42
CA HIS A 865 -56.15 25.97 -3.37
C HIS A 865 -57.40 26.55 -2.71
N ARG A 866 -57.76 26.09 -1.50
CA ARG A 866 -58.87 26.67 -0.74
C ARG A 866 -58.64 28.12 -0.35
N HIS A 867 -57.40 28.52 -0.06
CA HIS A 867 -57.06 29.87 0.37
C HIS A 867 -56.91 30.87 -0.80
N TYR A 868 -56.15 30.50 -1.84
CA TYR A 868 -55.82 31.38 -2.97
C TYR A 868 -56.71 31.19 -4.20
N GLY A 869 -57.40 30.06 -4.33
CA GLY A 869 -58.28 29.75 -5.46
C GLY A 869 -57.57 29.20 -6.70
N ALA A 870 -58.38 28.72 -7.65
CA ALA A 870 -57.95 27.99 -8.84
C ALA A 870 -57.09 28.80 -9.83
N GLN A 871 -57.13 30.14 -9.74
CA GLN A 871 -56.27 31.01 -10.57
C GLN A 871 -54.79 30.94 -10.15
N HIS A 872 -54.53 30.58 -8.89
CA HIS A 872 -53.21 30.62 -8.28
C HIS A 872 -52.67 29.25 -7.90
N ILE A 873 -53.53 28.23 -7.80
CA ILE A 873 -53.17 26.85 -7.47
C ILE A 873 -53.98 25.90 -8.36
N ASN A 874 -53.33 24.90 -8.94
CA ASN A 874 -53.97 23.76 -9.57
C ASN A 874 -53.71 22.52 -8.72
N LEU A 875 -54.78 21.81 -8.35
CA LEU A 875 -54.70 20.60 -7.52
C LEU A 875 -53.89 19.47 -8.17
N GLU A 876 -53.76 19.48 -9.50
CA GLU A 876 -52.96 18.50 -10.26
C GLU A 876 -51.63 19.08 -10.77
N GLY A 877 -51.32 20.33 -10.41
CA GLY A 877 -50.13 21.05 -10.85
C GLY A 877 -49.10 21.25 -9.73
N PRO A 878 -47.92 21.79 -10.06
CA PRO A 878 -46.91 22.12 -9.06
C PRO A 878 -47.30 23.34 -8.20
N ILE A 879 -46.84 23.37 -6.95
CA ILE A 879 -47.13 24.49 -6.03
C ILE A 879 -46.16 25.66 -6.29
N PRO A 880 -46.64 26.91 -6.42
CA PRO A 880 -45.78 28.08 -6.54
C PRO A 880 -44.95 28.30 -5.27
N ALA A 881 -43.61 28.31 -5.39
CA ALA A 881 -42.70 28.26 -4.24
C ALA A 881 -42.91 29.38 -3.20
N HIS A 882 -43.24 30.60 -3.61
CA HIS A 882 -43.44 31.74 -2.69
C HIS A 882 -44.57 31.59 -1.67
N LEU A 883 -45.50 30.65 -1.85
CA LEU A 883 -46.67 30.49 -0.98
C LEU A 883 -46.43 29.58 0.23
N LEU A 884 -45.23 29.02 0.36
CA LEU A 884 -44.92 27.96 1.34
C LEU A 884 -44.26 28.51 2.61
N GLY A 885 -44.42 29.80 2.91
CA GLY A 885 -44.03 30.39 4.19
C GLY A 885 -42.52 30.54 4.43
N ASN A 886 -41.68 30.23 3.44
CA ASN A 886 -40.23 30.24 3.57
C ASN A 886 -39.58 30.78 2.29
N MET A 887 -38.50 31.57 2.41
CA MET A 887 -37.80 32.21 1.29
C MET A 887 -37.37 31.23 0.17
N TRP A 888 -37.05 29.98 0.53
CA TRP A 888 -36.61 28.92 -0.39
C TRP A 888 -37.64 27.81 -0.60
N ALA A 889 -38.76 27.86 0.13
CA ALA A 889 -39.73 26.77 0.23
C ALA A 889 -39.06 25.42 0.58
N GLN A 890 -38.05 25.48 1.43
CA GLN A 890 -37.35 24.29 1.93
C GLN A 890 -38.15 23.63 3.06
N THR A 891 -38.83 24.42 3.88
CA THR A 891 -39.73 23.98 4.95
C THR A 891 -41.03 24.77 4.83
N TRP A 892 -42.14 24.18 5.30
CA TRP A 892 -43.51 24.68 5.12
C TRP A 892 -44.22 24.90 6.47
N SER A 893 -43.50 24.83 7.58
CA SER A 893 -44.04 24.96 8.94
C SER A 893 -44.73 26.31 9.17
N ASN A 894 -44.25 27.37 8.53
CA ASN A 894 -44.79 28.73 8.67
C ASN A 894 -46.21 28.90 8.13
N ILE A 895 -46.75 27.97 7.33
CA ILE A 895 -48.15 28.01 6.85
C ILE A 895 -49.08 27.07 7.63
N TYR A 896 -48.66 26.61 8.81
CA TYR A 896 -49.41 25.66 9.64
C TYR A 896 -50.87 26.07 9.90
N ASP A 897 -51.13 27.38 10.05
CA ASP A 897 -52.46 27.97 10.18
C ASP A 897 -53.43 27.60 9.04
N LEU A 898 -52.91 27.37 7.83
CA LEU A 898 -53.71 26.97 6.66
C LEU A 898 -53.95 25.45 6.58
N VAL A 899 -53.10 24.66 7.21
CA VAL A 899 -52.99 23.20 7.01
C VAL A 899 -53.26 22.39 8.28
N ALA A 900 -53.55 23.03 9.42
CA ALA A 900 -53.85 22.36 10.68
C ALA A 900 -54.96 21.29 10.51
N PRO A 901 -54.67 20.00 10.79
CA PRO A 901 -55.63 18.90 10.71
C PRO A 901 -56.87 19.11 11.58
N PHE A 902 -56.65 19.54 12.83
CA PHE A 902 -57.69 19.81 13.83
C PHE A 902 -57.52 21.24 14.36
N PRO A 903 -58.08 22.28 13.69
CA PRO A 903 -57.89 23.69 14.08
C PRO A 903 -58.47 24.05 15.45
N SER A 904 -59.39 23.25 15.99
CA SER A 904 -59.98 23.42 17.32
C SER A 904 -59.09 22.92 18.45
N ALA A 905 -58.11 22.05 18.16
CA ALA A 905 -57.12 21.61 19.14
C ALA A 905 -56.06 22.70 19.33
N SER A 906 -55.46 22.77 20.53
CA SER A 906 -54.51 23.83 20.85
C SER A 906 -53.28 23.80 19.93
N THR A 907 -52.79 24.99 19.57
CA THR A 907 -51.57 25.14 18.77
C THR A 907 -50.33 24.89 19.62
N MET A 908 -49.39 24.11 19.09
CA MET A 908 -48.12 23.79 19.74
C MET A 908 -47.02 24.78 19.32
N ASP A 909 -47.21 26.06 19.65
CA ASP A 909 -46.17 27.07 19.46
C ASP A 909 -45.86 27.75 20.81
N ALA A 910 -44.64 27.55 21.28
CA ALA A 910 -44.18 28.10 22.55
C ALA A 910 -43.82 29.60 22.47
N THR A 911 -43.80 30.21 21.28
CA THR A 911 -43.32 31.58 21.07
C THR A 911 -44.05 32.59 21.95
N GLU A 912 -45.39 32.55 22.00
CA GLU A 912 -46.15 33.47 22.86
C GLU A 912 -45.82 33.28 24.34
N ALA A 913 -45.65 32.03 24.79
CA ALA A 913 -45.32 31.73 26.17
C ALA A 913 -43.92 32.24 26.52
N MET A 914 -42.94 32.04 25.62
CA MET A 914 -41.57 32.55 25.77
C MET A 914 -41.56 34.08 25.91
N ILE A 915 -42.29 34.78 25.04
CA ILE A 915 -42.40 36.25 25.08
C ILE A 915 -43.09 36.71 26.38
N LYS A 916 -44.23 36.09 26.75
CA LYS A 916 -44.98 36.42 27.98
C LYS A 916 -44.15 36.19 29.24
N GLN A 917 -43.24 35.20 29.23
CA GLN A 917 -42.33 34.89 30.33
C GLN A 917 -41.03 35.70 30.31
N GLY A 918 -40.84 36.62 29.34
CA GLY A 918 -39.64 37.45 29.24
C GLY A 918 -38.37 36.66 28.94
N TRP A 919 -38.46 35.62 28.09
CA TRP A 919 -37.27 34.90 27.63
C TRP A 919 -36.32 35.84 26.87
N THR A 920 -35.03 35.57 26.97
CA THR A 920 -33.97 36.26 26.22
C THR A 920 -33.18 35.24 25.40
N PRO A 921 -32.47 35.65 24.33
CA PRO A 921 -31.57 34.76 23.60
C PRO A 921 -30.64 33.98 24.50
N ARG A 922 -29.98 34.66 25.47
CA ARG A 922 -29.11 34.00 26.45
C ARG A 922 -29.81 32.89 27.23
N ARG A 923 -31.05 33.12 27.69
CA ARG A 923 -31.82 32.08 28.40
C ARG A 923 -32.07 30.86 27.52
N MET A 924 -32.31 31.04 26.21
CA MET A 924 -32.51 29.91 25.29
C MET A 924 -31.27 29.00 25.24
N PHE A 925 -30.07 29.58 25.20
CA PHE A 925 -28.81 28.82 25.27
C PHE A 925 -28.59 28.19 26.64
N GLU A 926 -28.95 28.87 27.73
CA GLU A 926 -28.84 28.30 29.09
C GLU A 926 -29.78 27.10 29.28
N GLU A 927 -30.99 27.13 28.72
CA GLU A 927 -31.90 25.97 28.73
C GLU A 927 -31.37 24.82 27.86
N ALA A 928 -30.77 25.13 26.71
CA ALA A 928 -30.09 24.12 25.91
C ALA A 928 -28.95 23.46 26.69
N ASP A 929 -28.02 24.24 27.27
CA ASP A 929 -26.92 23.69 28.07
C ASP A 929 -27.42 22.80 29.22
N LYS A 930 -28.48 23.22 29.93
CA LYS A 930 -29.14 22.38 30.94
C LYS A 930 -29.68 21.08 30.36
N PHE A 931 -30.27 21.09 29.17
CA PHE A 931 -30.72 19.88 28.49
C PHE A 931 -29.56 18.91 28.26
N PHE A 932 -28.44 19.38 27.70
CA PHE A 932 -27.25 18.55 27.48
C PHE A 932 -26.65 18.01 28.78
N ILE A 933 -26.51 18.85 29.81
CA ILE A 933 -26.05 18.43 31.14
C ILE A 933 -26.99 17.39 31.74
N SER A 934 -28.31 17.51 31.51
CA SER A 934 -29.30 16.53 31.97
C SER A 934 -29.03 15.14 31.40
N LEU A 935 -28.54 15.04 30.15
CA LEU A 935 -28.12 13.79 29.51
C LEU A 935 -26.78 13.26 30.03
N GLY A 936 -26.05 14.04 30.83
CA GLY A 936 -24.71 13.68 31.31
C GLY A 936 -23.59 14.06 30.35
N LEU A 937 -23.89 14.95 29.40
CA LEU A 937 -22.90 15.57 28.53
C LEU A 937 -22.19 16.73 29.25
N LEU A 938 -21.20 17.33 28.58
CA LEU A 938 -20.30 18.30 29.20
C LEU A 938 -20.98 19.68 29.28
N PRO A 939 -20.86 20.43 30.39
CA PRO A 939 -21.25 21.84 30.41
C PRO A 939 -20.35 22.62 29.44
N VAL A 940 -20.93 23.59 28.70
CA VAL A 940 -20.12 24.45 27.82
C VAL A 940 -19.13 25.32 28.63
N PRO A 941 -17.92 25.60 28.09
CA PRO A 941 -16.89 26.31 28.84
C PRO A 941 -17.22 27.81 29.02
N PRO A 942 -16.60 28.50 30.00
CA PRO A 942 -16.81 29.94 30.19
C PRO A 942 -16.51 30.80 28.96
N GLU A 943 -15.53 30.41 28.15
CA GLU A 943 -15.18 31.07 26.88
C GLU A 943 -16.37 31.13 25.93
N PHE A 944 -17.21 30.09 25.89
CA PHE A 944 -18.42 30.04 25.08
C PHE A 944 -19.34 31.23 25.41
N TRP A 945 -19.65 31.42 26.69
CA TRP A 945 -20.54 32.49 27.15
C TRP A 945 -19.95 33.88 26.95
N ASN A 946 -18.62 34.02 27.08
CA ASN A 946 -17.94 35.31 26.99
C ASN A 946 -17.70 35.76 25.55
N LYS A 947 -17.61 34.83 24.59
CA LYS A 947 -17.14 35.13 23.22
C LYS A 947 -18.13 34.83 22.10
N SER A 948 -19.19 34.06 22.35
CA SER A 948 -20.22 33.77 21.35
C SER A 948 -21.05 35.01 21.01
N MET A 949 -21.57 35.07 19.78
CA MET A 949 -22.53 36.08 19.35
C MET A 949 -23.92 35.45 19.39
N LEU A 950 -24.60 35.55 20.53
CA LEU A 950 -25.89 34.90 20.77
C LEU A 950 -27.10 35.71 20.26
N GLU A 951 -26.89 36.98 19.90
CA GLU A 951 -27.89 37.87 19.33
C GLU A 951 -27.23 38.85 18.36
N LYS A 952 -28.03 39.43 17.45
CA LYS A 952 -27.51 40.39 16.47
C LYS A 952 -27.07 41.68 17.18
N PRO A 953 -25.84 42.16 16.99
CA PRO A 953 -25.40 43.43 17.56
C PRO A 953 -26.24 44.61 17.04
N THR A 954 -26.56 45.56 17.92
CA THR A 954 -27.37 46.75 17.60
C THR A 954 -26.51 48.00 17.33
N ASP A 955 -25.19 47.84 17.26
CA ASP A 955 -24.21 48.91 17.02
C ASP A 955 -24.02 49.28 15.54
N GLY A 956 -24.81 48.66 14.65
CA GLY A 956 -24.81 48.94 13.22
C GLY A 956 -23.74 48.20 12.42
N ARG A 957 -22.99 47.28 13.05
CA ARG A 957 -22.05 46.43 12.31
C ARG A 957 -22.81 45.41 11.44
N GLU A 958 -22.26 45.09 10.28
CA GLU A 958 -22.76 44.00 9.43
C GLU A 958 -22.18 42.66 9.92
N VAL A 959 -23.02 41.62 9.96
CA VAL A 959 -22.62 40.28 10.44
C VAL A 959 -23.24 39.21 9.55
N VAL A 960 -22.60 38.04 9.49
CA VAL A 960 -23.21 36.88 8.85
C VAL A 960 -24.20 36.25 9.85
N CYS A 961 -25.50 36.47 9.66
CA CYS A 961 -26.52 36.02 10.63
C CYS A 961 -26.82 34.52 10.62
N HIS A 962 -26.43 33.78 9.56
CA HIS A 962 -26.67 32.34 9.50
C HIS A 962 -26.00 31.64 10.71
N ALA A 963 -26.80 30.84 11.43
CA ALA A 963 -26.37 30.12 12.61
C ALA A 963 -25.20 29.19 12.29
N SER A 964 -24.24 29.11 13.21
CA SER A 964 -23.08 28.23 13.07
C SER A 964 -22.34 28.06 14.40
N ALA A 965 -21.82 26.86 14.62
CA ALA A 965 -20.92 26.50 15.72
C ALA A 965 -19.47 26.34 15.24
N TRP A 966 -18.52 26.70 16.11
CA TRP A 966 -17.10 26.79 15.76
C TRP A 966 -16.18 26.13 16.79
N ASP A 967 -15.23 25.31 16.32
CA ASP A 967 -14.06 24.85 17.06
C ASP A 967 -12.85 25.74 16.72
N PHE A 968 -12.18 26.28 17.74
CA PHE A 968 -10.97 27.11 17.57
C PHE A 968 -9.68 26.29 17.68
N TYR A 969 -9.76 24.96 17.71
CA TYR A 969 -8.63 24.03 17.61
C TYR A 969 -7.62 24.08 18.77
N ASN A 970 -7.96 24.75 19.86
CA ASN A 970 -7.13 24.88 21.06
C ASN A 970 -7.64 24.03 22.25
N GLY A 971 -8.69 23.22 22.04
CA GLY A 971 -9.25 22.31 23.03
C GLY A 971 -10.06 22.96 24.16
N LYS A 972 -10.29 24.28 24.12
CA LYS A 972 -10.98 25.03 25.18
C LYS A 972 -11.99 26.07 24.69
N ASP A 973 -11.82 26.61 23.48
CA ASP A 973 -12.63 27.69 22.95
C ASP A 973 -13.54 27.18 21.83
N PHE A 974 -14.84 27.19 22.12
CA PHE A 974 -15.91 26.78 21.22
C PHE A 974 -16.99 27.87 21.26
N ARG A 975 -17.49 28.31 20.11
CA ARG A 975 -18.40 29.46 20.03
C ARG A 975 -19.57 29.23 19.08
N ILE A 976 -20.70 29.88 19.33
CA ILE A 976 -21.84 29.95 18.41
C ILE A 976 -22.05 31.40 17.95
N LYS A 977 -22.36 31.57 16.66
CA LYS A 977 -22.79 32.83 16.09
C LYS A 977 -24.19 32.66 15.51
N GLN A 978 -25.17 33.35 16.08
CA GLN A 978 -26.57 33.35 15.64
C GLN A 978 -27.23 34.69 15.95
N CYS A 979 -27.99 35.22 15.00
CA CYS A 979 -28.85 36.40 15.20
C CYS A 979 -30.18 35.99 15.87
N THR A 980 -30.11 35.47 17.09
CA THR A 980 -31.25 34.80 17.74
C THR A 980 -32.41 35.74 18.04
N THR A 981 -33.62 35.31 17.68
CA THR A 981 -34.89 35.95 18.03
C THR A 981 -35.65 35.06 19.02
N VAL A 982 -36.39 35.66 19.96
CA VAL A 982 -37.14 34.90 20.98
C VAL A 982 -38.40 34.29 20.38
N ASN A 983 -38.25 33.12 19.77
CA ASN A 983 -39.34 32.30 19.24
C ASN A 983 -38.98 30.80 19.34
N MET A 984 -39.95 29.94 19.07
CA MET A 984 -39.77 28.49 19.16
C MET A 984 -38.83 27.94 18.06
N GLU A 985 -38.82 28.52 16.87
CA GLU A 985 -37.95 28.09 15.75
C GLU A 985 -36.48 28.25 16.14
N ASP A 986 -36.09 29.43 16.61
CA ASP A 986 -34.75 29.73 17.08
C ASP A 986 -34.39 28.93 18.34
N LEU A 987 -35.35 28.59 19.21
CA LEU A 987 -35.07 27.70 20.35
C LEU A 987 -34.60 26.32 19.88
N VAL A 988 -35.18 25.81 18.79
CA VAL A 988 -34.78 24.54 18.17
C VAL A 988 -33.41 24.67 17.51
N VAL A 989 -33.16 25.77 16.78
CA VAL A 989 -31.84 26.06 16.18
C VAL A 989 -30.75 26.15 17.26
N VAL A 990 -31.02 26.81 18.39
CA VAL A 990 -30.09 26.90 19.53
C VAL A 990 -29.67 25.50 20.02
N HIS A 991 -30.61 24.55 20.14
CA HIS A 991 -30.27 23.19 20.54
C HIS A 991 -29.48 22.44 19.48
N HIS A 992 -29.76 22.68 18.20
CA HIS A 992 -28.99 22.13 17.09
C HIS A 992 -27.53 22.59 17.15
N GLU A 993 -27.28 23.89 17.24
CA GLU A 993 -25.94 24.48 17.31
C GLU A 993 -25.17 24.05 18.57
N MET A 994 -25.86 23.95 19.70
CA MET A 994 -25.27 23.42 20.94
C MET A 994 -24.89 21.94 20.82
N GLY A 995 -25.56 21.17 19.95
CA GLY A 995 -25.18 19.80 19.62
C GLY A 995 -23.84 19.73 18.89
N HIS A 996 -23.56 20.67 17.98
CA HIS A 996 -22.23 20.81 17.37
C HIS A 996 -21.14 21.11 18.41
N ILE A 997 -21.41 22.04 19.35
CA ILE A 997 -20.47 22.36 20.44
C ILE A 997 -20.17 21.11 21.28
N GLN A 998 -21.17 20.29 21.59
CA GLN A 998 -20.92 19.00 22.27
C GLN A 998 -20.03 18.08 21.44
N TYR A 999 -20.28 17.96 20.14
CA TYR A 999 -19.46 17.12 19.28
C TYR A 999 -17.99 17.58 19.33
N PHE A 1000 -17.75 18.88 19.20
CA PHE A 1000 -16.42 19.48 19.33
C PHE A 1000 -15.75 19.15 20.65
N MET A 1001 -16.46 19.35 21.77
CA MET A 1001 -15.92 19.09 23.10
C MET A 1001 -15.61 17.61 23.35
N GLN A 1002 -16.35 16.68 22.74
CA GLN A 1002 -16.18 15.25 22.96
C GLN A 1002 -14.96 14.67 22.22
N TYR A 1003 -14.67 15.14 21.00
CA TYR A 1003 -13.51 14.66 20.23
C TYR A 1003 -12.26 15.55 20.35
N LYS A 1004 -12.28 16.58 21.19
CA LYS A 1004 -11.23 17.61 21.29
C LYS A 1004 -9.83 17.06 21.60
N ASP A 1005 -9.72 15.84 22.10
CA ASP A 1005 -8.43 15.22 22.45
C ASP A 1005 -7.87 14.35 21.30
N LEU A 1006 -8.60 14.18 20.20
CA LEU A 1006 -8.09 13.54 18.98
C LEU A 1006 -7.08 14.44 18.26
N PRO A 1007 -6.21 13.89 17.39
CA PRO A 1007 -5.49 14.69 16.40
C PRO A 1007 -6.46 15.51 15.56
N VAL A 1008 -6.10 16.76 15.23
CA VAL A 1008 -6.99 17.72 14.56
C VAL A 1008 -7.52 17.18 13.22
N ALA A 1009 -6.70 16.41 12.50
CA ALA A 1009 -7.11 15.74 11.27
C ALA A 1009 -8.35 14.83 11.44
N LEU A 1010 -8.64 14.39 12.67
CA LEU A 1010 -9.75 13.50 13.01
C LEU A 1010 -10.88 14.20 13.80
N ARG A 1011 -10.75 15.50 14.10
CA ARG A 1011 -11.72 16.32 14.84
C ARG A 1011 -12.87 16.83 13.96
N GLU A 1012 -13.64 15.90 13.42
CA GLU A 1012 -14.86 16.18 12.66
C GLU A 1012 -15.88 15.05 12.88
N GLY A 1013 -17.10 15.19 12.36
CA GLY A 1013 -18.07 14.11 12.41
C GLY A 1013 -17.62 12.88 11.61
N ALA A 1014 -18.10 11.69 11.97
CA ALA A 1014 -17.72 10.45 11.29
C ALA A 1014 -17.93 10.49 9.77
N ASN A 1015 -18.94 11.25 9.34
CA ASN A 1015 -19.03 11.88 8.03
C ASN A 1015 -19.80 13.22 8.20
N PRO A 1016 -19.95 14.06 7.15
CA PRO A 1016 -20.65 15.34 7.29
C PRO A 1016 -22.10 15.21 7.79
N GLY A 1017 -22.81 14.15 7.38
CA GLY A 1017 -24.19 13.93 7.83
C GLY A 1017 -24.32 13.54 9.30
N PHE A 1018 -23.33 12.81 9.86
CA PHE A 1018 -23.26 12.52 11.30
C PHE A 1018 -23.14 13.80 12.12
N HIS A 1019 -22.33 14.75 11.64
CA HIS A 1019 -22.09 16.00 12.35
C HIS A 1019 -23.39 16.79 12.54
N GLU A 1020 -24.17 16.92 11.46
CA GLU A 1020 -25.50 17.54 11.43
C GLU A 1020 -26.54 16.75 12.24
N ALA A 1021 -26.55 15.41 12.13
CA ALA A 1021 -27.53 14.56 12.80
C ALA A 1021 -27.47 14.62 14.32
N ILE A 1022 -26.28 14.81 14.89
CA ILE A 1022 -26.10 14.95 16.33
C ILE A 1022 -26.69 16.27 16.84
N GLY A 1023 -26.60 17.35 16.05
CA GLY A 1023 -27.32 18.60 16.34
C GLY A 1023 -28.83 18.39 16.29
N ASP A 1024 -29.32 17.77 15.22
CA ASP A 1024 -30.76 17.63 14.98
C ASP A 1024 -31.48 16.61 15.87
N VAL A 1025 -30.83 15.51 16.27
CA VAL A 1025 -31.50 14.45 17.04
C VAL A 1025 -32.02 14.95 18.38
N LEU A 1026 -31.34 15.94 18.96
CA LEU A 1026 -31.71 16.53 20.25
C LEU A 1026 -32.84 17.55 20.10
N ALA A 1027 -32.83 18.28 18.99
CA ALA A 1027 -33.93 19.16 18.60
C ALA A 1027 -35.29 18.42 18.49
N LEU A 1028 -35.30 17.12 18.16
CA LEU A 1028 -36.52 16.31 18.15
C LEU A 1028 -37.15 16.17 19.54
N SER A 1029 -36.35 15.97 20.58
CA SER A 1029 -36.86 15.88 21.97
C SER A 1029 -37.34 17.21 22.50
N VAL A 1030 -36.60 18.29 22.20
CA VAL A 1030 -36.92 19.67 22.60
C VAL A 1030 -38.26 20.13 22.04
N SER A 1031 -38.60 19.68 20.83
CA SER A 1031 -39.83 20.05 20.14
C SER A 1031 -41.07 19.30 20.67
N THR A 1032 -40.90 18.30 21.54
CA THR A 1032 -42.05 17.53 22.04
C THR A 1032 -42.91 18.32 23.03
N PRO A 1033 -44.24 18.16 23.01
CA PRO A 1033 -45.12 18.80 23.99
C PRO A 1033 -44.76 18.47 25.44
N LYS A 1034 -44.33 17.22 25.68
CA LYS A 1034 -43.84 16.75 26.97
C LYS A 1034 -42.65 17.58 27.46
N HIS A 1035 -41.64 17.80 26.61
CA HIS A 1035 -40.49 18.60 26.97
C HIS A 1035 -40.87 20.06 27.22
N LEU A 1036 -41.62 20.67 26.31
CA LEU A 1036 -42.07 22.06 26.43
C LEU A 1036 -42.92 22.29 27.69
N HIS A 1037 -43.72 21.30 28.11
CA HIS A 1037 -44.43 21.35 29.39
C HIS A 1037 -43.47 21.31 30.58
N SER A 1038 -42.46 20.45 30.54
CA SER A 1038 -41.45 20.32 31.61
C SER A 1038 -40.68 21.62 31.88
N ILE A 1039 -40.51 22.46 30.86
CA ILE A 1039 -39.88 23.79 30.97
C ILE A 1039 -40.91 24.95 31.07
N ASN A 1040 -42.17 24.63 31.39
CA ASN A 1040 -43.29 25.56 31.59
C ASN A 1040 -43.67 26.42 30.35
N LEU A 1041 -43.36 25.97 29.14
CA LEU A 1041 -43.78 26.65 27.90
C LEU A 1041 -45.16 26.21 27.40
N LEU A 1042 -45.64 25.03 27.81
CA LEU A 1042 -47.00 24.55 27.55
C LEU A 1042 -47.74 24.25 28.85
N SER A 1043 -49.07 24.40 28.86
CA SER A 1043 -49.91 24.15 30.04
C SER A 1043 -50.26 22.68 30.27
N SER A 1044 -50.13 21.83 29.26
CA SER A 1044 -50.28 20.37 29.36
C SER A 1044 -49.19 19.66 28.55
N GLU A 1045 -48.89 18.42 28.89
CA GLU A 1045 -47.94 17.54 28.17
C GLU A 1045 -48.43 17.13 26.77
N GLY A 1046 -49.57 17.68 26.31
CA GLY A 1046 -50.33 17.08 25.22
C GLY A 1046 -50.94 15.73 25.63
N GLY A 1047 -51.38 14.95 24.66
CA GLY A 1047 -52.03 13.66 24.88
C GLY A 1047 -53.44 13.62 24.30
N GLY A 1048 -53.56 12.97 23.15
CA GLY A 1048 -54.81 12.78 22.44
C GLY A 1048 -54.58 12.75 20.93
N TYR A 1049 -55.35 11.93 20.23
CA TYR A 1049 -55.17 11.70 18.79
C TYR A 1049 -55.06 13.00 17.97
N GLU A 1050 -55.95 13.97 18.22
CA GLU A 1050 -55.95 15.24 17.49
C GLU A 1050 -54.68 16.08 17.74
N HIS A 1051 -54.17 16.08 18.98
CA HIS A 1051 -52.94 16.77 19.34
C HIS A 1051 -51.72 16.11 18.69
N ASP A 1052 -51.67 14.77 18.68
CA ASP A 1052 -50.57 14.01 18.09
C ASP A 1052 -50.52 14.19 16.56
N ILE A 1053 -51.67 14.18 15.88
CA ILE A 1053 -51.74 14.43 14.43
C ILE A 1053 -51.36 15.88 14.10
N ASN A 1054 -51.82 16.87 14.89
CA ASN A 1054 -51.41 18.26 14.74
C ASN A 1054 -49.89 18.44 14.92
N PHE A 1055 -49.31 17.82 15.95
CA PHE A 1055 -47.86 17.81 16.19
C PHE A 1055 -47.11 17.21 15.01
N LEU A 1056 -47.48 16.00 14.60
CA LEU A 1056 -46.84 15.30 13.51
C LEU A 1056 -46.97 16.08 12.19
N MET A 1057 -48.10 16.74 11.93
CA MET A 1057 -48.25 17.61 10.77
C MET A 1057 -47.25 18.77 10.81
N LYS A 1058 -47.14 19.49 11.94
CA LYS A 1058 -46.15 20.57 12.10
C LYS A 1058 -44.72 20.05 11.87
N MET A 1059 -44.40 18.89 12.46
CA MET A 1059 -43.11 18.22 12.25
C MET A 1059 -42.88 17.78 10.80
N ALA A 1060 -43.90 17.33 10.09
CA ALA A 1060 -43.78 16.91 8.69
C ALA A 1060 -43.57 18.09 7.74
N LEU A 1061 -44.22 19.23 8.02
CA LEU A 1061 -44.00 20.47 7.27
C LEU A 1061 -42.58 21.01 7.45
N ASP A 1062 -41.89 20.68 8.55
CA ASP A 1062 -40.47 20.99 8.72
C ASP A 1062 -39.57 19.89 8.12
N LYS A 1063 -39.76 18.63 8.54
CA LYS A 1063 -38.84 17.54 8.24
C LYS A 1063 -39.11 16.86 6.90
N ILE A 1064 -40.35 16.48 6.62
CA ILE A 1064 -40.71 15.76 5.40
C ILE A 1064 -40.66 16.69 4.17
N ALA A 1065 -41.17 17.91 4.30
CA ALA A 1065 -41.14 18.91 3.24
C ALA A 1065 -39.72 19.23 2.75
N PHE A 1066 -38.73 19.11 3.64
CA PHE A 1066 -37.33 19.44 3.40
C PHE A 1066 -36.55 18.35 2.67
N ILE A 1067 -36.93 17.07 2.79
CA ILE A 1067 -36.18 15.93 2.23
C ILE A 1067 -35.86 16.12 0.73
N PRO A 1068 -36.82 16.41 -0.17
CA PRO A 1068 -36.48 16.49 -1.58
C PRO A 1068 -35.60 17.72 -1.88
N PHE A 1069 -35.75 18.81 -1.10
CA PHE A 1069 -34.88 19.98 -1.24
C PHE A 1069 -33.44 19.66 -0.82
N SER A 1070 -33.24 19.00 0.32
CA SER A 1070 -31.90 18.64 0.79
C SER A 1070 -31.18 17.67 -0.13
N TYR A 1071 -31.93 16.80 -0.82
CA TYR A 1071 -31.43 15.91 -1.85
C TYR A 1071 -31.04 16.65 -3.14
N LEU A 1072 -31.97 17.42 -3.73
CA LEU A 1072 -31.79 17.95 -5.08
C LEU A 1072 -30.74 19.05 -5.21
N VAL A 1073 -30.43 19.76 -4.11
CA VAL A 1073 -29.48 20.88 -4.16
C VAL A 1073 -28.10 20.40 -4.58
N ASP A 1074 -27.60 19.33 -3.96
CA ASP A 1074 -26.29 18.77 -4.32
C ASP A 1074 -26.38 17.87 -5.56
N GLU A 1075 -27.53 17.24 -5.83
CA GLU A 1075 -27.73 16.54 -7.11
C GLU A 1075 -27.60 17.51 -8.31
N TRP A 1076 -28.14 18.73 -8.19
CA TRP A 1076 -27.90 19.81 -9.13
C TRP A 1076 -26.41 20.19 -9.21
N ARG A 1077 -25.74 20.38 -8.07
CA ARG A 1077 -24.31 20.75 -8.07
C ARG A 1077 -23.42 19.68 -8.66
N TRP A 1078 -23.67 18.40 -8.39
CA TRP A 1078 -22.91 17.29 -8.95
C TRP A 1078 -23.03 17.26 -10.48
N ARG A 1079 -24.23 17.50 -11.02
CA ARG A 1079 -24.45 17.62 -12.47
C ARG A 1079 -23.85 18.89 -13.08
N VAL A 1080 -23.69 19.95 -12.30
CA VAL A 1080 -22.90 21.13 -12.71
C VAL A 1080 -21.42 20.80 -12.75
N PHE A 1081 -20.92 20.06 -11.75
CA PHE A 1081 -19.51 19.67 -11.65
C PHE A 1081 -19.09 18.66 -12.72
N ASP A 1082 -19.92 17.66 -13.02
CA ASP A 1082 -19.64 16.67 -14.07
C ASP A 1082 -19.84 17.24 -15.51
N GLY A 1083 -20.47 18.42 -15.63
CA GLY A 1083 -20.71 19.13 -16.88
C GLY A 1083 -22.03 18.77 -17.59
N SER A 1084 -22.87 17.92 -17.00
CA SER A 1084 -24.21 17.59 -17.51
C SER A 1084 -25.13 18.81 -17.55
N ILE A 1085 -24.94 19.76 -16.63
CA ILE A 1085 -25.60 21.06 -16.63
C ILE A 1085 -24.57 22.13 -17.00
N THR A 1086 -24.74 22.76 -18.16
CA THR A 1086 -23.88 23.88 -18.60
C THR A 1086 -24.32 25.21 -17.98
N LYS A 1087 -23.41 26.19 -17.97
CA LYS A 1087 -23.65 27.53 -17.40
C LYS A 1087 -24.85 28.26 -18.00
N GLU A 1088 -25.20 27.96 -19.25
CA GLU A 1088 -26.38 28.51 -19.94
C GLU A 1088 -27.69 27.94 -19.41
N ASN A 1089 -27.66 26.82 -18.69
CA ASN A 1089 -28.83 26.07 -18.24
C ASN A 1089 -28.95 25.96 -16.71
N TYR A 1090 -28.06 26.60 -15.95
CA TYR A 1090 -28.05 26.55 -14.47
C TYR A 1090 -29.43 26.77 -13.86
N ASN A 1091 -30.14 27.81 -14.30
CA ASN A 1091 -31.42 28.16 -13.68
C ASN A 1091 -32.57 27.24 -14.12
N GLN A 1092 -32.61 26.88 -15.41
CA GLN A 1092 -33.64 25.96 -15.91
C GLN A 1092 -33.52 24.57 -15.29
N GLU A 1093 -32.31 24.04 -15.18
CA GLU A 1093 -32.11 22.69 -14.63
C GLU A 1093 -32.39 22.68 -13.12
N TRP A 1094 -32.07 23.76 -12.40
CA TRP A 1094 -32.50 23.94 -11.02
C TRP A 1094 -34.02 23.80 -10.87
N TRP A 1095 -34.79 24.52 -11.70
CA TRP A 1095 -36.25 24.42 -11.66
C TRP A 1095 -36.79 23.09 -12.15
N SER A 1096 -36.10 22.43 -13.08
CA SER A 1096 -36.44 21.09 -13.55
C SER A 1096 -36.32 20.07 -12.40
N LEU A 1097 -35.27 20.17 -11.59
CA LEU A 1097 -35.08 19.30 -10.42
C LEU A 1097 -36.05 19.65 -9.28
N ARG A 1098 -36.30 20.93 -9.03
CA ARG A 1098 -37.33 21.40 -8.09
C ARG A 1098 -38.72 20.87 -8.46
N LEU A 1099 -39.06 20.89 -9.76
CA LEU A 1099 -40.31 20.31 -10.26
C LEU A 1099 -40.30 18.78 -10.11
N LYS A 1100 -39.19 18.10 -10.47
CA LYS A 1100 -39.08 16.64 -10.42
C LYS A 1100 -39.22 16.09 -8.99
N TYR A 1101 -38.55 16.68 -8.02
CA TYR A 1101 -38.46 16.12 -6.67
C TYR A 1101 -39.44 16.76 -5.67
N GLN A 1102 -39.72 18.06 -5.79
CA GLN A 1102 -40.63 18.75 -4.86
C GLN A 1102 -42.00 19.07 -5.47
N GLY A 1103 -42.18 19.00 -6.79
CA GLY A 1103 -43.43 19.46 -7.39
C GLY A 1103 -43.69 20.93 -7.16
N LEU A 1104 -42.62 21.74 -7.21
CA LEU A 1104 -42.69 23.19 -7.04
C LEU A 1104 -42.33 23.89 -8.34
N CYS A 1105 -42.98 25.03 -8.58
CA CYS A 1105 -42.71 25.89 -9.74
C CYS A 1105 -42.30 27.30 -9.31
N PRO A 1106 -41.58 28.05 -10.17
CA PRO A 1106 -41.36 29.46 -9.95
C PRO A 1106 -42.69 30.21 -10.11
N PRO A 1107 -42.97 31.21 -9.27
CA PRO A 1107 -44.25 31.92 -9.34
C PRO A 1107 -44.32 32.97 -10.46
N ALA A 1108 -43.17 33.35 -11.02
CA ALA A 1108 -43.01 34.23 -12.18
C ALA A 1108 -42.11 33.56 -13.22
N PRO A 1109 -42.18 33.93 -14.52
CA PRO A 1109 -41.26 33.40 -15.53
C PRO A 1109 -39.81 33.72 -15.16
N ARG A 1110 -38.92 32.72 -15.26
CA ARG A 1110 -37.51 32.88 -14.92
C ARG A 1110 -36.62 32.64 -16.14
N SER A 1111 -35.62 33.51 -16.30
CA SER A 1111 -34.60 33.42 -17.33
C SER A 1111 -33.33 32.74 -16.81
N GLN A 1112 -32.38 32.43 -17.70
CA GLN A 1112 -31.08 31.91 -17.29
C GLN A 1112 -30.24 32.94 -16.53
N GLY A 1113 -30.47 34.23 -16.79
CA GLY A 1113 -29.77 35.33 -16.11
C GLY A 1113 -30.22 35.55 -14.66
N ASP A 1114 -31.26 34.86 -14.20
CA ASP A 1114 -31.82 35.05 -12.85
C ASP A 1114 -31.01 34.31 -11.78
N PHE A 1115 -30.49 33.12 -12.13
CA PHE A 1115 -29.67 32.26 -11.25
C PHE A 1115 -30.23 32.09 -9.83
N ASP A 1116 -31.46 31.58 -9.75
CA ASP A 1116 -32.16 31.33 -8.49
C ASP A 1116 -31.42 30.41 -7.49
N PRO A 1117 -30.56 29.44 -7.89
CA PRO A 1117 -29.71 28.71 -6.95
C PRO A 1117 -28.84 29.64 -6.07
N GLY A 1118 -28.29 30.71 -6.64
CA GLY A 1118 -27.41 31.65 -5.93
C GLY A 1118 -28.10 32.37 -4.78
N ALA A 1119 -29.43 32.40 -4.75
CA ALA A 1119 -30.22 33.00 -3.68
C ALA A 1119 -30.36 32.11 -2.44
N LYS A 1120 -29.67 30.96 -2.36
CA LYS A 1120 -29.58 30.08 -1.17
C LYS A 1120 -28.15 30.05 -0.65
N PHE A 1121 -27.93 30.45 0.61
CA PHE A 1121 -26.61 30.66 1.24
C PHE A 1121 -25.53 29.59 0.95
N HIS A 1122 -25.90 28.31 0.90
CA HIS A 1122 -24.94 27.19 0.76
C HIS A 1122 -24.30 27.10 -0.62
N ILE A 1123 -24.93 27.73 -1.63
CA ILE A 1123 -24.37 27.85 -2.97
C ILE A 1123 -23.18 28.83 -2.96
N PRO A 1124 -23.34 30.12 -2.60
CA PRO A 1124 -22.22 31.07 -2.53
C PRO A 1124 -21.18 30.73 -1.47
N SER A 1125 -21.55 30.13 -0.32
CA SER A 1125 -20.58 29.71 0.70
C SER A 1125 -19.90 28.36 0.39
N SER A 1126 -20.26 27.70 -0.72
CA SER A 1126 -19.67 26.43 -1.16
C SER A 1126 -19.74 25.29 -0.12
N VAL A 1127 -20.83 25.22 0.64
CA VAL A 1127 -21.06 24.16 1.63
C VAL A 1127 -21.89 23.02 1.00
N PRO A 1128 -21.39 21.76 0.96
CA PRO A 1128 -22.15 20.60 0.48
C PRO A 1128 -23.46 20.41 1.24
N TYR A 1129 -24.59 20.41 0.54
CA TYR A 1129 -25.93 20.35 1.13
C TYR A 1129 -26.42 18.93 1.44
N ILE A 1130 -25.83 17.90 0.83
CA ILE A 1130 -26.28 16.51 1.01
C ILE A 1130 -26.12 16.00 2.45
N ARG A 1131 -25.26 16.66 3.24
CA ARG A 1131 -25.14 16.42 4.69
C ARG A 1131 -26.47 16.50 5.42
N TYR A 1132 -27.36 17.43 5.01
CA TYR A 1132 -28.66 17.60 5.65
C TYR A 1132 -29.63 16.50 5.26
N PHE A 1133 -29.57 16.01 4.02
CA PHE A 1133 -30.36 14.84 3.63
C PHE A 1133 -29.96 13.63 4.48
N VAL A 1134 -28.66 13.32 4.54
CA VAL A 1134 -28.14 12.22 5.36
C VAL A 1134 -28.50 12.42 6.84
N SER A 1135 -28.34 13.64 7.37
CA SER A 1135 -28.74 14.00 8.73
C SER A 1135 -30.20 13.64 9.00
N PHE A 1136 -31.12 14.03 8.11
CA PHE A 1136 -32.55 13.83 8.29
C PHE A 1136 -32.96 12.37 8.26
N ILE A 1137 -32.17 11.49 7.62
CA ILE A 1137 -32.38 10.05 7.71
C ILE A 1137 -31.88 9.53 9.06
N ILE A 1138 -30.61 9.80 9.38
CA ILE A 1138 -29.94 9.12 10.50
C ILE A 1138 -30.31 9.72 11.86
N GLN A 1139 -30.73 10.99 11.94
CA GLN A 1139 -31.20 11.60 13.19
C GLN A 1139 -32.42 10.86 13.74
N PHE A 1140 -33.32 10.34 12.89
CA PHE A 1140 -34.47 9.55 13.35
C PHE A 1140 -34.05 8.15 13.77
N GLN A 1141 -33.05 7.54 13.12
CA GLN A 1141 -32.47 6.28 13.59
C GLN A 1141 -31.77 6.45 14.94
N PHE A 1142 -31.03 7.54 15.13
CA PHE A 1142 -30.44 7.89 16.42
C PHE A 1142 -31.52 8.13 17.46
N HIS A 1143 -32.56 8.90 17.13
CA HIS A 1143 -33.67 9.16 18.03
C HIS A 1143 -34.32 7.85 18.48
N GLU A 1144 -34.64 6.93 17.56
CA GLU A 1144 -35.20 5.62 17.91
C GLU A 1144 -34.29 4.83 18.86
N ALA A 1145 -32.99 4.79 18.60
CA ALA A 1145 -32.03 4.09 19.43
C ALA A 1145 -31.88 4.72 20.82
N LEU A 1146 -31.87 6.06 20.90
CA LEU A 1146 -31.77 6.81 22.15
C LEU A 1146 -33.04 6.72 22.98
N CYS A 1147 -34.21 6.70 22.33
CA CYS A 1147 -35.50 6.45 22.98
C CYS A 1147 -35.57 5.06 23.60
N LYS A 1148 -35.09 4.04 22.87
CA LYS A 1148 -34.94 2.68 23.42
C LYS A 1148 -33.99 2.68 24.62
N ALA A 1149 -32.87 3.40 24.55
CA ALA A 1149 -31.92 3.53 25.66
C ALA A 1149 -32.49 4.29 26.86
N ALA A 1150 -33.39 5.26 26.63
CA ALA A 1150 -34.12 5.97 27.67
C ALA A 1150 -35.28 5.16 28.29
N GLY A 1151 -35.53 3.94 27.80
CA GLY A 1151 -36.62 3.10 28.27
C GLY A 1151 -38.01 3.58 27.83
N HIS A 1152 -38.09 4.39 26.76
CA HIS A 1152 -39.37 4.89 26.24
C HIS A 1152 -40.24 3.72 25.73
N THR A 1153 -41.53 3.79 26.07
CA THR A 1153 -42.55 2.87 25.56
C THR A 1153 -43.66 3.69 24.91
N GLY A 1154 -44.16 3.21 23.77
CA GLY A 1154 -45.19 3.90 22.98
C GLY A 1154 -44.66 4.41 21.63
N PRO A 1155 -45.44 5.26 20.94
CA PRO A 1155 -45.06 5.81 19.65
C PRO A 1155 -43.74 6.59 19.72
N LEU A 1156 -42.92 6.50 18.68
CA LEU A 1156 -41.60 7.13 18.68
C LEU A 1156 -41.68 8.67 18.80
N HIS A 1157 -42.71 9.30 18.22
CA HIS A 1157 -42.87 10.75 18.23
C HIS A 1157 -43.22 11.37 19.59
N THR A 1158 -43.59 10.55 20.59
CA THR A 1158 -43.85 11.03 21.96
C THR A 1158 -42.63 10.89 22.86
N CYS A 1159 -41.50 10.42 22.33
CA CYS A 1159 -40.28 10.22 23.09
C CYS A 1159 -39.56 11.54 23.38
N ASP A 1160 -39.23 11.74 24.66
CA ASP A 1160 -38.30 12.76 25.13
C ASP A 1160 -37.18 12.08 25.90
N ILE A 1161 -35.94 12.27 25.47
CA ILE A 1161 -34.76 11.69 26.13
C ILE A 1161 -34.20 12.57 27.27
N TYR A 1162 -34.82 13.72 27.56
CA TYR A 1162 -34.44 14.61 28.66
C TYR A 1162 -34.16 13.81 29.96
N GLN A 1163 -33.04 14.13 30.63
CA GLN A 1163 -32.51 13.44 31.82
C GLN A 1163 -32.05 11.99 31.64
N SER A 1164 -32.12 11.40 30.44
CA SER A 1164 -31.63 10.05 30.19
C SER A 1164 -30.11 10.01 30.06
N LYS A 1165 -29.44 9.66 31.16
CA LYS A 1165 -27.98 9.44 31.19
C LYS A 1165 -27.53 8.32 30.27
N GLU A 1166 -28.37 7.30 30.07
CA GLU A 1166 -28.06 6.18 29.16
C GLU A 1166 -28.09 6.63 27.69
N ALA A 1167 -29.04 7.48 27.30
CA ALA A 1167 -29.06 8.08 25.97
C ALA A 1167 -27.84 8.99 25.76
N GLY A 1168 -27.56 9.87 26.74
CA GLY A 1168 -26.40 10.77 26.68
C GLY A 1168 -25.06 10.04 26.61
N LYS A 1169 -24.91 8.91 27.32
CA LYS A 1169 -23.71 8.07 27.24
C LYS A 1169 -23.48 7.55 25.82
N ARG A 1170 -24.52 7.03 25.15
CA ARG A 1170 -24.41 6.55 23.76
C ARG A 1170 -24.00 7.67 22.79
N LEU A 1171 -24.58 8.86 22.96
CA LEU A 1171 -24.19 10.04 22.19
C LEU A 1171 -22.73 10.40 22.43
N ALA A 1172 -22.31 10.51 23.69
CA ALA A 1172 -20.93 10.85 24.05
C ALA A 1172 -19.92 9.85 23.49
N ASP A 1173 -20.20 8.55 23.64
CA ASP A 1173 -19.30 7.48 23.18
C ASP A 1173 -19.15 7.50 21.66
N ALA A 1174 -20.22 7.80 20.91
CA ALA A 1174 -20.14 7.97 19.47
C ALA A 1174 -19.44 9.28 19.05
N MET A 1175 -19.74 10.40 19.72
CA MET A 1175 -19.12 11.70 19.43
C MET A 1175 -17.61 11.68 19.67
N LYS A 1176 -17.13 10.99 20.72
CA LYS A 1176 -15.69 10.84 21.00
C LYS A 1176 -14.90 10.19 19.87
N LEU A 1177 -15.54 9.40 19.01
CA LEU A 1177 -14.86 8.79 17.88
C LEU A 1177 -14.47 9.82 16.83
N GLY A 1178 -15.20 10.93 16.68
CA GLY A 1178 -15.01 11.87 15.58
C GLY A 1178 -14.90 11.15 14.23
N TYR A 1179 -13.85 11.46 13.47
CA TYR A 1179 -13.49 10.77 12.23
C TYR A 1179 -12.42 9.68 12.43
N SER A 1180 -12.11 9.26 13.66
CA SER A 1180 -11.06 8.25 13.90
C SER A 1180 -11.42 6.84 13.41
N LYS A 1181 -12.71 6.59 13.14
CA LYS A 1181 -13.24 5.31 12.67
C LYS A 1181 -14.12 5.51 11.43
N PRO A 1182 -14.26 4.49 10.57
CA PRO A 1182 -15.26 4.50 9.51
C PRO A 1182 -16.66 4.75 10.07
N TRP A 1183 -17.46 5.57 9.38
CA TRP A 1183 -18.77 5.97 9.87
C TRP A 1183 -19.75 4.81 10.19
N PRO A 1184 -19.71 3.63 9.52
CA PRO A 1184 -20.59 2.53 9.89
C PRO A 1184 -20.31 1.96 11.28
N GLU A 1185 -19.06 2.08 11.77
CA GLU A 1185 -18.72 1.73 13.15
C GLU A 1185 -19.32 2.73 14.14
N ALA A 1186 -19.23 4.03 13.83
CA ALA A 1186 -19.88 5.08 14.63
C ALA A 1186 -21.41 4.93 14.63
N MET A 1187 -22.01 4.55 13.49
CA MET A 1187 -23.44 4.22 13.37
C MET A 1187 -23.84 3.12 14.36
N LYS A 1188 -22.99 2.09 14.47
CA LYS A 1188 -23.23 0.93 15.33
C LYS A 1188 -23.16 1.27 16.82
N VAL A 1189 -22.35 2.24 17.23
CA VAL A 1189 -22.26 2.67 18.64
C VAL A 1189 -23.60 3.22 19.14
N ILE A 1190 -24.29 4.01 18.32
CA ILE A 1190 -25.60 4.56 18.69
C ILE A 1190 -26.70 3.53 18.44
N THR A 1191 -26.79 3.02 17.20
CA THR A 1191 -27.97 2.28 16.72
C THR A 1191 -27.88 0.77 16.88
N GLY A 1192 -26.70 0.21 17.13
CA GLY A 1192 -26.45 -1.23 17.15
C GLY A 1192 -26.25 -1.88 15.77
N GLN A 1193 -26.33 -1.11 14.67
CA GLN A 1193 -26.18 -1.61 13.29
C GLN A 1193 -25.44 -0.59 12.39
N PRO A 1194 -24.88 -0.99 11.23
CA PRO A 1194 -23.97 -0.13 10.46
C PRO A 1194 -24.63 0.72 9.34
N ASN A 1195 -25.89 0.51 8.99
CA ASN A 1195 -26.53 1.04 7.77
C ASN A 1195 -27.43 2.26 8.02
N MET A 1196 -27.53 3.15 7.03
CA MET A 1196 -28.56 4.20 7.00
C MET A 1196 -29.91 3.62 6.58
N SER A 1197 -31.00 4.04 7.23
CA SER A 1197 -32.36 3.59 6.93
C SER A 1197 -33.40 4.68 7.22
N ALA A 1198 -34.36 4.85 6.31
CA ALA A 1198 -35.50 5.75 6.50
C ALA A 1198 -36.62 5.17 7.39
N SER A 1199 -36.51 3.89 7.79
CA SER A 1199 -37.57 3.19 8.55
C SER A 1199 -37.94 3.87 9.86
N ALA A 1200 -36.98 4.38 10.61
CA ALA A 1200 -37.24 5.11 11.85
C ALA A 1200 -38.05 6.39 11.62
N MET A 1201 -37.75 7.11 10.52
CA MET A 1201 -38.52 8.30 10.13
C MET A 1201 -39.94 7.92 9.69
N MET A 1202 -40.11 6.86 8.91
CA MET A 1202 -41.43 6.34 8.54
C MET A 1202 -42.26 5.90 9.76
N ASN A 1203 -41.62 5.25 10.74
CA ASN A 1203 -42.27 4.85 12.00
C ASN A 1203 -42.69 6.06 12.84
N TYR A 1204 -41.84 7.10 12.91
CA TYR A 1204 -42.15 8.35 13.60
C TYR A 1204 -43.42 9.01 13.06
N PHE A 1205 -43.53 9.12 11.73
CA PHE A 1205 -44.65 9.78 11.05
C PHE A 1205 -45.83 8.86 10.71
N LYS A 1206 -45.80 7.59 11.09
CA LYS A 1206 -46.83 6.61 10.73
C LYS A 1206 -48.27 7.08 11.03
N PRO A 1207 -48.60 7.62 12.22
CA PRO A 1207 -49.97 8.05 12.50
C PRO A 1207 -50.44 9.17 11.57
N LEU A 1208 -49.55 10.10 11.21
CA LEU A 1208 -49.85 11.15 10.23
C LEU A 1208 -50.00 10.59 8.83
N MET A 1209 -49.16 9.65 8.43
CA MET A 1209 -49.29 9.00 7.12
C MET A 1209 -50.66 8.33 6.96
N ASP A 1210 -51.09 7.57 7.97
CA ASP A 1210 -52.39 6.89 7.98
C ASP A 1210 -53.55 7.92 7.91
N TRP A 1211 -53.42 9.06 8.61
CA TRP A 1211 -54.37 10.16 8.55
C TRP A 1211 -54.40 10.86 7.17
N LEU A 1212 -53.24 11.18 6.60
CA LEU A 1212 -53.10 11.81 5.28
C LEU A 1212 -53.68 10.95 4.17
N LEU A 1213 -53.41 9.64 4.19
CA LEU A 1213 -53.99 8.68 3.24
C LEU A 1213 -55.53 8.69 3.32
N THR A 1214 -56.07 8.71 4.54
CA THR A 1214 -57.52 8.74 4.77
C THR A 1214 -58.12 10.04 4.24
N GLU A 1215 -57.53 11.20 4.56
CA GLU A 1215 -58.07 12.48 4.12
C GLU A 1215 -57.92 12.73 2.63
N ASN A 1216 -56.75 12.45 2.05
CA ASN A 1216 -56.56 12.58 0.61
C ASN A 1216 -57.47 11.62 -0.16
N GLY A 1217 -57.69 10.41 0.36
CA GLY A 1217 -58.67 9.47 -0.18
C GLY A 1217 -60.10 10.02 -0.13
N ARG A 1218 -60.52 10.62 0.99
CA ARG A 1218 -61.86 11.22 1.15
C ARG A 1218 -62.11 12.37 0.17
N HIS A 1219 -61.08 13.15 -0.15
CA HIS A 1219 -61.17 14.28 -1.07
C HIS A 1219 -60.84 13.93 -2.54
N GLY A 1220 -60.47 12.67 -2.83
CA GLY A 1220 -60.16 12.23 -4.18
C GLY A 1220 -58.91 12.88 -4.77
N GLU A 1221 -57.93 13.22 -3.92
CA GLU A 1221 -56.70 13.87 -4.38
C GLU A 1221 -55.87 12.96 -5.27
N LYS A 1222 -55.26 13.57 -6.29
CA LYS A 1222 -54.24 12.90 -7.09
C LYS A 1222 -52.88 13.21 -6.47
N LEU A 1223 -52.13 12.16 -6.13
CA LEU A 1223 -50.78 12.31 -5.61
C LEU A 1223 -49.82 12.72 -6.74
N GLY A 1224 -48.97 13.71 -6.45
CA GLY A 1224 -48.06 14.30 -7.41
C GLY A 1224 -48.72 15.38 -8.27
N TRP A 1225 -48.05 15.76 -9.35
CA TRP A 1225 -48.43 16.90 -10.20
C TRP A 1225 -48.44 16.48 -11.68
N PRO A 1226 -49.41 15.64 -12.10
CA PRO A 1226 -49.46 15.16 -13.49
C PRO A 1226 -49.62 16.29 -14.53
N GLN A 1227 -50.19 17.44 -14.14
CA GLN A 1227 -50.23 18.65 -14.95
C GLN A 1227 -48.97 19.50 -14.72
N TYR A 1228 -47.79 18.89 -14.86
CA TYR A 1228 -46.49 19.47 -14.50
C TYR A 1228 -46.12 20.76 -15.26
N THR A 1229 -46.73 21.04 -16.42
CA THR A 1229 -46.53 22.27 -17.20
C THR A 1229 -47.36 23.44 -16.69
N TRP A 1230 -48.30 23.21 -15.79
CA TRP A 1230 -49.13 24.27 -15.23
C TRP A 1230 -48.29 25.22 -14.36
N THR A 1231 -48.49 26.51 -14.56
CA THR A 1231 -47.98 27.59 -13.70
C THR A 1231 -49.05 28.67 -13.54
N PRO A 1232 -48.99 29.52 -12.51
CA PRO A 1232 -49.93 30.64 -12.36
C PRO A 1232 -49.98 31.57 -13.59
N ASN A 1233 -48.88 31.68 -14.35
CA ASN A 1233 -48.83 32.49 -15.57
C ASN A 1233 -49.44 31.80 -16.78
N SER A 1234 -49.25 30.49 -16.95
CA SER A 1234 -49.86 29.74 -18.08
C SER A 1234 -51.39 29.69 -17.96
N ALA A 1235 -51.92 29.64 -16.73
CA ALA A 1235 -53.36 29.71 -16.47
C ALA A 1235 -53.99 31.04 -16.93
N ARG A 1236 -53.23 32.15 -16.85
CA ARG A 1236 -53.68 33.47 -17.34
C ARG A 1236 -53.64 33.56 -18.86
N SER A 1237 -52.73 32.85 -19.54
CA SER A 1237 -52.61 32.91 -21.01
C SER A 1237 -53.61 32.02 -21.75
N GLU A 1238 -54.07 30.91 -21.17
CA GLU A 1238 -55.10 30.05 -21.81
C GLU A 1238 -56.49 30.71 -21.85
N GLY A 1239 -56.76 31.70 -20.99
CA GLY A 1239 -58.07 32.35 -20.90
C GLY A 1239 -58.50 33.23 -22.08
N SER A 1240 -57.73 33.36 -23.18
CA SER A 1240 -58.07 34.35 -24.23
C SER A 1240 -57.51 34.09 -25.65
N LEU A 1241 -57.40 32.84 -26.10
CA LEU A 1241 -57.11 32.59 -27.52
C LEU A 1241 -58.42 32.39 -28.32
N PRO A 1242 -58.81 33.34 -29.19
CA PRO A 1242 -59.92 33.12 -30.13
C PRO A 1242 -59.51 32.00 -31.09
N ASP A 1243 -60.34 30.95 -31.11
CA ASP A 1243 -60.46 29.82 -32.04
C ASP A 1243 -59.54 29.84 -33.29
N SER A 1244 -58.23 29.72 -33.09
CA SER A 1244 -57.25 29.76 -34.21
C SER A 1244 -56.99 28.38 -34.82
N GLY A 1245 -57.61 27.31 -34.28
CA GLY A 1245 -57.39 25.93 -34.73
C GLY A 1245 -55.97 25.38 -34.47
N ARG A 1246 -55.15 26.11 -33.71
CA ARG A 1246 -53.78 25.75 -33.35
C ARG A 1246 -53.69 25.12 -31.96
N VAL A 1247 -52.73 24.23 -31.79
CA VAL A 1247 -52.47 23.43 -30.59
C VAL A 1247 -51.01 23.55 -30.17
N ASN A 1248 -50.78 23.58 -28.85
CA ASN A 1248 -49.45 23.52 -28.27
C ASN A 1248 -48.93 22.08 -28.30
N PHE A 1249 -47.80 21.85 -28.98
CA PHE A 1249 -47.09 20.58 -29.00
C PHE A 1249 -45.62 20.82 -28.63
N LEU A 1250 -45.20 20.31 -27.46
CA LEU A 1250 -43.85 20.49 -26.90
C LEU A 1250 -43.38 21.96 -26.83
N GLY A 1251 -44.29 22.89 -26.51
CA GLY A 1251 -43.99 24.32 -26.43
C GLY A 1251 -44.09 25.07 -27.76
N MET A 1252 -44.41 24.40 -28.87
CA MET A 1252 -44.64 25.03 -30.18
C MET A 1252 -46.13 25.18 -30.47
N ASN A 1253 -46.54 26.33 -31.01
CA ASN A 1253 -47.93 26.60 -31.41
C ASN A 1253 -48.13 26.17 -32.88
N LEU A 1254 -48.67 24.98 -33.11
CA LEU A 1254 -48.75 24.31 -34.42
C LEU A 1254 -50.20 24.10 -34.86
N ASP A 1255 -50.43 23.93 -36.16
CA ASP A 1255 -51.75 23.49 -36.63
C ASP A 1255 -52.01 22.05 -36.15
N ALA A 1256 -53.28 21.69 -35.89
CA ALA A 1256 -53.64 20.37 -35.35
C ALA A 1256 -53.05 19.17 -36.13
N GLN A 1257 -52.89 19.34 -37.45
CA GLN A 1257 -52.30 18.32 -38.30
C GLN A 1257 -50.78 18.18 -38.11
N GLN A 1258 -50.05 19.29 -37.89
CA GLN A 1258 -48.61 19.29 -37.61
C GLN A 1258 -48.30 18.68 -36.24
N ALA A 1259 -49.08 19.02 -35.21
CA ALA A 1259 -48.94 18.41 -33.88
C ALA A 1259 -49.19 16.90 -33.93
N ARG A 1260 -50.19 16.45 -34.69
CA ARG A 1260 -50.47 15.02 -34.88
C ARG A 1260 -49.31 14.31 -35.61
N VAL A 1261 -48.69 14.94 -36.60
CA VAL A 1261 -47.45 14.42 -37.24
C VAL A 1261 -46.31 14.33 -36.22
N GLY A 1262 -46.12 15.37 -35.40
CA GLY A 1262 -45.14 15.36 -34.31
C GLY A 1262 -45.34 14.21 -33.33
N GLN A 1263 -46.60 13.94 -32.93
CA GLN A 1263 -46.95 12.79 -32.08
C GLN A 1263 -46.58 11.45 -32.73
N TRP A 1264 -46.87 11.28 -34.02
CA TRP A 1264 -46.48 10.07 -34.77
C TRP A 1264 -44.97 9.92 -34.88
N VAL A 1265 -44.23 11.01 -35.08
CA VAL A 1265 -42.76 11.01 -35.13
C VAL A 1265 -42.18 10.62 -33.76
N LEU A 1266 -42.69 11.19 -32.66
CA LEU A 1266 -42.26 10.83 -31.31
C LEU A 1266 -42.60 9.38 -30.97
N LEU A 1267 -43.78 8.90 -31.36
CA LEU A 1267 -44.18 7.51 -31.17
C LEU A 1267 -43.23 6.57 -31.95
N PHE A 1268 -42.93 6.90 -33.20
CA PHE A 1268 -42.02 6.12 -34.04
C PHE A 1268 -40.59 6.12 -33.47
N LEU A 1269 -40.08 7.28 -33.04
CA LEU A 1269 -38.79 7.39 -32.35
C LEU A 1269 -38.77 6.58 -31.05
N GLY A 1270 -39.83 6.65 -30.26
CA GLY A 1270 -39.99 5.88 -29.03
C GLY A 1270 -39.96 4.37 -29.28
N VAL A 1271 -40.72 3.89 -30.27
CA VAL A 1271 -40.72 2.47 -30.68
C VAL A 1271 -39.36 2.05 -31.24
N ALA A 1272 -38.71 2.88 -32.07
CA ALA A 1272 -37.39 2.61 -32.62
C ALA A 1272 -36.32 2.52 -31.53
N LEU A 1273 -36.32 3.45 -30.57
CA LEU A 1273 -35.45 3.43 -29.40
C LEU A 1273 -35.70 2.18 -28.55
N LEU A 1274 -36.96 1.82 -28.32
CA LEU A 1274 -37.32 0.63 -27.53
C LEU A 1274 -36.87 -0.67 -28.22
N LEU A 1275 -37.01 -0.77 -29.55
CA LEU A 1275 -36.49 -1.88 -30.35
C LEU A 1275 -34.95 -1.92 -30.37
N ALA A 1276 -34.29 -0.78 -30.51
CA ALA A 1276 -32.83 -0.70 -30.43
C ALA A 1276 -32.32 -1.13 -29.05
N SER A 1277 -33.01 -0.72 -27.99
CA SER A 1277 -32.71 -1.09 -26.61
C SER A 1277 -32.88 -2.59 -26.39
N LEU A 1278 -33.99 -3.18 -26.85
CA LEU A 1278 -34.22 -4.62 -26.82
C LEU A 1278 -33.15 -5.38 -27.62
N GLY A 1279 -32.80 -4.90 -28.81
CA GLY A 1279 -31.73 -5.48 -29.63
C GLY A 1279 -30.36 -5.45 -28.97
N LEU A 1280 -29.99 -4.33 -28.35
CA LEU A 1280 -28.77 -4.19 -27.55
C LEU A 1280 -28.77 -5.14 -26.35
N THR A 1281 -29.89 -5.22 -25.64
CA THR A 1281 -30.06 -6.10 -24.46
C THR A 1281 -29.95 -7.57 -24.86
N GLN A 1282 -30.56 -7.96 -25.98
CA GLN A 1282 -30.51 -9.32 -26.50
C GLN A 1282 -29.14 -9.67 -27.06
N ARG A 1283 -28.41 -8.71 -27.64
CA ARG A 1283 -27.01 -8.88 -28.05
C ARG A 1283 -26.09 -9.04 -26.84
N LEU A 1284 -26.26 -8.23 -25.80
CA LEU A 1284 -25.55 -8.37 -24.52
C LEU A 1284 -25.83 -9.72 -23.86
N PHE A 1285 -27.08 -10.16 -23.84
CA PHE A 1285 -27.47 -11.49 -23.36
C PHE A 1285 -26.85 -12.60 -24.22
N SER A 1286 -26.85 -12.47 -25.55
CA SER A 1286 -26.27 -13.47 -26.45
C SER A 1286 -24.76 -13.58 -26.30
N ILE A 1287 -24.06 -12.46 -26.12
CA ILE A 1287 -22.61 -12.43 -25.82
C ILE A 1287 -22.34 -13.13 -24.49
N ARG A 1288 -23.12 -12.81 -23.43
CA ARG A 1288 -23.04 -13.52 -22.14
C ARG A 1288 -23.37 -15.01 -22.24
N TYR A 1289 -24.35 -15.39 -23.08
CA TYR A 1289 -24.78 -16.77 -23.21
C TYR A 1289 -23.79 -17.59 -24.05
N GLN A 1290 -23.20 -17.01 -25.10
CA GLN A 1290 -22.12 -17.62 -25.89
C GLN A 1290 -20.84 -17.76 -25.07
N SER A 1291 -20.50 -16.80 -24.20
CA SER A 1291 -19.35 -16.95 -23.30
C SER A 1291 -19.54 -18.06 -22.28
N LEU A 1292 -20.79 -18.41 -21.94
CA LEU A 1292 -21.12 -19.51 -21.03
C LEU A 1292 -21.23 -20.88 -21.71
N ARG A 1293 -21.48 -20.93 -23.02
CA ARG A 1293 -21.67 -22.17 -23.79
C ARG A 1293 -20.59 -22.51 -24.80
N GLN A 1294 -19.57 -21.67 -24.99
CA GLN A 1294 -18.35 -22.16 -25.64
C GLN A 1294 -17.81 -23.30 -24.77
N PRO A 1295 -17.91 -24.57 -25.21
CA PRO A 1295 -17.12 -25.60 -24.59
C PRO A 1295 -15.68 -25.14 -24.79
N HIS A 1296 -14.88 -25.15 -23.74
CA HIS A 1296 -13.46 -24.83 -23.85
C HIS A 1296 -12.84 -25.68 -24.98
N HIS A 1297 -12.76 -25.12 -26.18
CA HIS A 1297 -11.82 -25.51 -27.21
C HIS A 1297 -10.47 -24.91 -26.80
N GLY A 1298 -9.99 -25.34 -25.65
CA GLY A 1298 -8.56 -25.45 -25.45
C GLY A 1298 -8.02 -26.47 -26.46
N PRO A 1299 -6.75 -26.38 -26.86
CA PRO A 1299 -6.18 -27.17 -27.95
C PRO A 1299 -6.48 -28.66 -27.79
N GLN A 1300 -6.91 -29.29 -28.89
CA GLN A 1300 -6.94 -30.73 -29.06
C GLN A 1300 -5.52 -31.28 -28.87
N PHE A 1301 -5.18 -31.75 -27.67
CA PHE A 1301 -4.12 -32.74 -27.54
C PHE A 1301 -4.77 -34.11 -27.59
N GLY A 1302 -4.27 -34.92 -28.53
CA GLY A 1302 -4.77 -36.23 -28.86
C GLY A 1302 -4.93 -37.13 -27.64
N SER A 1303 -5.81 -38.10 -27.80
CA SER A 1303 -6.13 -39.11 -26.80
C SER A 1303 -4.86 -39.70 -26.17
N GLU A 1304 -4.93 -39.89 -24.85
CA GLU A 1304 -3.97 -40.51 -23.94
C GLU A 1304 -3.39 -41.87 -24.38
N VAL A 1305 -3.83 -42.39 -25.52
CA VAL A 1305 -3.41 -43.67 -26.11
C VAL A 1305 -2.24 -43.52 -27.08
N GLU A 1306 -2.01 -42.36 -27.71
CA GLU A 1306 -0.91 -42.22 -28.69
C GLU A 1306 0.47 -41.88 -28.10
N LEU A 1307 0.58 -41.54 -26.80
CA LEU A 1307 1.88 -41.18 -26.19
C LEU A 1307 2.50 -42.25 -25.27
N ARG A 1308 1.99 -43.50 -25.27
CA ARG A 1308 2.74 -44.64 -24.67
C ARG A 1308 3.69 -45.35 -25.63
N HIS A 1309 3.76 -44.92 -26.90
CA HIS A 1309 4.71 -45.47 -27.87
C HIS A 1309 5.31 -44.38 -28.79
N SER A 1310 6.08 -43.46 -28.23
CA SER A 1310 7.23 -42.83 -28.90
C SER A 1310 8.19 -42.22 -27.88
#